data_AF-A0A7D6ZWU4-F1
#
_entry.id   AF-A0A7D6ZWU4-F1
#
_cell.length_a   1.000
_cell.length_b   1.000
_cell.length_c   1.000
_cell.angle_alpha   90.00
_cell.angle_beta   90.00
_cell.angle_gamma   90.00
#
_symmetry.space_group_name_H-M   'P 1'
#
loop_
_entity.id
_entity.type
_entity.pdbx_description
1 polymer ?
#
loop_
_entity_poly.entity_id
_entity_poly.type
_entity_poly.pdbx_seq_one_letter_code
_entity_poly.pdbx_strand_id
1 'polypeptide(L)'
;MKILHTADIHLGELAGPIINGENARLIDTVKCMTAIENEALKNDVDVILIAGDLFHRSKLWADEMLKEITIASNWLRRLSGIAPTVLMFGTANHDNIKAFENIRKMDIPNLTIATEPNLFKIMTNSGLVQIATVPGLGKGHYRTLFPGMDMEDENKAMSEALGNVILGLGVEANPSIPLILMSHYTVTGCELENGEHVYLNSDIIIPTATLAASNYDLVCLGHIHKAQSIPNCSRPVYYSGPPNAITFNEEDQDKGFWIHCLDKEFGKGSTHTARFIKTPSREFFTLHLDNNEVEGFILNGSECNVTVPPEVINKIVRVIYSCSSELNKQFSKKSLEKLIYDMGAFYVSEIRPEKIITTIDKNAMSENDSVEDNLLLWLDKQPIQESDTGKVIELSKPMIAQVSASLPTGKISGLFEPLKLEVKNYRSYLGEEFDFTKVNFATVNGPNGIGKSSFFMDAIADCLYEEPREGELTGWISNSEDIKSGAITFEFLMGQDKWRVVRTRAKSGKTTLALQKWNKDKWEDHSGDRKDQTQEKILNLLGMDAMTFKSCALIMQDNYGIFLEADKTDRMQVLSNILGLSIYDKLHVLAKEELKNENRKILKIKDDIQDIDTKLKEKDIQEDNLKNSLEEKAIVSSSISENEKKLEEFKKQSEKLKITQMRSMDLTDKIKSSRESSFSKELERDKLQVELDRAKKIVDQEDMILAKIAEYEEAKTNITLLNARVPLLIQAREKMYLYTKETMQIYKKMTSNKNEISNLERSLDLKEFLQNKVVELDELEEKLMKLNKDREEVQELSQKERVLRLDIERLQDSLQSKTSRIIEQISVYENKVKLISNSNCPIENPTCNFLKDALEAKEKLPELKKELNNISSEELEKARVEYGDINEQLMKFDFSLEEYNTIENKVQELRRKKEELLSLSGKEELLNNYLKQQEELRKNSEELQEKKEKLEVQIKDLEADSKDLEELEEAMPRLEHWYKGKDELPAAKQVLVSDSKRIEALKSEIFNLTYEIDNLQKEKTELIKIIDELRLVDSDINSSEMILRSLRTQLTNIEIAIGIAQSKLNEFSEMQDIRESKVLKLSALANNAKAIEILAKAFSIDGIPFQIARSVVAELSAQSNEILSQMTGGKMSIEFKMDKVLKNKKEINALEIWINDYQRGTMPYLSRSGGQKVKAALSVAFALADLKANRAGIKLGMMFIDEPPFLDTEGVQAYCDALELMHTRYPEMRVVAISHDPTMKARFPQEIEVIDAGESGSKILFN
;
A
#
# COMPACT_ATOMS: atom_id res chain seq x y z
N MET A 1 -59.10 -28.08 -18.66
CA MET A 1 -57.72 -28.58 -18.83
C MET A 1 -56.86 -27.98 -17.74
N LYS A 2 -56.13 -28.80 -16.98
CA LYS A 2 -55.21 -28.41 -15.91
C LYS A 2 -53.77 -28.45 -16.43
N ILE A 3 -53.05 -27.35 -16.30
CA ILE A 3 -51.70 -27.18 -16.83
C ILE A 3 -50.77 -26.87 -15.66
N LEU A 4 -49.72 -27.66 -15.48
CA LEU A 4 -48.64 -27.35 -14.55
C LEU A 4 -47.60 -26.51 -15.28
N HIS A 5 -47.30 -25.32 -14.77
CA HIS A 5 -46.30 -24.42 -15.29
C HIS A 5 -45.22 -24.17 -14.24
N THR A 6 -44.00 -24.62 -14.54
CA THR A 6 -42.78 -24.36 -13.75
C THR A 6 -41.68 -23.82 -14.67
N ALA A 7 -40.71 -23.11 -14.11
CA ALA A 7 -39.54 -22.60 -14.84
C ALA A 7 -38.33 -22.50 -13.91
N ASP A 8 -37.17 -22.17 -14.46
CA ASP A 8 -35.99 -21.72 -13.71
C ASP A 8 -35.63 -22.71 -12.58
N ILE A 9 -35.50 -23.99 -12.92
CA ILE A 9 -35.21 -25.04 -11.92
C ILE A 9 -33.82 -24.83 -11.30
N HIS A 10 -32.86 -24.34 -12.10
CA HIS A 10 -31.46 -24.14 -11.69
C HIS A 10 -30.91 -25.36 -10.96
N LEU A 11 -31.06 -26.54 -11.57
CA LEU A 11 -30.50 -27.77 -11.04
C LEU A 11 -28.97 -27.67 -11.06
N GLY A 12 -28.37 -27.73 -9.88
CA GLY A 12 -26.92 -27.79 -9.72
C GLY A 12 -26.47 -27.35 -8.33
N GLU A 13 -25.17 -27.15 -8.18
CA GLU A 13 -24.59 -26.71 -6.92
C GLU A 13 -24.81 -25.21 -6.68
N LEU A 14 -25.73 -24.89 -5.77
CA LEU A 14 -25.96 -23.52 -5.27
C LEU A 14 -25.11 -23.24 -4.03
N ALA A 15 -24.91 -21.96 -3.69
CA ALA A 15 -24.14 -21.58 -2.51
C ALA A 15 -24.76 -22.14 -1.21
N GLY A 16 -24.04 -23.02 -0.52
CA GLY A 16 -24.53 -23.69 0.68
C GLY A 16 -23.52 -24.68 1.28
N PRO A 17 -23.87 -25.31 2.41
CA PRO A 17 -22.97 -26.22 3.11
C PRO A 17 -22.88 -27.57 2.38
N ILE A 18 -21.70 -28.19 2.46
CA ILE A 18 -21.49 -29.57 2.01
C ILE A 18 -21.78 -30.49 3.19
N ILE A 19 -22.77 -31.37 3.05
CA ILE A 19 -23.18 -32.33 4.08
C ILE A 19 -22.98 -33.73 3.50
N ASN A 20 -22.18 -34.56 4.18
CA ASN A 20 -21.84 -35.92 3.73
C ASN A 20 -21.25 -35.99 2.32
N GLY A 21 -20.47 -34.97 1.92
CA GLY A 21 -19.83 -34.90 0.59
C GLY A 21 -20.75 -34.41 -0.53
N GLU A 22 -21.98 -34.00 -0.23
CA GLU A 22 -22.90 -33.43 -1.23
C GLU A 22 -23.33 -32.02 -0.86
N ASN A 23 -23.53 -31.18 -1.89
CA ASN A 23 -24.07 -29.84 -1.72
C ASN A 23 -25.52 -29.91 -1.18
N ALA A 24 -25.75 -29.39 0.02
CA ALA A 24 -27.06 -29.49 0.66
C ALA A 24 -28.15 -28.64 -0.03
N ARG A 25 -27.77 -27.62 -0.82
CA ARG A 25 -28.71 -26.84 -1.62
C ARG A 25 -29.14 -27.56 -2.89
N LEU A 26 -28.27 -28.38 -3.48
CA LEU A 26 -28.68 -29.31 -4.56
C LEU A 26 -29.78 -30.24 -4.05
N ILE A 27 -29.66 -30.74 -2.82
CA ILE A 27 -30.69 -31.57 -2.19
C ILE A 27 -32.00 -30.79 -2.00
N ASP A 28 -31.95 -29.50 -1.65
CA ASP A 28 -33.15 -28.66 -1.56
C ASP A 28 -33.84 -28.48 -2.92
N THR A 29 -33.06 -28.26 -3.99
CA THR A 29 -33.61 -28.20 -5.36
C THR A 29 -34.30 -29.51 -5.71
N VAL A 30 -33.68 -30.66 -5.43
CA VAL A 30 -34.29 -31.98 -5.65
C VAL A 30 -35.57 -32.18 -4.83
N LYS A 31 -35.62 -31.72 -3.58
CA LYS A 31 -36.85 -31.75 -2.77
C LYS A 31 -37.96 -30.91 -3.38
N CYS A 32 -37.64 -29.73 -3.93
CA CYS A 32 -38.61 -28.89 -4.64
C CYS A 32 -39.10 -29.58 -5.93
N MET A 33 -38.21 -30.22 -6.69
CA MET A 33 -38.57 -31.04 -7.86
C MET A 33 -39.51 -32.21 -7.50
N THR A 34 -39.26 -32.89 -6.38
CA THR A 34 -40.16 -33.95 -5.87
C THR A 34 -41.51 -33.38 -5.40
N ALA A 35 -41.54 -32.19 -4.82
CA ALA A 35 -42.80 -31.53 -4.45
C ALA A 35 -43.67 -31.20 -5.69
N ILE A 36 -43.04 -30.73 -6.78
CA ILE A 36 -43.71 -30.53 -8.08
C ILE A 36 -44.31 -31.84 -8.58
N GLU A 37 -43.53 -32.93 -8.56
CA GLU A 37 -43.98 -34.27 -8.98
C GLU A 37 -45.21 -34.75 -8.19
N ASN A 38 -45.17 -34.62 -6.86
CA ASN A 38 -46.26 -35.04 -5.99
C ASN A 38 -47.54 -34.24 -6.23
N GLU A 39 -47.43 -32.92 -6.42
CA GLU A 39 -48.59 -32.07 -6.70
C GLU A 39 -49.10 -32.25 -8.14
N ALA A 40 -48.24 -32.54 -9.11
CA ALA A 40 -48.67 -32.92 -10.47
C ALA A 40 -49.59 -34.15 -10.41
N LEU A 41 -49.17 -35.19 -9.69
CA LEU A 41 -49.94 -36.42 -9.50
C LEU A 41 -51.26 -36.16 -8.75
N LYS A 42 -51.20 -35.44 -7.62
CA LYS A 42 -52.36 -35.15 -6.77
C LYS A 42 -53.44 -34.32 -7.46
N ASN A 43 -53.06 -33.46 -8.41
CA ASN A 43 -54.00 -32.55 -9.07
C ASN A 43 -54.52 -33.08 -10.41
N ASP A 44 -54.12 -34.28 -10.85
CA ASP A 44 -54.46 -34.87 -12.15
C ASP A 44 -54.23 -33.88 -13.30
N VAL A 45 -52.99 -33.40 -13.43
CA VAL A 45 -52.63 -32.41 -14.47
C VAL A 45 -52.70 -33.05 -15.87
N ASP A 46 -53.17 -32.28 -16.86
CA ASP A 46 -53.33 -32.76 -18.24
C ASP A 46 -52.05 -32.59 -19.05
N VAL A 47 -51.22 -31.59 -18.72
CA VAL A 47 -49.94 -31.27 -19.39
C VAL A 47 -49.01 -30.51 -18.44
N ILE A 48 -47.70 -30.74 -18.59
CA ILE A 48 -46.64 -30.14 -17.77
C ILE A 48 -45.72 -29.30 -18.66
N LEU A 49 -45.45 -28.06 -18.28
CA LEU A 49 -44.63 -27.10 -19.00
C LEU A 49 -43.45 -26.66 -18.14
N ILE A 50 -42.22 -26.84 -18.64
CA ILE A 50 -40.96 -26.45 -17.98
C ILE A 50 -40.25 -25.36 -18.81
N ALA A 51 -40.50 -24.09 -18.47
CA ALA A 51 -40.19 -22.92 -19.29
C ALA A 51 -38.72 -22.43 -19.16
N GLY A 52 -37.76 -23.31 -19.40
CA GLY A 52 -36.34 -22.98 -19.49
C GLY A 52 -35.57 -22.96 -18.18
N ASP A 53 -34.24 -22.85 -18.30
CA ASP A 53 -33.23 -22.84 -17.24
C ASP A 53 -33.37 -24.05 -16.31
N LEU A 54 -33.25 -25.24 -16.92
CA LEU A 54 -33.27 -26.51 -16.20
C LEU A 54 -32.01 -26.69 -15.35
N PHE A 55 -30.85 -26.34 -15.89
CA PHE A 55 -29.56 -26.44 -15.22
C PHE A 55 -29.10 -25.09 -14.67
N HIS A 56 -28.31 -25.10 -13.59
CA HIS A 56 -27.77 -23.86 -13.02
C HIS A 56 -26.59 -23.30 -13.82
N ARG A 57 -25.83 -24.13 -14.55
CA ARG A 57 -24.65 -23.69 -15.32
C ARG A 57 -24.54 -24.47 -16.63
N SER A 58 -24.23 -23.77 -17.72
CA SER A 58 -24.11 -24.42 -19.03
C SER A 58 -22.80 -25.18 -19.23
N LYS A 59 -21.77 -24.91 -18.42
CA LYS A 59 -20.45 -25.59 -18.51
C LYS A 59 -20.04 -26.09 -17.13
N LEU A 60 -19.92 -27.40 -17.01
CA LEU A 60 -19.43 -28.11 -15.83
C LEU A 60 -18.39 -29.15 -16.25
N TRP A 61 -17.64 -29.62 -15.26
CA TRP A 61 -16.75 -30.78 -15.42
C TRP A 61 -17.60 -32.03 -15.70
N ALA A 62 -17.00 -33.03 -16.33
CA ALA A 62 -17.75 -34.14 -16.92
C ALA A 62 -18.57 -34.91 -15.89
N ASP A 63 -18.01 -35.19 -14.72
CA ASP A 63 -18.65 -35.99 -13.68
C ASP A 63 -19.86 -35.29 -13.05
N GLU A 64 -19.72 -33.99 -12.73
CA GLU A 64 -20.79 -33.16 -12.19
C GLU A 64 -21.91 -32.97 -13.21
N MET A 65 -21.56 -32.73 -14.48
CA MET A 65 -22.55 -32.61 -15.56
C MET A 65 -23.34 -33.91 -15.76
N LEU A 66 -22.67 -35.06 -15.72
CA LEU A 66 -23.32 -36.36 -15.82
C LEU A 66 -24.25 -36.63 -14.63
N LYS A 67 -23.85 -36.22 -13.42
CA LYS A 67 -24.69 -36.30 -12.22
C LYS A 67 -25.96 -35.48 -12.39
N GLU A 68 -25.86 -34.21 -12.80
CA GLU A 68 -27.02 -33.34 -13.00
C GLU A 68 -27.93 -33.84 -14.13
N ILE A 69 -27.37 -34.28 -15.27
CA ILE A 69 -28.14 -34.88 -16.37
C ILE A 69 -28.90 -36.13 -15.89
N THR A 70 -28.27 -36.94 -15.04
CA THR A 70 -28.90 -38.14 -14.47
C THR A 70 -30.08 -37.79 -13.56
N ILE A 71 -29.93 -36.78 -12.70
CA ILE A 71 -31.01 -36.29 -11.84
C ILE A 71 -32.17 -35.73 -12.69
N ALA A 72 -31.85 -34.85 -13.65
CA ALA A 72 -32.83 -34.23 -14.53
C ALA A 72 -33.61 -35.25 -15.37
N SER A 73 -32.91 -36.15 -16.06
CA SER A 73 -33.54 -37.18 -16.92
C SER A 73 -34.44 -38.14 -16.12
N ASN A 74 -34.03 -38.53 -14.91
CA ASN A 74 -34.86 -39.34 -14.03
C ASN A 74 -36.12 -38.61 -13.58
N TRP A 75 -36.02 -37.32 -13.24
CA TRP A 75 -37.18 -36.51 -12.88
C TRP A 75 -38.14 -36.30 -14.06
N LEU A 76 -37.62 -35.97 -15.25
CA LEU A 76 -38.40 -35.81 -16.48
C LEU A 76 -39.13 -37.11 -16.86
N ARG A 77 -38.50 -38.27 -16.67
CA ARG A 77 -39.13 -39.59 -16.89
C ARG A 77 -40.31 -39.82 -15.95
N ARG A 78 -40.23 -39.37 -14.70
CA ARG A 78 -41.35 -39.48 -13.75
C ARG A 78 -42.48 -38.50 -14.08
N LEU A 79 -42.16 -37.23 -14.39
CA LEU A 79 -43.16 -36.23 -14.79
C LEU A 79 -43.91 -36.64 -16.06
N SER A 80 -43.19 -37.07 -17.09
CA SER A 80 -43.79 -37.53 -18.37
C SER A 80 -44.64 -38.80 -18.24
N GLY A 81 -44.41 -39.59 -17.18
CA GLY A 81 -45.26 -40.71 -16.79
C GLY A 81 -46.59 -40.27 -16.14
N ILE A 82 -46.66 -39.06 -15.57
CA ILE A 82 -47.89 -38.48 -15.01
C ILE A 82 -48.73 -37.84 -16.12
N ALA A 83 -48.11 -36.96 -16.92
CA ALA A 83 -48.76 -36.27 -18.03
C ALA A 83 -47.75 -35.88 -19.12
N PRO A 84 -48.18 -35.67 -20.38
CA PRO A 84 -47.31 -35.15 -21.43
C PRO A 84 -46.55 -33.91 -20.96
N THR A 85 -45.23 -33.93 -21.12
CA THR A 85 -44.33 -32.90 -20.60
C THR A 85 -43.60 -32.20 -21.75
N VAL A 86 -43.61 -30.87 -21.74
CA VAL A 86 -42.84 -30.04 -22.66
C VAL A 86 -41.73 -29.33 -21.89
N LEU A 87 -40.50 -29.63 -22.26
CA LEU A 87 -39.29 -28.98 -21.76
C LEU A 87 -38.77 -28.04 -22.84
N MET A 88 -38.61 -26.76 -22.50
CA MET A 88 -38.03 -25.76 -23.39
C MET A 88 -36.63 -25.40 -22.90
N PHE A 89 -35.73 -25.12 -23.85
CA PHE A 89 -34.43 -24.53 -23.56
C PHE A 89 -34.59 -23.09 -23.06
N GLY A 90 -33.91 -22.74 -21.96
CA GLY A 90 -33.89 -21.38 -21.42
C GLY A 90 -32.83 -20.54 -22.09
N THR A 91 -31.77 -20.20 -21.35
CA THR A 91 -30.65 -19.39 -21.83
C THR A 91 -29.38 -20.22 -22.03
N ALA A 92 -28.49 -19.77 -22.92
CA ALA A 92 -27.21 -20.43 -23.17
C ALA A 92 -26.20 -20.33 -22.00
N ASN A 93 -26.47 -19.48 -21.00
CA ASN A 93 -25.64 -19.36 -19.80
C ASN A 93 -25.94 -20.46 -18.78
N HIS A 94 -27.19 -20.93 -18.75
CA HIS A 94 -27.68 -21.93 -17.81
C HIS A 94 -27.83 -23.30 -18.48
N ASP A 95 -28.54 -23.38 -19.60
CA ASP A 95 -28.76 -24.63 -20.30
C ASP A 95 -27.66 -24.93 -21.34
N ASN A 96 -27.19 -26.18 -21.34
CA ASN A 96 -26.25 -26.67 -22.34
C ASN A 96 -26.99 -27.43 -23.44
N ILE A 97 -26.83 -27.00 -24.70
CA ILE A 97 -27.50 -27.64 -25.84
C ILE A 97 -27.14 -29.12 -25.97
N LYS A 98 -25.89 -29.52 -25.70
CA LYS A 98 -25.46 -30.93 -25.74
C LYS A 98 -26.08 -31.76 -24.63
N ALA A 99 -26.39 -31.17 -23.48
CA ALA A 99 -27.10 -31.86 -22.41
C ALA A 99 -28.55 -32.15 -22.81
N PHE A 100 -29.22 -31.19 -23.45
CA PHE A 100 -30.56 -31.38 -24.01
C PHE A 100 -30.56 -32.41 -25.14
N GLU A 101 -29.53 -32.44 -25.99
CA GLU A 101 -29.33 -33.50 -26.98
C GLU A 101 -29.15 -34.87 -26.34
N ASN A 102 -28.39 -34.96 -25.23
CA ASN A 102 -28.21 -36.20 -24.48
C ASN A 102 -29.54 -36.69 -23.89
N ILE A 103 -30.33 -35.81 -23.27
CA ILE A 103 -31.66 -36.17 -22.76
C ILE A 103 -32.58 -36.59 -23.90
N ARG A 104 -32.55 -35.90 -25.06
CA ARG A 104 -33.32 -36.27 -26.25
C ARG A 104 -32.96 -37.68 -26.75
N LYS A 105 -31.68 -38.05 -26.71
CA LYS A 105 -31.19 -39.39 -27.08
C LYS A 105 -31.62 -40.50 -26.10
N MET A 106 -32.06 -40.15 -24.88
CA MET A 106 -32.57 -41.13 -23.91
C MET A 106 -34.01 -41.58 -24.17
N ASP A 107 -34.67 -41.01 -25.19
CA ASP A 107 -36.01 -41.40 -25.70
C ASP A 107 -37.05 -41.57 -24.59
N ILE A 108 -37.21 -40.52 -23.77
CA ILE A 108 -38.18 -40.52 -22.67
C ILE A 108 -39.61 -40.40 -23.26
N PRO A 109 -40.51 -41.37 -23.01
CA PRO A 109 -41.88 -41.34 -23.55
C PRO A 109 -42.65 -40.10 -23.10
N ASN A 110 -43.49 -39.54 -23.97
CA ASN A 110 -44.33 -38.36 -23.69
C ASN A 110 -43.56 -37.08 -23.29
N LEU A 111 -42.24 -37.03 -23.50
CA LEU A 111 -41.41 -35.83 -23.33
C LEU A 111 -41.18 -35.16 -24.68
N THR A 112 -41.53 -33.87 -24.78
CA THR A 112 -41.20 -33.02 -25.94
C THR A 112 -40.12 -32.02 -25.52
N ILE A 113 -39.02 -31.94 -26.27
CA ILE A 113 -37.91 -31.03 -25.98
C ILE A 113 -37.79 -29.98 -27.09
N ALA A 114 -37.99 -28.71 -26.73
CA ALA A 114 -37.92 -27.58 -27.65
C ALA A 114 -36.62 -26.78 -27.44
N THR A 115 -35.76 -26.78 -28.46
CA THR A 115 -34.49 -26.01 -28.48
C THR A 115 -34.52 -24.87 -29.50
N GLU A 116 -35.57 -24.80 -30.32
CA GLU A 116 -35.80 -23.78 -31.35
C GLU A 116 -37.28 -23.35 -31.34
N PRO A 117 -37.64 -22.18 -31.90
CA PRO A 117 -39.03 -21.77 -32.02
C PRO A 117 -39.86 -22.78 -32.82
N ASN A 118 -40.96 -23.29 -32.24
CA ASN A 118 -41.79 -24.32 -32.88
C ASN A 118 -43.21 -24.40 -32.27
N LEU A 119 -44.13 -25.05 -32.98
CA LEU A 119 -45.53 -25.25 -32.59
C LEU A 119 -45.84 -26.75 -32.46
N PHE A 120 -45.99 -27.23 -31.23
CA PHE A 120 -46.27 -28.63 -30.93
C PHE A 120 -47.76 -28.87 -30.70
N LYS A 121 -48.28 -30.01 -31.18
CA LYS A 121 -49.63 -30.51 -30.91
C LYS A 121 -49.53 -31.67 -29.93
N ILE A 122 -50.00 -31.46 -28.69
CA ILE A 122 -49.92 -32.45 -27.62
C ILE A 122 -51.32 -33.01 -27.35
N MET A 123 -51.43 -34.34 -27.34
CA MET A 123 -52.66 -35.03 -26.95
C MET A 123 -52.68 -35.15 -25.43
N THR A 124 -53.72 -34.62 -24.78
CA THR A 124 -53.93 -34.72 -23.33
C THR A 124 -55.20 -35.50 -23.02
N ASN A 125 -55.41 -35.87 -21.75
CA ASN A 125 -56.65 -36.50 -21.29
C ASN A 125 -57.88 -35.60 -21.50
N SER A 126 -57.69 -34.28 -21.54
CA SER A 126 -58.72 -33.28 -21.79
C SER A 126 -58.89 -32.88 -23.27
N GLY A 127 -58.14 -33.49 -24.19
CA GLY A 127 -58.17 -33.20 -25.62
C GLY A 127 -56.84 -32.65 -26.15
N LEU A 128 -56.83 -32.21 -27.41
CA LEU A 128 -55.63 -31.65 -28.04
C LEU A 128 -55.31 -30.26 -27.45
N VAL A 129 -54.03 -29.95 -27.29
CA VAL A 129 -53.51 -28.60 -26.98
C VAL A 129 -52.37 -28.25 -27.93
N GLN A 130 -52.23 -26.97 -28.26
CA GLN A 130 -51.12 -26.45 -29.04
C GLN A 130 -50.18 -25.66 -28.14
N ILE A 131 -48.89 -25.94 -28.20
CA ILE A 131 -47.86 -25.26 -27.41
C ILE A 131 -46.86 -24.65 -28.39
N ALA A 132 -46.88 -23.32 -28.48
CA ALA A 132 -45.86 -22.55 -29.17
C ALA A 132 -44.70 -22.31 -28.20
N THR A 133 -43.52 -22.82 -28.53
CA THR A 133 -42.31 -22.63 -27.72
C THR A 133 -41.42 -21.61 -28.38
N VAL A 134 -40.92 -20.64 -27.61
CA VAL A 134 -39.93 -19.65 -28.07
C VAL A 134 -38.79 -19.63 -27.05
N PRO A 135 -37.74 -20.47 -27.26
CA PRO A 135 -36.57 -20.57 -26.38
C PRO A 135 -35.75 -19.28 -26.34
N GLY A 136 -34.94 -19.11 -25.29
CA GLY A 136 -34.04 -17.96 -25.15
C GLY A 136 -32.86 -18.01 -26.14
N LEU A 137 -32.63 -16.90 -26.85
CA LEU A 137 -31.51 -16.72 -27.77
C LEU A 137 -30.36 -15.99 -27.08
N GLY A 138 -29.14 -16.52 -27.19
CA GLY A 138 -27.94 -15.81 -26.72
C GLY A 138 -27.60 -14.61 -27.61
N LYS A 139 -27.42 -13.42 -27.01
CA LYS A 139 -27.06 -12.17 -27.71
C LYS A 139 -25.81 -12.31 -28.61
N GLY A 140 -24.86 -13.17 -28.22
CA GLY A 140 -23.62 -13.39 -28.96
C GLY A 140 -23.81 -13.91 -30.41
N HIS A 141 -24.86 -14.70 -30.67
CA HIS A 141 -25.13 -15.17 -32.03
C HIS A 141 -25.67 -14.05 -32.94
N TYR A 142 -26.52 -13.18 -32.39
CA TYR A 142 -27.09 -12.04 -33.12
C TYR A 142 -26.01 -10.99 -33.45
N ARG A 143 -25.11 -10.69 -32.51
CA ARG A 143 -23.96 -9.79 -32.73
C ARG A 143 -23.01 -10.26 -33.82
N THR A 144 -22.88 -11.57 -33.99
CA THR A 144 -22.06 -12.16 -35.06
C THR A 144 -22.67 -11.91 -36.45
N LEU A 145 -24.01 -11.80 -36.53
CA LEU A 145 -24.74 -11.58 -37.77
C LEU A 145 -24.94 -10.09 -38.10
N PHE A 146 -24.96 -9.22 -37.08
CA PHE A 146 -25.19 -7.77 -37.20
C PHE A 146 -24.11 -6.96 -36.45
N PRO A 147 -22.85 -6.95 -36.95
CA PRO A 147 -21.77 -6.21 -36.30
C PRO A 147 -21.97 -4.68 -36.41
N GLY A 148 -21.66 -3.94 -35.34
CA GLY A 148 -21.62 -2.47 -35.33
C GLY A 148 -22.91 -1.74 -34.95
N MET A 149 -23.97 -2.44 -34.48
CA MET A 149 -25.13 -1.80 -33.85
C MET A 149 -24.82 -1.41 -32.39
N ASP A 150 -25.35 -0.26 -31.95
CA ASP A 150 -25.33 0.07 -30.53
C ASP A 150 -26.30 -0.82 -29.73
N MET A 151 -26.14 -0.86 -28.40
CA MET A 151 -26.88 -1.77 -27.53
C MET A 151 -28.39 -1.50 -27.51
N GLU A 152 -28.81 -0.24 -27.69
CA GLU A 152 -30.22 0.15 -27.64
C GLU A 152 -30.93 -0.25 -28.94
N ASP A 153 -30.28 0.00 -30.08
CA ASP A 153 -30.72 -0.43 -31.41
C ASP A 153 -30.69 -1.96 -31.56
N GLU A 154 -29.68 -2.64 -30.99
CA GLU A 154 -29.59 -4.11 -30.94
C GLU A 154 -30.80 -4.71 -30.19
N ASN A 155 -31.02 -4.26 -28.94
CA ASN A 155 -32.12 -4.76 -28.11
C ASN A 155 -33.48 -4.49 -28.78
N LYS A 156 -33.65 -3.33 -29.42
CA LYS A 156 -34.87 -2.98 -30.15
C LYS A 156 -35.10 -3.87 -31.37
N ALA A 157 -34.10 -4.06 -32.22
CA ALA A 157 -34.20 -4.91 -33.40
C ALA A 157 -34.48 -6.38 -33.03
N MET A 158 -33.83 -6.90 -32.00
CA MET A 158 -34.10 -8.25 -31.49
C MET A 158 -35.50 -8.38 -30.88
N SER A 159 -35.98 -7.36 -30.16
CA SER A 159 -37.34 -7.35 -29.59
C SER A 159 -38.41 -7.32 -30.69
N GLU A 160 -38.20 -6.57 -31.77
CA GLU A 160 -39.08 -6.56 -32.95
C GLU A 160 -39.08 -7.92 -33.66
N ALA A 161 -37.91 -8.51 -33.88
CA ALA A 161 -37.79 -9.84 -34.49
C ALA A 161 -38.48 -10.91 -33.64
N LEU A 162 -38.28 -10.89 -32.32
CA LEU A 162 -38.94 -11.78 -31.36
C LEU A 162 -40.47 -11.60 -31.42
N GLY A 163 -40.95 -10.37 -31.46
CA GLY A 163 -42.37 -10.07 -31.60
C GLY A 163 -42.98 -10.67 -32.87
N ASN A 164 -42.27 -10.59 -34.00
CA ASN A 164 -42.70 -11.18 -35.26
C ASN A 164 -42.77 -12.72 -35.20
N VAL A 165 -41.80 -13.37 -34.56
CA VAL A 165 -41.81 -14.84 -34.37
C VAL A 165 -43.02 -15.27 -33.54
N ILE A 166 -43.30 -14.57 -32.43
CA ILE A 166 -44.44 -14.84 -31.55
C ILE A 166 -45.76 -14.66 -32.31
N LEU A 167 -45.91 -13.58 -33.08
CA LEU A 167 -47.12 -13.36 -33.88
C LEU A 167 -47.28 -14.42 -34.99
N GLY A 168 -46.18 -14.79 -35.66
CA GLY A 168 -46.17 -15.80 -36.72
C GLY A 168 -46.65 -17.16 -36.22
N LEU A 169 -46.08 -17.64 -35.10
CA LEU A 169 -46.49 -18.91 -34.48
C LEU A 169 -47.97 -18.89 -34.05
N GLY A 170 -48.46 -17.74 -33.60
CA GLY A 170 -49.87 -17.55 -33.27
C GLY A 170 -50.81 -17.63 -34.48
N VAL A 171 -50.35 -17.22 -35.67
CA VAL A 171 -51.12 -17.29 -36.93
C VAL A 171 -51.14 -18.70 -37.51
N GLU A 172 -50.05 -19.46 -37.36
CA GLU A 172 -49.98 -20.86 -37.82
C GLU A 172 -50.88 -21.82 -37.01
N ALA A 173 -51.30 -21.41 -35.82
CA ALA A 173 -52.11 -22.23 -34.93
C ALA A 173 -53.57 -22.38 -35.39
N ASN A 174 -54.20 -23.51 -35.02
CA ASN A 174 -55.61 -23.72 -35.31
C ASN A 174 -56.45 -23.07 -34.19
N PRO A 175 -57.30 -22.08 -34.48
CA PRO A 175 -58.07 -21.36 -33.48
C PRO A 175 -59.13 -22.20 -32.76
N SER A 176 -59.39 -23.44 -33.21
CA SER A 176 -60.32 -24.38 -32.55
C SER A 176 -59.66 -25.24 -31.47
N ILE A 177 -58.34 -25.12 -31.28
CA ILE A 177 -57.57 -25.88 -30.29
C ILE A 177 -56.92 -24.87 -29.33
N PRO A 178 -56.90 -25.13 -28.01
CA PRO A 178 -56.30 -24.22 -27.04
C PRO A 178 -54.81 -24.00 -27.36
N LEU A 179 -54.37 -22.75 -27.34
CA LEU A 179 -53.02 -22.36 -27.72
C LEU A 179 -52.28 -21.70 -26.54
N ILE A 180 -51.15 -22.29 -26.16
CA ILE A 180 -50.29 -21.81 -25.06
C ILE A 180 -48.98 -21.31 -25.67
N LEU A 181 -48.56 -20.10 -25.28
CA LEU A 181 -47.19 -19.63 -25.52
C LEU A 181 -46.32 -20.02 -24.33
N MET A 182 -45.17 -20.60 -24.61
CA MET A 182 -44.14 -20.93 -23.66
C MET A 182 -42.86 -20.20 -24.09
N SER A 183 -42.33 -19.31 -23.25
CA SER A 183 -41.19 -18.49 -23.64
C SER A 183 -40.28 -18.15 -22.45
N HIS A 184 -39.04 -17.78 -22.75
CA HIS A 184 -38.01 -17.48 -21.74
C HIS A 184 -37.38 -16.11 -22.05
N TYR A 185 -38.17 -15.06 -21.89
CA TYR A 185 -37.81 -13.68 -22.16
C TYR A 185 -38.53 -12.74 -21.19
N THR A 186 -38.00 -11.52 -21.09
CA THR A 186 -38.57 -10.43 -20.29
C THR A 186 -39.79 -9.81 -20.98
N VAL A 187 -40.88 -9.58 -20.26
CA VAL A 187 -42.08 -8.89 -20.74
C VAL A 187 -42.12 -7.48 -20.15
N THR A 188 -42.50 -6.49 -20.96
CA THR A 188 -42.62 -5.11 -20.49
C THR A 188 -43.56 -5.01 -19.27
N GLY A 189 -43.10 -4.35 -18.21
CA GLY A 189 -43.88 -4.17 -16.97
C GLY A 189 -43.78 -5.31 -15.97
N CYS A 190 -42.95 -6.33 -16.20
CA CYS A 190 -42.62 -7.30 -15.16
C CYS A 190 -41.79 -6.66 -14.05
N GLU A 191 -41.92 -7.18 -12.84
CA GLU A 191 -41.11 -6.81 -11.70
C GLU A 191 -39.94 -7.79 -11.58
N LEU A 192 -38.72 -7.26 -11.52
CA LEU A 192 -37.50 -8.02 -11.31
C LEU A 192 -37.37 -8.48 -9.86
N GLU A 193 -36.37 -9.33 -9.60
CA GLU A 193 -36.07 -9.87 -8.27
C GLU A 193 -35.83 -8.76 -7.23
N ASN A 194 -35.18 -7.67 -7.63
CA ASN A 194 -34.86 -6.53 -6.77
C ASN A 194 -36.02 -5.54 -6.56
N GLY A 195 -37.21 -5.83 -7.10
CA GLY A 195 -38.40 -4.96 -7.02
C GLY A 195 -38.47 -3.86 -8.08
N GLU A 196 -37.51 -3.76 -8.99
CA GLU A 196 -37.55 -2.80 -10.11
C GLU A 196 -38.50 -3.28 -11.21
N HIS A 197 -39.18 -2.34 -11.87
CA HIS A 197 -40.01 -2.65 -13.03
C HIS A 197 -39.24 -2.43 -14.33
N VAL A 198 -39.34 -3.39 -15.25
CA VAL A 198 -38.71 -3.28 -16.57
C VAL A 198 -39.53 -2.38 -17.49
N TYR A 199 -38.92 -1.30 -17.93
CA TYR A 199 -39.42 -0.41 -18.98
C TYR A 199 -38.59 -0.57 -20.28
N LEU A 200 -39.12 -0.07 -21.40
CA LEU A 200 -38.48 -0.16 -22.72
C LEU A 200 -37.00 0.29 -22.69
N ASN A 201 -36.14 -0.44 -23.40
CA ASN A 201 -34.73 -0.13 -23.76
C ASN A 201 -33.59 -0.75 -22.92
N SER A 202 -33.88 -1.53 -21.87
CA SER A 202 -32.83 -2.15 -21.02
C SER A 202 -32.43 -3.58 -21.43
N ASP A 203 -33.34 -4.34 -22.04
CA ASP A 203 -33.11 -5.75 -22.43
C ASP A 203 -33.96 -6.16 -23.66
N ILE A 204 -33.77 -7.37 -24.18
CA ILE A 204 -34.66 -7.95 -25.20
C ILE A 204 -36.00 -8.25 -24.53
N ILE A 205 -37.03 -7.55 -24.97
CA ILE A 205 -38.36 -7.63 -24.38
C ILE A 205 -39.38 -8.18 -25.36
N ILE A 206 -40.40 -8.85 -24.82
CA ILE A 206 -41.65 -9.11 -25.52
C ILE A 206 -42.58 -7.92 -25.19
N PRO A 207 -42.92 -7.07 -26.18
CA PRO A 207 -43.85 -5.97 -25.95
C PRO A 207 -45.24 -6.49 -25.58
N THR A 208 -45.89 -5.87 -24.60
CA THR A 208 -47.27 -6.21 -24.21
C THR A 208 -48.25 -6.05 -25.37
N ALA A 209 -47.99 -5.13 -26.30
CA ALA A 209 -48.76 -4.96 -27.54
C ALA A 209 -48.70 -6.20 -28.45
N THR A 210 -47.55 -6.87 -28.53
CA THR A 210 -47.38 -8.12 -29.30
C THR A 210 -48.24 -9.23 -28.71
N LEU A 211 -48.18 -9.41 -27.38
CA LEU A 211 -49.02 -10.39 -26.68
C LEU A 211 -50.51 -10.05 -26.83
N ALA A 212 -50.86 -8.77 -26.83
CA ALA A 212 -52.24 -8.35 -27.01
C ALA A 212 -52.79 -8.62 -28.41
N ALA A 213 -51.94 -8.47 -29.45
CA ALA A 213 -52.28 -8.77 -30.83
C ALA A 213 -52.29 -10.27 -31.16
N SER A 214 -51.73 -11.11 -30.28
CA SER A 214 -51.63 -12.55 -30.47
C SER A 214 -52.92 -13.32 -30.10
N ASN A 215 -53.01 -14.56 -30.57
CA ASN A 215 -54.14 -15.46 -30.32
C ASN A 215 -53.90 -16.47 -29.17
N TYR A 216 -52.89 -16.24 -28.31
CA TYR A 216 -52.58 -17.14 -27.19
C TYR A 216 -53.64 -17.11 -26.09
N ASP A 217 -54.08 -18.28 -25.63
CA ASP A 217 -55.04 -18.44 -24.52
C ASP A 217 -54.35 -18.36 -23.15
N LEU A 218 -53.07 -18.72 -23.08
CA LEU A 218 -52.23 -18.64 -21.89
C LEU A 218 -50.77 -18.39 -22.31
N VAL A 219 -50.07 -17.55 -21.57
CA VAL A 219 -48.63 -17.30 -21.75
C VAL A 219 -47.89 -17.70 -20.47
N CYS A 220 -47.03 -18.72 -20.60
CA CYS A 220 -46.21 -19.30 -19.55
C CYS A 220 -44.74 -18.89 -19.76
N LEU A 221 -44.17 -18.18 -18.80
CA LEU A 221 -42.84 -17.59 -18.90
C LEU A 221 -41.89 -18.11 -17.82
N GLY A 222 -40.63 -18.32 -18.20
CA GLY A 222 -39.45 -18.37 -17.31
C GLY A 222 -38.57 -17.14 -17.50
N HIS A 223 -37.35 -17.15 -16.94
CA HIS A 223 -36.31 -16.10 -16.98
C HIS A 223 -36.32 -15.14 -15.78
N ILE A 224 -37.49 -14.78 -15.27
CA ILE A 224 -37.62 -13.85 -14.15
C ILE A 224 -37.84 -14.63 -12.87
N HIS A 225 -36.95 -14.50 -11.88
CA HIS A 225 -37.02 -15.28 -10.65
C HIS A 225 -38.06 -14.79 -9.62
N LYS A 226 -39.05 -14.03 -10.07
CA LYS A 226 -40.22 -13.64 -9.29
C LYS A 226 -41.49 -14.24 -9.89
N ALA A 227 -42.15 -15.09 -9.10
CA ALA A 227 -43.47 -15.63 -9.44
C ALA A 227 -44.50 -14.50 -9.48
N GLN A 228 -45.10 -14.24 -10.65
CA GLN A 228 -46.02 -13.11 -10.81
C GLN A 228 -46.96 -13.28 -12.01
N SER A 229 -48.11 -12.62 -11.95
CA SER A 229 -48.96 -12.36 -13.11
C SER A 229 -48.66 -10.97 -13.66
N ILE A 230 -48.51 -10.82 -14.97
CA ILE A 230 -48.24 -9.50 -15.56
C ILE A 230 -49.56 -8.74 -15.74
N PRO A 231 -49.76 -7.60 -15.05
CA PRO A 231 -50.99 -6.82 -15.14
C PRO A 231 -51.10 -6.13 -16.50
N ASN A 232 -52.33 -5.76 -16.90
CA ASN A 232 -52.62 -4.99 -18.13
C ASN A 232 -52.25 -5.67 -19.45
N CYS A 233 -51.96 -6.97 -19.44
CA CYS A 233 -51.97 -7.81 -20.63
C CYS A 233 -53.42 -8.20 -20.96
N SER A 234 -53.84 -8.11 -22.23
CA SER A 234 -55.18 -8.56 -22.65
C SER A 234 -55.33 -10.10 -22.65
N ARG A 235 -54.29 -10.82 -22.23
CA ARG A 235 -54.18 -12.27 -22.10
C ARG A 235 -53.60 -12.63 -20.72
N PRO A 236 -53.89 -13.82 -20.17
CA PRO A 236 -53.26 -14.28 -18.94
C PRO A 236 -51.78 -14.59 -19.17
N VAL A 237 -50.89 -13.82 -18.55
CA VAL A 237 -49.43 -13.92 -18.67
C VAL A 237 -48.81 -14.12 -17.29
N TYR A 238 -48.02 -15.19 -17.13
CA TYR A 238 -47.47 -15.59 -15.83
C TYR A 238 -45.99 -15.93 -15.94
N TYR A 239 -45.20 -15.43 -15.00
CA TYR A 239 -43.90 -16.01 -14.67
C TYR A 239 -44.07 -17.02 -13.54
N SER A 240 -43.45 -18.19 -13.71
CA SER A 240 -43.38 -19.15 -12.60
C SER A 240 -42.38 -18.72 -11.53
N GLY A 241 -41.23 -18.18 -11.95
CA GLY A 241 -40.05 -18.09 -11.10
C GLY A 241 -39.53 -19.49 -10.70
N PRO A 242 -38.39 -19.53 -9.98
CA PRO A 242 -37.78 -20.78 -9.59
C PRO A 242 -38.54 -21.44 -8.44
N PRO A 243 -38.63 -22.77 -8.42
CA PRO A 243 -39.21 -23.51 -7.30
C PRO A 243 -38.27 -23.59 -6.09
N ASN A 244 -36.99 -23.23 -6.22
CA ASN A 244 -36.06 -23.10 -5.10
C ASN A 244 -35.42 -21.72 -5.17
N ALA A 245 -35.38 -20.98 -4.06
CA ALA A 245 -34.78 -19.65 -4.02
C ALA A 245 -33.28 -19.74 -4.34
N ILE A 246 -32.74 -18.79 -5.10
CA ILE A 246 -31.38 -18.84 -5.63
C ILE A 246 -30.51 -17.77 -4.97
N THR A 247 -30.98 -16.53 -4.93
CA THR A 247 -30.22 -15.36 -4.45
C THR A 247 -30.90 -14.62 -3.30
N PHE A 248 -30.17 -13.70 -2.64
CA PHE A 248 -30.74 -12.83 -1.59
C PHE A 248 -31.67 -11.73 -2.14
N ASN A 249 -31.70 -11.46 -3.45
CA ASN A 249 -32.68 -10.53 -4.01
C ASN A 249 -34.10 -11.11 -3.93
N GLU A 250 -34.20 -12.42 -3.79
CA GLU A 250 -35.44 -13.17 -3.67
C GLU A 250 -35.92 -13.33 -2.22
N GLU A 251 -35.31 -12.60 -1.28
CA GLU A 251 -35.75 -12.54 0.11
C GLU A 251 -37.23 -12.09 0.18
N ASP A 252 -38.00 -12.70 1.08
CA ASP A 252 -39.45 -12.49 1.24
C ASP A 252 -40.33 -12.83 0.01
N GLN A 253 -39.79 -13.52 -1.00
CA GLN A 253 -40.57 -13.97 -2.16
C GLN A 253 -41.00 -15.42 -2.05
N ASP A 254 -42.27 -15.68 -2.37
CA ASP A 254 -42.81 -17.04 -2.44
C ASP A 254 -42.22 -17.81 -3.64
N LYS A 255 -41.68 -19.01 -3.37
CA LYS A 255 -41.13 -19.92 -4.38
C LYS A 255 -42.04 -21.11 -4.62
N GLY A 256 -42.11 -21.54 -5.86
CA GLY A 256 -43.09 -22.53 -6.27
C GLY A 256 -43.36 -22.56 -7.78
N PHE A 257 -44.58 -22.93 -8.13
CA PHE A 257 -45.03 -23.09 -9.51
C PHE A 257 -46.55 -22.89 -9.61
N TRP A 258 -47.07 -22.79 -10.83
CA TRP A 258 -48.50 -22.54 -11.08
C TRP A 258 -49.23 -23.80 -11.57
N ILE A 259 -50.47 -23.96 -11.11
CA ILE A 259 -51.47 -24.78 -11.79
C ILE A 259 -52.51 -23.87 -12.42
N HIS A 260 -52.60 -23.88 -13.74
CA HIS A 260 -53.60 -23.14 -14.52
C HIS A 260 -54.75 -24.07 -14.90
N CYS A 261 -55.97 -23.54 -14.89
CA CYS A 261 -57.16 -24.22 -15.38
C CYS A 261 -57.77 -23.41 -16.53
N LEU A 262 -57.93 -24.06 -17.69
CA LEU A 262 -58.63 -23.52 -18.85
C LEU A 262 -59.95 -24.28 -19.06
N ASP A 263 -61.07 -23.56 -19.14
CA ASP A 263 -62.40 -24.13 -19.37
C ASP A 263 -62.68 -24.48 -20.84
N LYS A 264 -63.66 -25.37 -21.08
CA LYS A 264 -63.91 -26.01 -22.39
C LYS A 264 -64.52 -25.11 -23.48
N GLU A 265 -65.01 -23.91 -23.15
CA GLU A 265 -65.58 -22.96 -24.12
C GLU A 265 -64.48 -22.07 -24.70
N PHE A 266 -63.65 -22.62 -25.60
CA PHE A 266 -62.50 -21.92 -26.15
C PHE A 266 -62.90 -20.84 -27.18
N GLY A 267 -62.57 -19.59 -26.87
CA GLY A 267 -62.88 -18.38 -27.65
C GLY A 267 -62.84 -17.08 -26.81
N LYS A 268 -63.23 -15.93 -27.39
CA LYS A 268 -63.42 -14.66 -26.65
C LYS A 268 -64.47 -14.87 -25.55
N GLY A 269 -64.02 -15.02 -24.30
CA GLY A 269 -64.88 -15.33 -23.15
C GLY A 269 -64.45 -16.54 -22.30
N SER A 270 -63.39 -17.25 -22.68
CA SER A 270 -62.85 -18.39 -21.92
C SER A 270 -62.43 -17.97 -20.51
N THR A 271 -62.87 -18.70 -19.49
CA THR A 271 -62.46 -18.48 -18.09
C THR A 271 -61.11 -19.16 -17.82
N HIS A 272 -60.14 -18.37 -17.34
CA HIS A 272 -58.85 -18.83 -16.85
C HIS A 272 -58.79 -18.62 -15.33
N THR A 273 -58.32 -19.63 -14.61
CA THR A 273 -57.96 -19.50 -13.19
C THR A 273 -56.57 -20.06 -12.97
N ALA A 274 -55.79 -19.44 -12.08
CA ALA A 274 -54.46 -19.91 -11.70
C ALA A 274 -54.35 -20.06 -10.19
N ARG A 275 -53.64 -21.09 -9.74
CA ARG A 275 -53.30 -21.32 -8.33
C ARG A 275 -51.79 -21.52 -8.20
N PHE A 276 -51.14 -20.69 -7.37
CA PHE A 276 -49.74 -20.87 -7.02
C PHE A 276 -49.59 -21.94 -5.94
N ILE A 277 -48.60 -22.79 -6.08
CA ILE A 277 -48.27 -23.85 -5.12
C ILE A 277 -46.86 -23.61 -4.62
N LYS A 278 -46.73 -23.35 -3.32
CA LYS A 278 -45.42 -23.16 -2.67
C LYS A 278 -44.68 -24.49 -2.58
N THR A 279 -43.39 -24.45 -2.89
CA THR A 279 -42.45 -25.56 -2.72
C THR A 279 -41.73 -25.45 -1.37
N PRO A 280 -41.12 -26.53 -0.87
CA PRO A 280 -40.33 -26.51 0.36
C PRO A 280 -38.95 -25.85 0.14
N SER A 281 -38.94 -24.65 -0.44
CA SER A 281 -37.74 -23.85 -0.68
C SER A 281 -37.12 -23.39 0.63
N ARG A 282 -35.79 -23.34 0.69
CA ARG A 282 -35.08 -22.69 1.79
C ARG A 282 -35.27 -21.18 1.67
N GLU A 283 -35.48 -20.49 2.79
CA GLU A 283 -35.65 -19.04 2.82
C GLU A 283 -34.32 -18.32 3.07
N PHE A 284 -34.21 -17.11 2.53
CA PHE A 284 -33.10 -16.18 2.77
C PHE A 284 -33.46 -15.21 3.89
N PHE A 285 -32.45 -14.70 4.60
CA PHE A 285 -32.62 -13.68 5.63
C PHE A 285 -31.39 -12.76 5.71
N THR A 286 -31.61 -11.46 5.60
CA THR A 286 -30.57 -10.43 5.77
C THR A 286 -30.66 -9.84 7.17
N LEU A 287 -29.67 -10.14 8.01
CA LEU A 287 -29.47 -9.54 9.33
C LEU A 287 -28.72 -8.21 9.18
N HIS A 288 -29.36 -7.11 9.52
CA HIS A 288 -28.73 -5.80 9.60
C HIS A 288 -28.23 -5.52 11.02
N LEU A 289 -26.98 -5.07 11.15
CA LEU A 289 -26.38 -4.65 12.43
C LEU A 289 -25.91 -3.20 12.35
N ASP A 290 -26.31 -2.36 13.29
CA ASP A 290 -25.85 -0.99 13.40
C ASP A 290 -24.56 -0.86 14.23
N ASN A 291 -24.05 0.38 14.34
CA ASN A 291 -22.79 0.64 15.03
C ASN A 291 -22.85 0.27 16.52
N ASN A 292 -23.99 0.46 17.16
CA ASN A 292 -24.19 0.16 18.59
C ASN A 292 -24.31 -1.35 18.82
N GLU A 293 -24.96 -2.07 17.90
CA GLU A 293 -25.09 -3.52 17.96
C GLU A 293 -23.73 -4.21 17.76
N VAL A 294 -22.90 -3.70 16.84
CA VAL A 294 -21.51 -4.15 16.67
C VAL A 294 -20.67 -3.85 17.91
N GLU A 295 -20.77 -2.64 18.47
CA GLU A 295 -20.07 -2.27 19.71
C GLU A 295 -20.50 -3.14 20.89
N GLY A 296 -21.80 -3.37 21.05
CA GLY A 296 -22.35 -4.27 22.05
C GLY A 296 -21.77 -5.67 21.93
N PHE A 297 -21.76 -6.23 20.70
CA PHE A 297 -21.19 -7.55 20.44
C PHE A 297 -19.73 -7.67 20.87
N ILE A 298 -18.93 -6.63 20.61
CA ILE A 298 -17.52 -6.59 20.98
C ILE A 298 -17.35 -6.57 22.50
N LEU A 299 -18.14 -5.74 23.20
CA LEU A 299 -18.02 -5.53 24.65
C LEU A 299 -18.49 -6.75 25.46
N ASN A 300 -19.60 -7.36 25.06
CA ASN A 300 -20.27 -8.40 25.85
C ASN A 300 -20.11 -9.82 25.24
N GLY A 301 -19.45 -9.94 24.08
CA GLY A 301 -19.23 -11.22 23.40
C GLY A 301 -20.54 -11.96 23.11
N SER A 302 -20.52 -13.29 23.29
CA SER A 302 -21.70 -14.16 23.11
C SER A 302 -22.81 -13.98 24.15
N GLU A 303 -22.59 -13.18 25.19
CA GLU A 303 -23.63 -12.78 26.17
C GLU A 303 -24.34 -11.48 25.77
N CYS A 304 -23.92 -10.84 24.67
CA CYS A 304 -24.55 -9.62 24.21
C CYS A 304 -25.96 -9.90 23.67
N ASN A 305 -26.91 -9.04 24.06
CA ASN A 305 -28.18 -8.81 23.35
C ASN A 305 -27.94 -8.22 21.95
N VAL A 306 -27.06 -8.80 21.12
CA VAL A 306 -27.30 -8.72 19.69
C VAL A 306 -28.49 -9.61 19.46
N THR A 307 -29.64 -9.00 19.23
CA THR A 307 -30.91 -9.66 18.98
C THR A 307 -30.83 -10.36 17.63
N VAL A 308 -29.99 -11.40 17.50
CA VAL A 308 -30.08 -12.31 16.36
C VAL A 308 -31.49 -12.88 16.44
N PRO A 309 -32.35 -12.54 15.49
CA PRO A 309 -33.77 -12.76 15.63
C PRO A 309 -34.06 -14.26 15.45
N PRO A 310 -35.04 -14.87 16.14
CA PRO A 310 -35.42 -16.29 15.96
C PRO A 310 -35.65 -16.69 14.49
N GLU A 311 -35.93 -15.71 13.64
CA GLU A 311 -36.11 -15.76 12.20
C GLU A 311 -34.89 -16.34 11.46
N VAL A 312 -33.69 -16.40 12.04
CA VAL A 312 -32.51 -17.01 11.40
C VAL A 312 -32.59 -18.54 11.29
N ILE A 313 -33.44 -19.19 12.09
CA ILE A 313 -33.50 -20.66 12.22
C ILE A 313 -33.84 -21.30 10.87
N ASN A 314 -33.01 -22.26 10.43
CA ASN A 314 -33.14 -23.02 9.18
C ASN A 314 -33.16 -22.15 7.91
N LYS A 315 -32.71 -20.88 7.99
CA LYS A 315 -32.58 -19.97 6.85
C LYS A 315 -31.14 -19.82 6.37
N ILE A 316 -30.98 -19.31 5.15
CA ILE A 316 -29.70 -18.87 4.61
C ILE A 316 -29.52 -17.41 4.98
N VAL A 317 -28.51 -17.13 5.79
CA VAL A 317 -28.33 -15.84 6.45
C VAL A 317 -27.20 -15.05 5.80
N ARG A 318 -27.44 -13.77 5.55
CA ARG A 318 -26.41 -12.77 5.25
C ARG A 318 -26.42 -11.73 6.35
N VAL A 319 -25.24 -11.29 6.78
CA VAL A 319 -25.11 -10.19 7.74
C VAL A 319 -24.55 -8.97 7.03
N ILE A 320 -25.27 -7.86 7.15
CA ILE A 320 -24.87 -6.53 6.70
C ILE A 320 -24.68 -5.67 7.94
N TYR A 321 -23.50 -5.07 8.12
CA TYR A 321 -23.25 -4.25 9.31
C TYR A 321 -22.66 -2.87 9.01
N SER A 322 -22.99 -1.88 9.81
CA SER A 322 -22.41 -0.54 9.74
C SER A 322 -21.70 -0.22 11.06
N CYS A 323 -20.40 0.09 11.04
CA CYS A 323 -19.67 0.43 12.27
C CYS A 323 -18.48 1.35 12.03
N SER A 324 -17.92 1.92 13.10
CA SER A 324 -16.71 2.75 13.01
C SER A 324 -15.48 1.94 12.59
N SER A 325 -14.49 2.61 11.99
CA SER A 325 -13.22 1.96 11.60
C SER A 325 -12.52 1.26 12.78
N GLU A 326 -12.65 1.83 13.98
CA GLU A 326 -12.05 1.26 15.20
C GLU A 326 -12.80 0.01 15.68
N LEU A 327 -14.13 0.05 15.68
CA LEU A 327 -14.96 -1.11 16.03
C LEU A 327 -14.80 -2.24 15.01
N ASN A 328 -14.72 -1.92 13.71
CA ASN A 328 -14.51 -2.91 12.65
C ASN A 328 -13.23 -3.74 12.85
N LYS A 329 -12.16 -3.15 13.41
CA LYS A 329 -10.91 -3.88 13.72
C LYS A 329 -11.08 -4.87 14.86
N GLN A 330 -11.94 -4.54 15.83
CA GLN A 330 -12.21 -5.37 17.00
C GLN A 330 -13.32 -6.41 16.74
N PHE A 331 -14.12 -6.20 15.69
CA PHE A 331 -15.27 -7.02 15.36
C PHE A 331 -14.89 -8.42 14.83
N SER A 332 -15.13 -9.45 15.65
CA SER A 332 -14.83 -10.84 15.30
C SER A 332 -15.97 -11.46 14.47
N LYS A 333 -15.87 -11.35 13.14
CA LYS A 333 -16.82 -11.97 12.19
C LYS A 333 -17.02 -13.47 12.42
N LYS A 334 -15.93 -14.19 12.73
CA LYS A 334 -15.96 -15.64 13.02
C LYS A 334 -16.77 -15.97 14.28
N SER A 335 -16.74 -15.10 15.27
CA SER A 335 -17.52 -15.28 16.50
C SER A 335 -19.01 -15.04 16.25
N LEU A 336 -19.34 -14.04 15.43
CA LEU A 336 -20.72 -13.79 15.01
C LEU A 336 -21.25 -14.94 14.15
N GLU A 337 -20.46 -15.42 13.19
CA GLU A 337 -20.81 -16.58 12.36
C GLU A 337 -21.13 -17.81 13.21
N LYS A 338 -20.26 -18.10 14.19
CA LYS A 338 -20.50 -19.20 15.14
C LYS A 338 -21.80 -19.02 15.92
N LEU A 339 -22.08 -17.81 16.43
CA LEU A 339 -23.32 -17.52 17.15
C LEU A 339 -24.55 -17.77 16.26
N ILE A 340 -24.52 -17.32 15.01
CA ILE A 340 -25.63 -17.50 14.06
C ILE A 340 -25.86 -19.00 13.76
N TYR A 341 -24.80 -19.79 13.63
CA TYR A 341 -24.91 -21.25 13.51
C TYR A 341 -25.42 -21.92 14.79
N ASP A 342 -24.93 -21.51 15.97
CA ASP A 342 -25.36 -22.02 17.27
C ASP A 342 -26.87 -21.75 17.50
N MET A 343 -27.40 -20.68 16.90
CA MET A 343 -28.84 -20.37 16.89
C MET A 343 -29.66 -21.16 15.87
N GLY A 344 -29.02 -21.98 15.03
CA GLY A 344 -29.69 -22.89 14.11
C GLY A 344 -29.86 -22.37 12.69
N ALA A 345 -29.09 -21.37 12.27
CA ALA A 345 -29.04 -21.00 10.85
C ALA A 345 -28.59 -22.18 9.99
N PHE A 346 -29.20 -22.35 8.81
CA PHE A 346 -28.84 -23.43 7.90
C PHE A 346 -27.48 -23.17 7.24
N TYR A 347 -27.24 -21.92 6.83
CA TYR A 347 -26.01 -21.50 6.16
C TYR A 347 -25.80 -20.01 6.35
N VAL A 348 -24.60 -19.59 6.76
CA VAL A 348 -24.21 -18.17 6.76
C VAL A 348 -23.45 -17.90 5.46
N SER A 349 -24.07 -17.17 4.54
CA SER A 349 -23.53 -16.92 3.21
C SER A 349 -22.42 -15.87 3.22
N GLU A 350 -22.63 -14.75 3.92
CA GLU A 350 -21.63 -13.68 4.04
C GLU A 350 -21.84 -12.80 5.27
N ILE A 351 -20.77 -12.17 5.75
CA ILE A 351 -20.77 -11.14 6.80
C ILE A 351 -19.96 -9.96 6.28
N ARG A 352 -20.63 -8.94 5.76
CA ARG A 352 -19.98 -7.80 5.08
C ARG A 352 -20.42 -6.45 5.63
N PRO A 353 -19.53 -5.45 5.63
CA PRO A 353 -19.91 -4.11 6.03
C PRO A 353 -20.74 -3.43 4.93
N GLU A 354 -21.78 -2.70 5.33
CA GLU A 354 -22.50 -1.74 4.48
C GLU A 354 -21.77 -0.40 4.44
N LYS A 355 -21.36 0.08 5.63
CA LYS A 355 -20.70 1.35 5.81
C LYS A 355 -19.72 1.29 6.97
N ILE A 356 -18.45 1.45 6.65
CA ILE A 356 -17.43 1.70 7.68
C ILE A 356 -17.34 3.20 7.89
N ILE A 357 -17.81 3.67 9.04
CA ILE A 357 -17.68 5.07 9.43
C ILE A 357 -16.22 5.27 9.85
N THR A 358 -15.37 5.61 8.89
CA THR A 358 -14.18 6.37 9.22
C THR A 358 -14.69 7.69 9.76
N THR A 359 -14.46 7.96 11.05
CA THR A 359 -14.49 9.33 11.54
C THR A 359 -13.45 10.08 10.72
N ILE A 360 -13.88 10.65 9.60
CA ILE A 360 -13.21 11.78 8.99
C ILE A 360 -13.38 12.86 10.04
N ASP A 361 -12.36 12.99 10.88
CA ASP A 361 -12.19 14.15 11.75
C ASP A 361 -12.44 15.35 10.85
N LYS A 362 -13.52 16.11 11.07
CA LYS A 362 -13.80 17.33 10.28
C LYS A 362 -12.67 18.35 10.42
N ASN A 363 -11.77 18.13 11.38
CA ASN A 363 -10.53 18.86 11.62
C ASN A 363 -9.27 18.06 11.21
N ALA A 364 -9.40 17.06 10.32
CA ALA A 364 -8.27 16.39 9.70
C ALA A 364 -7.63 17.32 8.68
N MET A 365 -6.30 17.42 8.73
CA MET A 365 -5.52 18.13 7.72
C MET A 365 -5.78 17.50 6.34
N SER A 366 -6.13 18.34 5.36
CA SER A 366 -6.34 17.94 3.97
C SER A 366 -5.36 18.65 3.06
N GLU A 367 -4.93 17.98 1.99
CA GLU A 367 -4.23 18.59 0.86
C GLU A 367 -5.01 19.73 0.18
N ASN A 368 -6.34 19.77 0.34
CA ASN A 368 -7.19 20.83 -0.21
C ASN A 368 -7.19 22.11 0.64
N ASP A 369 -6.82 22.00 1.91
CA ASP A 369 -6.67 23.14 2.80
C ASP A 369 -5.40 23.91 2.42
N SER A 370 -5.40 25.24 2.64
CA SER A 370 -4.18 26.00 2.38
C SER A 370 -3.05 25.52 3.30
N VAL A 371 -1.79 25.75 2.92
CA VAL A 371 -0.64 25.44 3.78
C VAL A 371 -0.77 26.15 5.14
N GLU A 372 -1.37 27.35 5.16
CA GLU A 372 -1.61 28.10 6.40
C GLU A 372 -2.69 27.42 7.26
N ASP A 373 -3.80 26.96 6.66
CA ASP A 373 -4.87 26.24 7.37
C ASP A 373 -4.37 24.90 7.95
N ASN A 374 -3.61 24.15 7.16
CA ASN A 374 -2.97 22.91 7.62
C ASN A 374 -1.97 23.15 8.75
N LEU A 375 -1.21 24.25 8.69
CA LEU A 375 -0.30 24.65 9.76
C LEU A 375 -1.06 25.01 11.04
N LEU A 376 -2.20 25.71 10.93
CA LEU A 376 -3.07 26.02 12.07
C LEU A 376 -3.60 24.74 12.73
N LEU A 377 -4.17 23.83 11.94
CA LEU A 377 -4.66 22.53 12.41
C LEU A 377 -3.56 21.68 13.05
N TRP A 378 -2.34 21.74 12.51
CA TRP A 378 -1.20 21.02 13.08
C TRP A 378 -0.78 21.62 14.42
N LEU A 379 -0.69 22.95 14.51
CA LEU A 379 -0.30 23.66 15.72
C LEU A 379 -1.29 23.46 16.87
N ASP A 380 -2.60 23.43 16.58
CA ASP A 380 -3.65 23.14 17.57
C ASP A 380 -3.48 21.76 18.23
N LYS A 381 -2.93 20.79 17.48
CA LYS A 381 -2.65 19.43 17.97
C LYS A 381 -1.30 19.29 18.68
N GLN A 382 -0.47 20.34 18.76
CA GLN A 382 0.84 20.30 19.43
C GLN A 382 0.79 20.91 20.85
N PRO A 383 1.60 20.41 21.80
CA PRO A 383 1.71 20.98 23.15
C PRO A 383 2.57 22.26 23.16
N ILE A 384 2.09 23.34 22.54
CA ILE A 384 2.80 24.63 22.38
C ILE A 384 1.99 25.74 23.07
N GLN A 385 2.65 26.75 23.65
CA GLN A 385 1.96 27.90 24.26
C GLN A 385 1.37 28.84 23.20
N GLU A 386 0.17 29.39 23.42
CA GLU A 386 -0.54 30.28 22.48
C GLU A 386 0.31 31.46 21.98
N SER A 387 1.21 32.00 22.81
CA SER A 387 2.11 33.09 22.44
C SER A 387 3.15 32.70 21.39
N ASP A 388 3.57 31.43 21.35
CA ASP A 388 4.50 30.91 20.35
C ASP A 388 3.77 30.66 19.01
N THR A 389 2.50 30.26 19.05
CA THR A 389 1.66 29.96 17.88
C THR A 389 1.50 31.16 16.94
N GLY A 390 1.21 32.34 17.51
CA GLY A 390 1.06 33.58 16.73
C GLY A 390 2.36 33.96 15.98
N LYS A 391 3.52 33.74 16.61
CA LYS A 391 4.83 34.04 16.01
C LYS A 391 5.19 33.05 14.89
N VAL A 392 4.88 31.77 15.08
CA VAL A 392 5.06 30.72 14.08
C VAL A 392 4.27 31.05 12.81
N ILE A 393 3.01 31.47 12.95
CA ILE A 393 2.17 31.88 11.82
C ILE A 393 2.76 33.11 11.10
N GLU A 394 3.14 34.15 11.84
CA GLU A 394 3.73 35.38 11.28
C GLU A 394 4.97 35.08 10.42
N LEU A 395 5.87 34.22 10.91
CA LEU A 395 7.09 33.82 10.20
C LEU A 395 6.83 32.86 9.03
N SER A 396 5.73 32.11 9.06
CA SER A 396 5.36 31.16 7.99
C SER A 396 4.89 31.87 6.72
N LYS A 397 4.15 32.98 6.85
CA LYS A 397 3.55 33.72 5.72
C LYS A 397 4.53 34.08 4.60
N PRO A 398 5.68 34.72 4.87
CA PRO A 398 6.64 35.03 3.82
C PRO A 398 7.26 33.77 3.19
N MET A 399 7.49 32.70 3.95
CA MET A 399 7.99 31.43 3.44
C MET A 399 6.98 30.76 2.50
N ILE A 400 5.72 30.69 2.92
CA ILE A 400 4.61 30.15 2.12
C ILE A 400 4.44 30.97 0.84
N ALA A 401 4.46 32.30 0.92
CA ALA A 401 4.34 33.16 -0.25
C ALA A 401 5.50 32.95 -1.23
N GLN A 402 6.74 32.83 -0.75
CA GLN A 402 7.92 32.60 -1.59
C GLN A 402 7.85 31.24 -2.31
N VAL A 403 7.51 30.17 -1.59
CA VAL A 403 7.39 28.82 -2.20
C VAL A 403 6.19 28.76 -3.14
N SER A 404 5.05 29.34 -2.76
CA SER A 404 3.84 29.37 -3.59
C SER A 404 4.04 30.18 -4.88
N ALA A 405 4.84 31.25 -4.86
CA ALA A 405 5.21 32.00 -6.06
C ALA A 405 6.18 31.25 -6.98
N SER A 406 6.98 30.33 -6.43
CA SER A 406 7.88 29.45 -7.19
C SER A 406 7.18 28.21 -7.76
N LEU A 407 5.99 27.89 -7.26
CA LEU A 407 5.16 26.83 -7.79
C LEU A 407 4.37 27.37 -8.99
N PRO A 408 4.18 26.56 -10.04
CA PRO A 408 3.20 26.90 -11.06
C PRO A 408 1.88 27.08 -10.32
N THR A 409 1.25 28.25 -10.43
CA THR A 409 -0.12 28.42 -9.93
C THR A 409 -0.96 27.30 -10.51
N GLY A 410 -1.36 26.35 -9.67
CA GLY A 410 -2.28 25.25 -9.99
C GLY A 410 -3.67 25.79 -10.31
N LYS A 411 -3.77 26.60 -11.36
CA LYS A 411 -5.02 27.01 -11.99
C LYS A 411 -5.39 26.09 -13.15
N ILE A 412 -4.55 25.13 -13.50
CA ILE A 412 -4.85 24.15 -14.54
C ILE A 412 -5.50 22.95 -13.84
N SER A 413 -6.74 23.15 -13.40
CA SER A 413 -7.68 22.07 -13.10
C SER A 413 -8.45 21.75 -14.37
N GLY A 414 -8.59 20.48 -14.73
CA GLY A 414 -9.31 20.10 -15.93
C GLY A 414 -9.10 18.65 -16.35
N LEU A 415 -9.79 18.26 -17.41
CA LEU A 415 -9.64 16.94 -18.01
C LEU A 415 -8.33 16.90 -18.82
N PHE A 416 -7.46 15.94 -18.52
CA PHE A 416 -6.28 15.62 -19.32
C PHE A 416 -6.66 14.54 -20.33
N GLU A 417 -6.86 14.94 -21.58
CA GLU A 417 -7.55 14.15 -22.57
C GLU A 417 -6.68 13.95 -23.82
N PRO A 418 -6.44 12.70 -24.29
CA PRO A 418 -5.64 12.48 -25.48
C PRO A 418 -6.44 12.88 -26.73
N LEU A 419 -5.80 13.60 -27.65
CA LEU A 419 -6.42 13.96 -28.94
C LEU A 419 -5.79 13.20 -30.10
N LYS A 420 -4.48 13.29 -30.26
CA LYS A 420 -3.78 12.70 -31.41
C LYS A 420 -2.37 12.26 -31.04
N LEU A 421 -1.94 11.12 -31.57
CA LEU A 421 -0.54 10.67 -31.50
C LEU A 421 -0.02 10.42 -32.91
N GLU A 422 1.16 10.95 -33.22
CA GLU A 422 1.89 10.71 -34.46
C GLU A 422 3.30 10.23 -34.11
N VAL A 423 3.75 9.15 -34.75
CA VAL A 423 5.09 8.60 -34.58
C VAL A 423 5.79 8.51 -35.94
N LYS A 424 7.10 8.75 -35.97
CA LYS A 424 7.97 8.55 -37.15
C LYS A 424 9.21 7.79 -36.74
N ASN A 425 9.50 6.71 -37.47
CA ASN A 425 10.61 5.79 -37.22
C ASN A 425 10.69 5.32 -35.76
N TYR A 426 9.54 5.02 -35.16
CA TYR A 426 9.38 4.59 -33.77
C TYR A 426 9.15 3.06 -33.73
N ARG A 427 10.16 2.31 -33.29
CA ARG A 427 10.15 0.83 -33.25
C ARG A 427 9.69 0.21 -34.58
N SER A 428 8.56 -0.51 -34.59
CA SER A 428 7.98 -1.15 -35.78
C SER A 428 7.22 -0.17 -36.70
N TYR A 429 7.03 1.08 -36.30
CA TYR A 429 6.28 2.10 -37.05
C TYR A 429 7.24 3.04 -37.80
N LEU A 430 7.17 3.06 -39.12
CA LEU A 430 7.93 4.01 -39.96
C LEU A 430 7.30 5.41 -39.97
N GLY A 431 5.97 5.49 -39.96
CA GLY A 431 5.22 6.73 -39.91
C GLY A 431 3.74 6.47 -39.80
N GLU A 432 3.15 6.70 -38.63
CA GLU A 432 1.74 6.41 -38.36
C GLU A 432 1.12 7.47 -37.45
N GLU A 433 -0.18 7.72 -37.61
CA GLU A 433 -0.94 8.64 -36.77
C GLU A 433 -2.28 8.04 -36.33
N PHE A 434 -2.73 8.40 -35.14
CA PHE A 434 -4.00 7.94 -34.59
C PHE A 434 -4.75 9.08 -33.89
N ASP A 435 -6.06 9.17 -34.15
CA ASP A 435 -6.99 10.14 -33.57
C ASP A 435 -7.82 9.51 -32.46
N PHE A 436 -7.58 9.93 -31.21
CA PHE A 436 -8.24 9.41 -30.02
C PHE A 436 -9.65 9.96 -29.81
N THR A 437 -10.05 11.03 -30.51
CA THR A 437 -11.35 11.69 -30.27
C THR A 437 -12.56 10.79 -30.56
N LYS A 438 -12.36 9.74 -31.35
CA LYS A 438 -13.39 8.75 -31.72
C LYS A 438 -13.44 7.54 -30.80
N VAL A 439 -12.50 7.43 -29.86
CA VAL A 439 -12.34 6.28 -28.96
C VAL A 439 -12.91 6.61 -27.58
N ASN A 440 -13.80 5.79 -27.07
CA ASN A 440 -14.33 5.90 -25.70
C ASN A 440 -14.13 4.60 -24.93
N PHE A 441 -14.52 3.46 -25.50
CA PHE A 441 -14.38 2.14 -24.88
C PHE A 441 -13.98 1.13 -25.96
N ALA A 442 -12.69 0.86 -26.12
CA ALA A 442 -12.17 0.11 -27.27
C ALA A 442 -11.19 -0.99 -26.88
N THR A 443 -11.14 -2.03 -27.73
CA THR A 443 -10.08 -3.06 -27.70
C THR A 443 -9.06 -2.83 -28.81
N VAL A 444 -7.78 -3.07 -28.55
CA VAL A 444 -6.68 -3.06 -29.53
C VAL A 444 -6.24 -4.49 -29.81
N ASN A 445 -6.46 -4.93 -31.05
CA ASN A 445 -6.22 -6.28 -31.52
C ASN A 445 -5.08 -6.34 -32.54
N GLY A 446 -4.46 -7.51 -32.69
CA GLY A 446 -3.39 -7.75 -33.68
C GLY A 446 -2.43 -8.86 -33.23
N PRO A 447 -1.53 -9.36 -34.10
CA PRO A 447 -0.53 -10.37 -33.74
C PRO A 447 0.35 -9.96 -32.55
N ASN A 448 0.89 -10.94 -31.82
CA ASN A 448 1.85 -10.66 -30.75
C ASN A 448 3.17 -10.15 -31.34
N GLY A 449 3.78 -9.16 -30.69
CA GLY A 449 5.03 -8.55 -31.14
C GLY A 449 4.91 -7.47 -32.22
N ILE A 450 3.69 -7.17 -32.72
CA ILE A 450 3.48 -6.18 -33.79
C ILE A 450 3.59 -4.71 -33.33
N GLY A 451 3.74 -4.47 -32.02
CA GLY A 451 3.91 -3.12 -31.47
C GLY A 451 2.62 -2.44 -31.00
N LYS A 452 1.59 -3.19 -30.58
CA LYS A 452 0.35 -2.63 -29.98
C LYS A 452 0.65 -1.75 -28.76
N SER A 453 1.26 -2.32 -27.73
CA SER A 453 1.63 -1.59 -26.50
C SER A 453 2.71 -0.54 -26.74
N SER A 454 3.59 -0.75 -27.73
CA SER A 454 4.57 0.25 -28.17
C SER A 454 3.90 1.56 -28.60
N PHE A 455 2.80 1.50 -29.35
CA PHE A 455 2.13 2.70 -29.86
C PHE A 455 1.18 3.31 -28.83
N PHE A 456 0.27 2.51 -28.28
CA PHE A 456 -0.82 3.04 -27.43
C PHE A 456 -0.39 3.38 -26.00
N MET A 457 0.76 2.89 -25.54
CA MET A 457 1.25 3.15 -24.18
C MET A 457 2.62 3.84 -24.19
N ASP A 458 3.61 3.19 -24.80
CA ASP A 458 5.01 3.63 -24.68
C ASP A 458 5.27 4.93 -25.41
N ALA A 459 4.73 5.13 -26.61
CA ALA A 459 4.94 6.36 -27.36
C ALA A 459 4.43 7.59 -26.61
N ILE A 460 3.32 7.49 -25.86
CA ILE A 460 2.79 8.58 -25.03
C ILE A 460 3.75 8.86 -23.87
N ALA A 461 4.19 7.81 -23.15
CA ALA A 461 5.13 7.95 -22.05
C ALA A 461 6.50 8.50 -22.51
N ASP A 462 7.01 8.01 -23.64
CA ASP A 462 8.28 8.43 -24.25
C ASP A 462 8.21 9.89 -24.73
N CYS A 463 7.07 10.32 -25.29
CA CYS A 463 6.87 11.70 -25.70
C CYS A 463 6.93 12.64 -24.50
N LEU A 464 6.14 12.35 -23.46
CA LEU A 464 5.98 13.23 -22.29
C LEU A 464 7.20 13.21 -21.36
N TYR A 465 7.82 12.05 -21.13
CA TYR A 465 8.83 11.86 -20.07
C TYR A 465 10.19 11.33 -20.53
N GLU A 466 10.31 10.78 -21.75
CA GLU A 466 11.55 10.17 -22.27
C GLU A 466 12.04 8.93 -21.48
N GLU A 467 11.13 8.05 -21.07
CA GLU A 467 11.45 6.83 -20.32
C GLU A 467 11.11 5.54 -21.11
N PRO A 468 11.95 5.16 -22.10
CA PRO A 468 11.73 3.96 -22.90
C PRO A 468 11.83 2.69 -22.05
N ARG A 469 11.02 1.67 -22.40
CA ARG A 469 10.98 0.37 -21.69
C ARG A 469 12.35 -0.28 -21.51
N GLU A 470 13.23 -0.16 -22.50
CA GLU A 470 14.56 -0.79 -22.50
C GLU A 470 15.61 0.01 -21.72
N GLY A 471 15.26 1.18 -21.16
CA GLY A 471 16.18 2.08 -20.46
C GLY A 471 17.17 2.82 -21.37
N GLU A 472 17.36 2.36 -22.61
CA GLU A 472 18.20 3.01 -23.61
C GLU A 472 17.47 4.15 -24.32
N LEU A 473 18.01 5.36 -24.20
CA LEU A 473 17.47 6.60 -24.76
C LEU A 473 17.27 6.56 -26.29
N THR A 474 17.99 5.71 -27.02
CA THR A 474 17.85 5.50 -28.47
C THR A 474 17.09 4.22 -28.85
N GLY A 475 16.73 3.38 -27.88
CA GLY A 475 16.14 2.05 -28.10
C GLY A 475 14.75 2.08 -28.75
N TRP A 476 14.07 3.23 -28.76
CA TRP A 476 12.79 3.38 -29.46
C TRP A 476 12.91 3.76 -30.93
N ILE A 477 14.09 4.15 -31.43
CA ILE A 477 14.28 4.45 -32.87
C ILE A 477 14.38 3.13 -33.63
N SER A 478 13.71 3.03 -34.77
CA SER A 478 13.77 1.83 -35.61
C SER A 478 15.21 1.40 -35.95
N ASN A 479 15.45 0.08 -35.88
CA ASN A 479 16.77 -0.54 -36.07
C ASN A 479 17.24 -0.59 -37.53
N SER A 480 16.42 -0.17 -38.50
CA SER A 480 16.82 -0.16 -39.92
C SER A 480 18.06 0.73 -40.15
N GLU A 481 18.99 0.24 -40.99
CA GLU A 481 20.28 0.88 -41.27
C GLU A 481 20.13 2.27 -41.93
N ASP A 482 19.04 2.47 -42.68
CA ASP A 482 18.75 3.73 -43.40
C ASP A 482 18.17 4.84 -42.50
N ILE A 483 17.74 4.51 -41.28
CA ILE A 483 17.05 5.41 -40.36
C ILE A 483 18.04 6.05 -39.40
N LYS A 484 18.12 7.40 -39.42
CA LYS A 484 19.06 8.19 -38.60
C LYS A 484 18.38 8.96 -37.46
N SER A 485 17.07 9.11 -37.47
CA SER A 485 16.29 9.83 -36.44
C SER A 485 14.84 9.39 -36.39
N GLY A 486 14.23 9.50 -35.21
CA GLY A 486 12.80 9.32 -34.97
C GLY A 486 12.16 10.54 -34.31
N ALA A 487 10.83 10.61 -34.37
CA ALA A 487 10.03 11.67 -33.78
C ALA A 487 8.71 11.14 -33.23
N ILE A 488 8.24 11.74 -32.14
CA ILE A 488 6.95 11.46 -31.52
C ILE A 488 6.26 12.79 -31.25
N THR A 489 5.02 12.93 -31.70
CA THR A 489 4.18 14.10 -31.49
C THR A 489 2.90 13.66 -30.78
N PHE A 490 2.62 14.24 -29.62
CA PHE A 490 1.41 13.98 -28.85
C PHE A 490 0.61 15.26 -28.63
N GLU A 491 -0.64 15.25 -29.06
CA GLU A 491 -1.62 16.33 -28.85
C GLU A 491 -2.65 15.93 -27.81
N PHE A 492 -2.96 16.82 -26.89
CA PHE A 492 -3.90 16.58 -25.80
C PHE A 492 -4.62 17.87 -25.38
N LEU A 493 -5.77 17.72 -24.74
CA LEU A 493 -6.41 18.80 -23.99
C LEU A 493 -5.94 18.74 -22.54
N MET A 494 -5.77 19.92 -21.96
CA MET A 494 -5.62 20.09 -20.52
C MET A 494 -6.63 21.16 -20.09
N GLY A 495 -7.76 20.72 -19.53
CA GLY A 495 -8.92 21.58 -19.33
C GLY A 495 -9.50 22.01 -20.67
N GLN A 496 -9.51 23.32 -20.95
CA GLN A 496 -9.98 23.87 -22.23
C GLN A 496 -8.85 24.15 -23.23
N ASP A 497 -7.59 24.07 -22.79
CA ASP A 497 -6.45 24.41 -23.59
C ASP A 497 -5.92 23.20 -24.37
N LYS A 498 -5.66 23.37 -25.66
CA LYS A 498 -5.04 22.34 -26.51
C LYS A 498 -3.53 22.50 -26.54
N TRP A 499 -2.81 21.44 -26.21
CA TRP A 499 -1.36 21.38 -26.12
C TRP A 499 -0.77 20.32 -27.06
N ARG A 500 0.50 20.52 -27.43
CA ARG A 500 1.28 19.58 -28.24
C ARG A 500 2.70 19.48 -27.69
N VAL A 501 3.16 18.25 -27.50
CA VAL A 501 4.57 17.93 -27.22
C VAL A 501 5.16 17.26 -28.45
N VAL A 502 6.33 17.73 -28.87
CA VAL A 502 7.10 17.13 -29.98
C VAL A 502 8.48 16.76 -29.46
N ARG A 503 8.82 15.48 -29.51
CA ARG A 503 10.14 14.97 -29.13
C ARG A 503 10.80 14.33 -30.34
N THR A 504 12.05 14.71 -30.62
CA THR A 504 12.85 14.08 -31.68
C THR A 504 14.18 13.61 -31.14
N ARG A 505 14.69 12.52 -31.72
CA ARG A 505 16.00 11.98 -31.37
C ARG A 505 16.70 11.42 -32.60
N ALA A 506 17.98 11.71 -32.73
CA ALA A 506 18.86 11.14 -33.75
C ALA A 506 19.73 10.04 -33.12
N LYS A 507 20.11 9.02 -33.91
CA LYS A 507 21.08 7.97 -33.50
C LYS A 507 22.45 8.56 -33.13
N SER A 508 22.75 9.78 -33.58
CA SER A 508 23.93 10.55 -33.17
C SER A 508 23.86 11.16 -31.75
N GLY A 509 22.75 10.97 -31.03
CA GLY A 509 22.51 11.49 -29.68
C GLY A 509 21.90 12.90 -29.64
N LYS A 510 21.74 13.58 -30.79
CA LYS A 510 21.03 14.88 -30.86
C LYS A 510 19.55 14.70 -30.55
N THR A 511 19.00 15.53 -29.68
CA THR A 511 17.60 15.49 -29.26
C THR A 511 17.01 16.90 -29.26
N THR A 512 15.72 17.01 -29.59
CA THR A 512 14.94 18.24 -29.43
C THR A 512 13.64 17.93 -28.71
N LEU A 513 13.18 18.88 -27.91
CA LEU A 513 11.93 18.83 -27.17
C LEU A 513 11.24 20.18 -27.31
N ALA A 514 10.03 20.17 -27.84
CA ALA A 514 9.20 21.35 -28.00
C ALA A 514 7.85 21.16 -27.31
N LEU A 515 7.38 22.22 -26.64
CA LEU A 515 6.06 22.32 -26.05
C LEU A 515 5.32 23.48 -26.71
N GLN A 516 4.14 23.21 -27.27
CA GLN A 516 3.35 24.19 -28.01
C GLN A 516 1.92 24.26 -27.46
N LYS A 517 1.34 25.46 -27.46
CA LYS A 517 -0.07 25.71 -27.11
C LYS A 517 -0.83 26.18 -28.34
N TRP A 518 -2.04 25.69 -28.54
CA TRP A 518 -2.91 26.13 -29.64
C TRP A 518 -3.60 27.45 -29.29
N ASN A 519 -3.41 28.49 -30.11
CA ASN A 519 -4.01 29.80 -29.91
C ASN A 519 -4.36 30.44 -31.27
N LYS A 520 -5.63 30.83 -31.47
CA LYS A 520 -6.12 31.51 -32.71
C LYS A 520 -5.62 30.86 -34.02
N ASP A 521 -5.85 29.57 -34.15
CA ASP A 521 -5.50 28.75 -35.33
C ASP A 521 -4.00 28.60 -35.63
N LYS A 522 -3.13 28.81 -34.64
CA LYS A 522 -1.68 28.56 -34.75
C LYS A 522 -1.12 27.91 -33.48
N TRP A 523 -0.03 27.16 -33.65
CA TRP A 523 0.77 26.66 -32.53
C TRP A 523 1.76 27.73 -32.08
N GLU A 524 1.63 28.17 -30.83
CA GLU A 524 2.53 29.09 -30.15
C GLU A 524 3.58 28.28 -29.37
N ASP A 525 4.86 28.65 -29.48
CA ASP A 525 5.94 27.96 -28.78
C ASP A 525 5.99 28.39 -27.30
N HIS A 526 5.91 27.40 -26.42
CA HIS A 526 5.98 27.56 -24.96
C HIS A 526 7.23 26.86 -24.37
N SER A 527 8.17 26.44 -25.20
CA SER A 527 9.42 25.78 -24.80
C SER A 527 10.30 26.68 -23.91
N GLY A 528 11.22 26.09 -23.16
CA GLY A 528 12.30 26.82 -22.47
C GLY A 528 13.52 27.00 -23.37
N ASP A 529 14.47 27.83 -22.94
CA ASP A 529 15.73 28.04 -23.67
C ASP A 529 16.57 26.76 -23.76
N ARG A 530 16.37 25.85 -22.79
CA ARG A 530 17.00 24.53 -22.69
C ARG A 530 15.96 23.43 -22.60
N LYS A 531 16.32 22.25 -23.10
CA LYS A 531 15.48 21.05 -23.02
C LYS A 531 15.02 20.73 -21.58
N ASP A 532 15.88 20.94 -20.58
CA ASP A 532 15.58 20.60 -19.19
C ASP A 532 14.51 21.56 -18.62
N GLN A 533 14.53 22.83 -19.04
CA GLN A 533 13.48 23.80 -18.71
C GLN A 533 12.16 23.48 -19.43
N THR A 534 12.22 23.03 -20.69
CA THR A 534 11.02 22.56 -21.40
C THR A 534 10.42 21.32 -20.72
N GLN A 535 11.25 20.37 -20.28
CA GLN A 535 10.82 19.19 -19.54
C GLN A 535 10.15 19.57 -18.21
N GLU A 536 10.73 20.51 -17.47
CA GLU A 536 10.15 21.02 -16.23
C GLU A 536 8.79 21.70 -16.48
N LYS A 537 8.65 22.46 -17.58
CA LYS A 537 7.35 23.02 -17.99
C LYS A 537 6.31 21.93 -18.30
N ILE A 538 6.69 20.84 -18.96
CA ILE A 538 5.79 19.69 -19.22
C ILE A 538 5.37 19.03 -17.91
N LEU A 539 6.30 18.74 -17.01
CA LEU A 539 6.02 18.17 -15.69
C LEU A 539 5.08 19.06 -14.87
N ASN A 540 5.32 20.38 -14.90
CA ASN A 540 4.48 21.37 -14.22
C ASN A 540 3.08 21.49 -14.86
N LEU A 541 2.96 21.35 -16.18
CA LEU A 541 1.68 21.37 -16.90
C LEU A 541 0.84 20.13 -16.57
N LEU A 542 1.47 18.94 -16.53
CA LEU A 542 0.79 17.67 -16.26
C LEU A 542 0.55 17.43 -14.77
N GLY A 543 1.33 18.05 -13.87
CA GLY A 543 1.20 17.89 -12.42
C GLY A 543 1.48 16.47 -11.92
N MET A 544 2.21 15.67 -12.72
CA MET A 544 2.59 14.30 -12.40
C MET A 544 3.91 13.93 -13.09
N ASP A 545 4.70 13.09 -12.41
CA ASP A 545 5.91 12.50 -12.99
C ASP A 545 5.57 11.21 -13.77
N ALA A 546 6.58 10.65 -14.43
CA ALA A 546 6.41 9.45 -15.26
C ALA A 546 5.90 8.24 -14.46
N MET A 547 6.39 8.06 -13.23
CA MET A 547 5.99 6.95 -12.35
C MET A 547 4.52 7.09 -11.92
N THR A 548 4.09 8.30 -11.59
CA THR A 548 2.69 8.61 -11.23
C THR A 548 1.77 8.42 -12.44
N PHE A 549 2.17 8.92 -13.61
CA PHE A 549 1.41 8.73 -14.85
C PHE A 549 1.27 7.25 -15.21
N LYS A 550 2.36 6.47 -15.16
CA LYS A 550 2.32 5.02 -15.37
C LYS A 550 1.42 4.33 -14.34
N SER A 551 1.49 4.72 -13.06
CA SER A 551 0.69 4.10 -12.00
C SER A 551 -0.82 4.37 -12.08
N CYS A 552 -1.23 5.47 -12.72
CA CYS A 552 -2.64 5.89 -12.78
C CYS A 552 -3.28 5.70 -14.15
N ALA A 553 -2.52 5.80 -15.25
CA ALA A 553 -3.05 5.83 -16.62
C ALA A 553 -2.63 4.62 -17.47
N LEU A 554 -1.58 3.88 -17.11
CA LEU A 554 -1.01 2.80 -17.93
C LEU A 554 -0.85 1.50 -17.12
N ILE A 555 -1.68 0.50 -17.40
CA ILE A 555 -1.55 -0.84 -16.80
C ILE A 555 -0.85 -1.75 -17.80
N MET A 556 0.43 -2.09 -17.59
CA MET A 556 1.26 -2.81 -18.57
C MET A 556 1.31 -4.32 -18.32
N GLN A 557 1.56 -5.09 -19.39
CA GLN A 557 1.82 -6.53 -19.33
C GLN A 557 3.09 -6.81 -18.49
N ASP A 558 3.04 -7.84 -17.65
CA ASP A 558 4.08 -8.25 -16.67
C ASP A 558 4.43 -7.25 -15.55
N ASN A 559 3.79 -6.07 -15.51
CA ASN A 559 3.95 -5.03 -14.46
C ASN A 559 2.57 -4.60 -13.92
N TYR A 560 1.75 -5.58 -13.53
CA TYR A 560 0.42 -5.32 -12.97
C TYR A 560 0.56 -4.66 -11.60
N GLY A 561 0.22 -3.38 -11.55
CA GLY A 561 0.36 -2.59 -10.34
C GLY A 561 1.83 -2.22 -10.10
N ILE A 562 2.41 -1.42 -10.99
CA ILE A 562 3.68 -0.71 -10.80
C ILE A 562 3.76 -0.11 -9.38
N PHE A 563 2.66 0.45 -8.89
CA PHE A 563 2.53 0.92 -7.52
C PHE A 563 2.59 -0.20 -6.47
N LEU A 564 1.93 -1.34 -6.68
CA LEU A 564 1.95 -2.49 -5.76
C LEU A 564 3.26 -3.25 -5.76
N GLU A 565 4.03 -3.21 -6.84
CA GLU A 565 5.32 -3.88 -6.99
C GLU A 565 6.49 -2.99 -6.58
N ALA A 566 6.32 -1.66 -6.63
CA ALA A 566 7.32 -0.71 -6.14
C ALA A 566 7.71 -0.96 -4.68
N ASP A 567 8.96 -0.62 -4.34
CA ASP A 567 9.45 -0.71 -2.97
C ASP A 567 8.61 0.17 -2.02
N LYS A 568 8.55 -0.21 -0.74
CA LYS A 568 7.71 0.46 0.27
C LYS A 568 7.91 1.99 0.32
N THR A 569 9.13 2.48 0.08
CA THR A 569 9.44 3.92 0.05
C THR A 569 8.91 4.61 -1.20
N ASP A 570 8.95 3.92 -2.33
CA ASP A 570 8.63 4.48 -3.63
C ASP A 570 7.11 4.61 -3.78
N ARG A 571 6.35 3.69 -3.17
CA ARG A 571 4.89 3.80 -2.99
C ARG A 571 4.48 5.07 -2.24
N MET A 572 5.19 5.38 -1.14
CA MET A 572 4.91 6.59 -0.36
C MET A 572 5.25 7.86 -1.15
N GLN A 573 6.31 7.82 -1.96
CA GLN A 573 6.67 8.92 -2.86
C GLN A 573 5.61 9.14 -3.93
N VAL A 574 5.11 8.08 -4.59
CA VAL A 574 4.03 8.18 -5.58
C VAL A 574 2.77 8.77 -4.94
N LEU A 575 2.39 8.32 -3.75
CA LEU A 575 1.24 8.88 -3.03
C LEU A 575 1.45 10.36 -2.69
N SER A 576 2.64 10.75 -2.24
CA SER A 576 2.98 12.14 -1.93
C SER A 576 2.94 13.04 -3.17
N ASN A 577 3.35 12.53 -4.33
CA ASN A 577 3.31 13.23 -5.61
C ASN A 577 1.86 13.35 -6.15
N ILE A 578 1.04 12.32 -5.97
CA ILE A 578 -0.40 12.35 -6.30
C ILE A 578 -1.09 13.47 -5.51
N LEU A 579 -0.78 13.57 -4.21
CA LEU A 579 -1.33 14.55 -3.28
C LEU A 579 -0.72 15.96 -3.35
N GLY A 580 0.32 16.17 -4.19
CA GLY A 580 0.96 17.47 -4.31
C GLY A 580 1.74 17.93 -3.07
N LEU A 581 2.20 17.00 -2.23
CA LEU A 581 2.86 17.33 -0.95
C LEU A 581 4.29 17.88 -1.11
N SER A 582 4.82 17.96 -2.33
CA SER A 582 6.17 18.49 -2.63
C SER A 582 6.37 19.96 -2.25
N ILE A 583 5.29 20.71 -2.03
CA ILE A 583 5.32 22.06 -1.45
C ILE A 583 5.95 22.07 -0.05
N TYR A 584 5.64 21.06 0.76
CA TYR A 584 6.14 20.95 2.14
C TYR A 584 7.63 20.62 2.17
N ASP A 585 8.14 19.85 1.21
CA ASP A 585 9.58 19.60 1.08
C ASP A 585 10.36 20.90 0.84
N LYS A 586 9.87 21.75 -0.08
CA LYS A 586 10.46 23.07 -0.36
C LYS A 586 10.39 23.99 0.87
N LEU A 587 9.25 24.01 1.57
CA LEU A 587 9.07 24.79 2.79
C LEU A 587 9.98 24.33 3.93
N HIS A 588 10.17 23.01 4.07
CA HIS A 588 11.08 22.44 5.07
C HIS A 588 12.54 22.78 4.80
N VAL A 589 12.98 22.74 3.52
CA VAL A 589 14.32 23.19 3.13
C VAL A 589 14.51 24.67 3.45
N LEU A 590 13.56 25.52 3.06
CA LEU A 590 13.62 26.96 3.30
C LEU A 590 13.63 27.29 4.80
N ALA A 591 12.77 26.63 5.60
CA ALA A 591 12.75 26.79 7.05
C ALA A 591 14.09 26.38 7.69
N LYS A 592 14.75 25.32 7.20
CA LYS A 592 16.10 24.93 7.67
C LYS A 592 17.18 25.93 7.30
N GLU A 593 17.13 26.52 6.11
CA GLU A 593 18.07 27.57 5.69
C GLU A 593 17.89 28.82 6.55
N GLU A 594 16.66 29.25 6.80
CA GLU A 594 16.36 30.39 7.68
C GLU A 594 16.78 30.11 9.13
N LEU A 595 16.54 28.91 9.65
CA LEU A 595 17.01 28.51 10.98
C LEU A 595 18.53 28.60 11.10
N LYS A 596 19.26 28.16 10.05
CA LYS A 596 20.72 28.24 9.99
C LYS A 596 21.20 29.69 9.95
N ASN A 597 20.49 30.56 9.24
CA ASN A 597 20.80 31.99 9.20
C ASN A 597 20.57 32.67 10.55
N GLU A 598 19.45 32.38 11.22
CA GLU A 598 19.12 32.96 12.53
C GLU A 598 20.11 32.47 13.60
N ASN A 599 20.47 31.18 13.61
CA ASN A 599 21.47 30.62 14.51
C ASN A 599 22.87 31.25 14.32
N ARG A 600 23.25 31.59 13.08
CA ARG A 600 24.50 32.34 12.83
C ARG A 600 24.47 33.74 13.44
N LYS A 601 23.33 34.44 13.35
CA LYS A 601 23.17 35.77 13.98
C LYS A 601 23.23 35.67 15.51
N ILE A 602 22.60 34.66 16.09
CA ILE A 602 22.65 34.35 17.52
C ILE A 602 24.10 34.15 17.98
N LEU A 603 24.87 33.32 17.27
CA LEU A 603 26.26 33.03 17.61
C LEU A 603 27.09 34.31 17.63
N LYS A 604 26.98 35.14 16.59
CA LYS A 604 27.68 36.42 16.48
C LYS A 604 27.35 37.39 17.62
N ILE A 605 26.07 37.50 18.00
CA ILE A 605 25.67 38.36 19.13
C ILE A 605 26.17 37.79 20.47
N LYS A 606 26.22 36.47 20.61
CA LYS A 606 26.72 35.82 21.83
C LYS A 606 28.23 36.05 22.02
N ASP A 607 29.00 35.93 20.94
CA ASP A 607 30.44 36.24 20.92
C ASP A 607 30.66 37.72 21.28
N ASP A 608 29.90 38.63 20.65
CA ASP A 608 29.92 40.06 20.95
C ASP A 608 29.62 40.39 22.43
N ILE A 609 28.67 39.68 23.05
CA ILE A 609 28.33 39.86 24.48
C ILE A 609 29.48 39.35 25.36
N GLN A 610 30.08 38.21 25.00
CA GLN A 610 31.19 37.63 25.75
C GLN A 610 32.43 38.53 25.74
N ASP A 611 32.73 39.17 24.60
CA ASP A 611 33.81 40.16 24.49
C ASP A 611 33.56 41.39 25.39
N ILE A 612 32.32 41.86 25.47
CA ILE A 612 31.93 42.97 26.36
C ILE A 612 32.02 42.54 27.83
N ASP A 613 31.51 41.36 28.19
CA ASP A 613 31.57 40.81 29.55
C ASP A 613 33.01 40.67 30.05
N THR A 614 33.93 40.29 29.17
CA THR A 614 35.35 40.16 29.54
C THR A 614 35.97 41.52 29.89
N LYS A 615 35.61 42.58 29.15
CA LYS A 615 36.07 43.96 29.41
C LYS A 615 35.42 44.58 30.65
N LEU A 616 34.15 44.27 30.92
CA LEU A 616 33.43 44.78 32.09
C LEU A 616 33.96 44.22 33.43
N LYS A 617 34.72 43.12 33.44
CA LYS A 617 35.40 42.61 34.65
C LYS A 617 36.45 43.57 35.22
N GLU A 618 36.99 44.48 34.41
CA GLU A 618 37.95 45.50 34.87
C GLU A 618 37.28 46.67 35.61
N LYS A 619 35.94 46.73 35.60
CA LYS A 619 35.16 47.81 36.23
C LYS A 619 35.38 47.87 37.74
N ASP A 620 35.30 46.73 38.42
CA ASP A 620 35.47 46.64 39.88
C ASP A 620 36.85 47.18 40.32
N ILE A 621 37.89 46.89 39.53
CA ILE A 621 39.26 47.37 39.77
C ILE A 621 39.34 48.90 39.64
N GLN A 622 38.63 49.50 38.67
CA GLN A 622 38.62 50.96 38.49
C GLN A 622 37.74 51.68 39.52
N GLU A 623 36.66 51.06 40.00
CA GLU A 623 35.84 51.57 41.11
C GLU A 623 36.65 51.62 42.41
N ASP A 624 37.40 50.56 42.71
CA ASP A 624 38.31 50.52 43.86
C ASP A 624 39.46 51.53 43.73
N ASN A 625 40.05 51.68 42.54
CA ASN A 625 41.09 52.69 42.29
C ASN A 625 40.58 54.13 42.51
N LEU A 626 39.36 54.44 42.05
CA LEU A 626 38.74 55.75 42.24
C LEU A 626 38.47 56.01 43.72
N LYS A 627 37.95 55.01 44.45
CA LYS A 627 37.70 55.10 45.88
C LYS A 627 38.98 55.35 46.67
N ASN A 628 40.03 54.55 46.43
CA ASN A 628 41.33 54.71 47.07
C ASN A 628 41.94 56.09 46.79
N SER A 629 41.86 56.57 45.55
CA SER A 629 42.38 57.90 45.16
C SER A 629 41.60 59.05 45.82
N LEU A 630 40.29 58.91 46.03
CA LEU A 630 39.47 59.89 46.74
C LEU A 630 39.78 59.93 48.24
N GLU A 631 40.02 58.76 48.86
CA GLU A 631 40.45 58.66 50.25
C GLU A 631 41.84 59.28 50.46
N GLU A 632 42.80 59.00 49.57
CA GLU A 632 44.13 59.62 49.60
C GLU A 632 44.07 61.15 49.42
N LYS A 633 43.21 61.65 48.52
CA LYS A 633 42.99 63.09 48.32
C LYS A 633 42.51 63.78 49.61
N ALA A 634 41.61 63.15 50.37
CA ALA A 634 41.09 63.69 51.62
C ALA A 634 42.19 63.79 52.71
N ILE A 635 43.06 62.79 52.79
CA ILE A 635 44.17 62.74 53.76
C ILE A 635 45.22 63.81 53.46
N VAL A 636 45.65 63.93 52.19
CA VAL A 636 46.67 64.89 51.77
C VAL A 636 46.18 66.34 51.89
N SER A 637 44.92 66.62 51.56
CA SER A 637 44.33 67.96 51.68
C SER A 637 44.20 68.44 53.13
N SER A 638 43.86 67.54 54.06
CA SER A 638 43.86 67.85 55.50
C SER A 638 45.27 68.20 56.00
N SER A 639 46.28 67.45 55.56
CA SER A 639 47.68 67.64 55.97
C SER A 639 48.29 68.96 55.45
N ILE A 640 47.84 69.46 54.30
CA ILE A 640 48.25 70.76 53.76
C ILE A 640 47.73 71.90 54.65
N SER A 641 46.46 71.85 55.06
CA SER A 641 45.84 72.92 55.86
C SER A 641 46.49 73.10 57.24
N GLU A 642 46.95 72.02 57.87
CA GLU A 642 47.61 72.07 59.18
C GLU A 642 49.02 72.68 59.12
N ASN A 643 49.77 72.44 58.05
CA ASN A 643 51.15 72.92 57.92
C ASN A 643 51.22 74.41 57.53
N GLU A 644 50.21 74.95 56.83
CA GLU A 644 50.14 76.39 56.48
C GLU A 644 50.03 77.29 57.73
N LYS A 645 49.29 76.85 58.76
CA LYS A 645 49.12 77.62 60.00
C LYS A 645 50.41 77.74 60.82
N LYS A 646 51.24 76.69 60.85
CA LYS A 646 52.49 76.66 61.63
C LYS A 646 53.56 77.60 61.05
N LEU A 647 53.57 77.77 59.73
CA LEU A 647 54.58 78.57 59.03
C LEU A 647 54.49 80.09 59.31
N GLU A 648 53.29 80.60 59.60
CA GLU A 648 53.05 82.02 59.78
C GLU A 648 53.52 82.56 61.14
N GLU A 649 53.60 81.68 62.13
CA GLU A 649 53.98 82.01 63.51
C GLU A 649 55.50 82.13 63.69
N PHE A 650 56.27 81.28 63.01
CA PHE A 650 57.74 81.29 63.07
C PHE A 650 58.37 82.51 62.39
N LYS A 651 57.75 83.09 61.35
CA LYS A 651 58.30 84.23 60.59
C LYS A 651 58.49 85.54 61.38
N LYS A 652 57.77 85.74 62.50
CA LYS A 652 57.85 86.99 63.31
C LYS A 652 59.05 87.09 64.24
N GLN A 653 59.65 85.97 64.66
CA GLN A 653 60.71 85.98 65.68
C GLN A 653 62.13 86.15 65.07
N SER A 654 62.29 85.94 63.77
CA SER A 654 63.58 85.90 63.05
C SER A 654 64.22 87.28 62.77
N GLU A 655 63.43 88.35 62.74
CA GLU A 655 63.88 89.65 62.17
C GLU A 655 64.84 90.44 63.07
N LYS A 656 64.78 90.25 64.40
CA LYS A 656 65.45 91.14 65.38
C LYS A 656 66.93 90.82 65.61
N LEU A 657 67.41 89.71 65.08
CA LEU A 657 68.58 89.02 65.58
C LEU A 657 69.60 88.77 64.41
N LYS A 658 69.17 88.91 63.15
CA LYS A 658 69.96 88.77 61.91
C LYS A 658 71.18 89.69 61.74
N ILE A 659 71.25 90.83 62.42
CA ILE A 659 72.36 91.81 62.25
C ILE A 659 73.71 91.28 62.82
N THR A 660 73.67 90.42 63.84
CA THR A 660 74.89 89.89 64.48
C THR A 660 75.36 88.57 63.84
N GLN A 661 74.50 87.91 63.05
CA GLN A 661 74.75 86.60 62.43
C GLN A 661 75.55 86.66 61.12
N MET A 662 75.48 87.78 60.37
CA MET A 662 76.14 87.93 59.07
C MET A 662 77.66 87.76 59.11
N ARG A 663 78.33 88.04 60.25
CA ARG A 663 79.79 87.89 60.38
C ARG A 663 80.26 86.46 60.72
N SER A 664 79.35 85.57 61.14
CA SER A 664 79.65 84.15 61.45
C SER A 664 79.29 83.19 60.30
N MET A 665 78.34 83.59 59.45
CA MET A 665 77.95 82.84 58.25
C MET A 665 79.08 82.76 57.21
N ASP A 666 79.84 83.82 57.00
CA ASP A 666 80.93 83.88 56.01
C ASP A 666 82.05 82.85 56.28
N LEU A 667 82.35 82.59 57.57
CA LEU A 667 83.29 81.56 58.02
C LEU A 667 82.67 80.15 58.02
N THR A 668 81.35 80.03 58.09
CA THR A 668 80.62 78.75 58.06
C THR A 668 80.47 78.21 56.64
N ASP A 669 80.21 79.08 55.68
CA ASP A 669 79.98 78.70 54.29
C ASP A 669 81.24 78.11 53.64
N LYS A 670 82.44 78.63 53.96
CA LYS A 670 83.73 78.06 53.51
C LYS A 670 84.04 76.66 54.09
N ILE A 671 83.66 76.39 55.34
CA ILE A 671 83.85 75.06 55.96
C ILE A 671 82.84 74.05 55.41
N LYS A 672 81.61 74.52 55.17
CA LYS A 672 80.50 73.71 54.68
C LYS A 672 80.72 73.28 53.22
N SER A 673 81.14 74.19 52.34
CA SER A 673 81.43 73.85 50.93
C SER A 673 82.51 72.78 50.79
N SER A 674 83.58 72.85 51.61
CA SER A 674 84.66 71.85 51.56
C SER A 674 84.24 70.50 52.15
N ARG A 675 83.36 70.48 53.18
CA ARG A 675 82.78 69.24 53.75
C ARG A 675 81.76 68.56 52.84
N GLU A 676 80.87 69.34 52.24
CA GLU A 676 79.86 68.82 51.30
C GLU A 676 80.53 68.20 50.07
N SER A 677 81.62 68.79 49.58
CA SER A 677 82.37 68.23 48.45
C SER A 677 83.18 66.97 48.81
N SER A 678 83.55 66.76 50.07
CA SER A 678 84.21 65.54 50.54
C SER A 678 83.18 64.42 50.74
N PHE A 679 82.06 64.72 51.40
CA PHE A 679 80.98 63.78 51.67
C PHE A 679 80.25 63.33 50.39
N SER A 680 80.03 64.22 49.42
CA SER A 680 79.41 63.84 48.14
C SER A 680 80.26 62.82 47.36
N LYS A 681 81.59 62.97 47.41
CA LYS A 681 82.54 62.06 46.75
C LYS A 681 82.68 60.72 47.47
N GLU A 682 82.53 60.69 48.80
CA GLU A 682 82.42 59.45 49.57
C GLU A 682 81.14 58.67 49.25
N LEU A 683 80.02 59.38 49.13
CA LEU A 683 78.72 58.79 48.82
C LEU A 683 78.66 58.26 47.36
N GLU A 684 79.32 58.93 46.42
CA GLU A 684 79.48 58.49 45.02
C GLU A 684 80.35 57.22 44.95
N ARG A 685 81.46 57.17 45.70
CA ARG A 685 82.31 55.96 45.81
C ARG A 685 81.53 54.77 46.35
N ASP A 686 80.76 54.94 47.43
CA ASP A 686 80.08 53.82 48.10
C ASP A 686 78.89 53.29 47.29
N LYS A 687 78.19 54.16 46.55
CA LYS A 687 77.16 53.73 45.60
C LYS A 687 77.73 52.91 44.46
N LEU A 688 78.81 53.37 43.83
CA LEU A 688 79.48 52.64 42.73
C LEU A 688 80.06 51.31 43.21
N GLN A 689 80.50 51.22 44.47
CA GLN A 689 81.02 49.98 45.06
C GLN A 689 79.92 48.90 45.23
N VAL A 690 78.70 49.29 45.61
CA VAL A 690 77.56 48.36 45.76
C VAL A 690 77.06 47.83 44.41
N GLU A 691 77.06 48.65 43.36
CA GLU A 691 76.66 48.21 42.01
C GLU A 691 77.71 47.29 41.37
N LEU A 692 79.00 47.56 41.60
CA LEU A 692 80.10 46.70 41.17
C LEU A 692 80.02 45.28 41.79
N ASP A 693 79.60 45.17 43.06
CA ASP A 693 79.46 43.89 43.75
C ASP A 693 78.20 43.09 43.32
N ARG A 694 77.13 43.78 42.87
CA ARG A 694 75.96 43.13 42.26
C ARG A 694 76.24 42.63 40.85
N ALA A 695 76.94 43.42 40.03
CA ALA A 695 77.32 43.04 38.67
C ALA A 695 78.25 41.81 38.64
N LYS A 696 79.16 41.68 39.62
CA LYS A 696 80.03 40.49 39.79
C LYS A 696 79.25 39.20 40.00
N LYS A 697 78.22 39.20 40.84
CA LYS A 697 77.39 38.01 41.12
C LYS A 697 76.61 37.50 39.90
N ILE A 698 76.22 38.38 38.98
CA ILE A 698 75.48 38.02 37.76
C ILE A 698 76.42 37.40 36.71
N VAL A 699 77.65 37.91 36.60
CA VAL A 699 78.67 37.37 35.69
C VAL A 699 79.16 35.98 36.14
N ASP A 700 79.23 35.70 37.44
CA ASP A 700 79.62 34.39 37.98
C ASP A 700 78.63 33.24 37.65
N GLN A 701 77.42 33.52 37.14
CA GLN A 701 76.40 32.53 36.78
C GLN A 701 76.23 32.31 35.26
N GLU A 702 77.10 32.90 34.44
CA GLU A 702 77.00 32.95 32.97
C GLU A 702 76.87 31.58 32.29
N ASP A 703 77.71 30.60 32.66
CA ASP A 703 77.71 29.27 32.03
C ASP A 703 76.41 28.50 32.29
N MET A 704 75.76 28.72 33.44
CA MET A 704 74.52 28.06 33.83
C MET A 704 73.30 28.67 33.13
N ILE A 705 73.30 29.99 32.90
CA ILE A 705 72.22 30.72 32.21
C ILE A 705 72.20 30.35 30.73
N LEU A 706 73.37 30.27 30.08
CA LEU A 706 73.47 29.91 28.65
C LEU A 706 73.04 28.46 28.37
N ALA A 707 73.36 27.51 29.26
CA ALA A 707 72.94 26.12 29.11
C ALA A 707 71.41 25.93 29.22
N LYS A 708 70.74 26.64 30.15
CA LYS A 708 69.29 26.53 30.35
C LYS A 708 68.45 27.24 29.29
N ILE A 709 69.01 28.23 28.59
CA ILE A 709 68.35 28.87 27.44
C ILE A 709 68.27 27.90 26.23
N ALA A 710 69.31 27.09 25.99
CA ALA A 710 69.29 26.06 24.94
C ALA A 710 68.24 24.97 25.22
N GLU A 711 68.15 24.49 26.47
CA GLU A 711 67.11 23.53 26.91
C GLU A 711 65.68 24.09 26.71
N TYR A 712 65.48 25.40 26.93
CA TYR A 712 64.19 26.06 26.73
C TYR A 712 63.77 26.15 25.26
N GLU A 713 64.69 26.52 24.36
CA GLU A 713 64.39 26.60 22.91
C GLU A 713 64.15 25.20 22.30
N GLU A 714 64.87 24.17 22.74
CA GLU A 714 64.63 22.78 22.32
C GLU A 714 63.27 22.25 22.80
N ALA A 715 62.92 22.46 24.08
CA ALA A 715 61.63 22.06 24.64
C ALA A 715 60.44 22.75 23.94
N LYS A 716 60.54 24.06 23.64
CA LYS A 716 59.51 24.81 22.91
C LYS A 716 59.26 24.26 21.50
N THR A 717 60.33 23.84 20.82
CA THR A 717 60.24 23.30 19.47
C THR A 717 59.56 21.91 19.48
N ASN A 718 59.91 21.07 20.46
CA ASN A 718 59.32 19.73 20.63
C ASN A 718 57.84 19.77 21.05
N ILE A 719 57.45 20.68 21.94
CA ILE A 719 56.04 20.88 22.34
C ILE A 719 55.17 21.28 21.14
N THR A 720 55.70 22.12 20.24
CA THR A 720 54.96 22.54 19.03
C THR A 720 54.76 21.37 18.05
N LEU A 721 55.74 20.48 17.95
CA LEU A 721 55.71 19.28 17.08
C LEU A 721 54.78 18.19 17.63
N LEU A 722 54.77 17.99 18.95
CA LEU A 722 53.92 17.01 19.65
C LEU A 722 52.46 17.46 19.75
N ASN A 723 52.19 18.76 19.95
CA ASN A 723 50.82 19.29 19.95
C ASN A 723 50.09 19.10 18.60
N ALA A 724 50.82 19.02 17.49
CA ALA A 724 50.24 18.70 16.18
C ALA A 724 49.79 17.22 16.05
N ARG A 725 50.24 16.32 16.93
CA ARG A 725 49.92 14.88 16.92
C ARG A 725 48.70 14.51 17.78
N VAL A 726 48.33 15.34 18.76
CA VAL A 726 47.15 15.11 19.64
C VAL A 726 45.84 14.96 18.86
N PRO A 727 45.55 15.75 17.81
CA PRO A 727 44.36 15.54 16.99
C PRO A 727 44.34 14.20 16.25
N LEU A 728 45.51 13.66 15.88
CA LEU A 728 45.62 12.36 15.21
C LEU A 728 45.29 11.20 16.17
N LEU A 729 45.63 11.33 17.45
CA LEU A 729 45.27 10.36 18.50
C LEU A 729 43.75 10.31 18.72
N ILE A 730 43.11 11.49 18.78
CA ILE A 730 41.64 11.59 18.90
C ILE A 730 40.96 10.93 17.70
N GLN A 731 41.40 11.25 16.48
CA GLN A 731 40.86 10.64 15.25
C GLN A 731 41.07 9.12 15.19
N ALA A 732 42.22 8.61 15.66
CA ALA A 732 42.48 7.18 15.70
C ALA A 732 41.57 6.46 16.71
N ARG A 733 41.34 7.04 17.90
CA ARG A 733 40.42 6.50 18.92
C ARG A 733 38.96 6.51 18.45
N GLU A 734 38.53 7.56 17.76
CA GLU A 734 37.18 7.60 17.17
C GLU A 734 36.98 6.50 16.11
N LYS A 735 37.97 6.28 15.23
CA LYS A 735 37.94 5.17 14.26
C LYS A 735 37.95 3.80 14.93
N MET A 736 38.73 3.63 16.00
CA MET A 736 38.75 2.39 16.80
C MET A 736 37.39 2.09 17.44
N TYR A 737 36.71 3.12 17.97
CA TYR A 737 35.36 2.99 18.51
C TYR A 737 34.34 2.60 17.42
N LEU A 738 34.40 3.23 16.25
CA LEU A 738 33.56 2.93 15.09
C LEU A 738 33.72 1.48 14.63
N TYR A 739 34.95 1.01 14.38
CA TYR A 739 35.20 -0.37 14.00
C TYR A 739 34.80 -1.35 15.10
N THR A 740 34.95 -0.98 16.37
CA THR A 740 34.48 -1.83 17.50
C THR A 740 32.98 -2.02 17.49
N LYS A 741 32.22 -0.95 17.23
CA LYS A 741 30.77 -1.00 17.07
C LYS A 741 30.36 -1.85 15.86
N GLU A 742 31.02 -1.69 14.72
CA GLU A 742 30.73 -2.46 13.49
C GLU A 742 31.01 -3.96 13.66
N THR A 743 32.15 -4.34 14.25
CA THR A 743 32.47 -5.74 14.55
C THR A 743 31.44 -6.37 15.49
N MET A 744 30.96 -5.62 16.51
CA MET A 744 29.93 -6.12 17.43
C MET A 744 28.59 -6.37 16.73
N GLN A 745 28.23 -5.55 15.75
CA GLN A 745 27.03 -5.76 14.93
C GLN A 745 27.17 -6.98 14.00
N ILE A 746 28.34 -7.18 13.41
CA ILE A 746 28.64 -8.36 12.57
C ILE A 746 28.54 -9.64 13.41
N TYR A 747 29.12 -9.69 14.61
CA TYR A 747 29.02 -10.86 15.49
C TYR A 747 27.57 -11.17 15.91
N LYS A 748 26.74 -10.15 16.19
CA LYS A 748 25.31 -10.36 16.46
C LYS A 748 24.59 -11.00 15.27
N LYS A 749 24.86 -10.52 14.04
CA LYS A 749 24.29 -11.09 12.81
C LYS A 749 24.78 -12.52 12.57
N MET A 750 26.08 -12.79 12.75
CA MET A 750 26.64 -14.15 12.62
C MET A 750 26.02 -15.14 13.61
N THR A 751 25.70 -14.68 14.83
CA THR A 751 25.04 -15.51 15.84
C THR A 751 23.59 -15.82 15.45
N SER A 752 22.87 -14.83 14.92
CA SER A 752 21.51 -15.01 14.39
C SER A 752 21.50 -15.98 13.22
N ASN A 753 22.36 -15.79 12.22
CA ASN A 753 22.45 -16.67 11.05
C ASN A 753 22.84 -18.10 11.46
N LYS A 754 23.72 -18.27 12.44
CA LYS A 754 24.11 -19.60 12.95
C LYS A 754 22.94 -20.36 13.59
N ASN A 755 22.03 -19.65 14.26
CA ASN A 755 20.82 -20.26 14.80
C ASN A 755 19.85 -20.69 13.68
N GLU A 756 19.68 -19.86 12.66
CA GLU A 756 18.83 -20.19 11.50
C GLU A 756 19.40 -21.37 10.68
N ILE A 757 20.71 -21.39 10.45
CA ILE A 757 21.41 -22.51 9.82
C ILE A 757 21.14 -23.81 10.59
N SER A 758 21.31 -23.80 11.93
CA SER A 758 21.05 -24.99 12.75
C SER A 758 19.59 -25.45 12.70
N ASN A 759 18.63 -24.53 12.63
CA ASN A 759 17.21 -24.86 12.47
C ASN A 759 16.90 -25.48 11.09
N LEU A 760 17.51 -24.95 10.03
CA LEU A 760 17.35 -25.44 8.67
C LEU A 760 18.01 -26.81 8.49
N GLU A 761 19.22 -27.01 9.02
CA GLU A 761 19.93 -28.30 9.03
C GLU A 761 19.08 -29.39 9.70
N ARG A 762 18.52 -29.11 10.89
CA ARG A 762 17.60 -30.06 11.58
C ARG A 762 16.35 -30.40 10.75
N SER A 763 15.86 -29.47 9.95
CA SER A 763 14.71 -29.71 9.08
C SER A 763 15.06 -30.52 7.83
N LEU A 764 16.33 -30.45 7.39
CA LEU A 764 16.84 -31.16 6.21
C LEU A 764 17.31 -32.59 6.54
N ASP A 765 17.64 -32.89 7.79
CA ASP A 765 17.91 -34.27 8.27
C ASP A 765 16.71 -35.22 8.01
N LEU A 766 15.49 -34.70 7.88
CA LEU A 766 14.29 -35.48 7.57
C LEU A 766 14.17 -35.89 6.08
N LYS A 767 14.96 -35.27 5.19
CA LYS A 767 14.83 -35.40 3.74
C LYS A 767 15.14 -36.81 3.24
N GLU A 768 16.21 -37.44 3.75
CA GLU A 768 16.63 -38.78 3.34
C GLU A 768 15.61 -39.85 3.74
N PHE A 769 14.96 -39.69 4.90
CA PHE A 769 13.86 -40.53 5.34
C PHE A 769 12.63 -40.40 4.44
N LEU A 770 12.26 -39.18 4.06
CA LEU A 770 11.11 -38.90 3.20
C LEU A 770 11.34 -39.33 1.74
N GLN A 771 12.57 -39.20 1.21
CA GLN A 771 12.91 -39.65 -0.14
C GLN A 771 12.74 -41.16 -0.31
N ASN A 772 13.18 -41.96 0.67
CA ASN A 772 12.98 -43.41 0.65
C ASN A 772 11.49 -43.82 0.68
N LYS A 773 10.63 -42.98 1.28
CA LYS A 773 9.18 -43.21 1.32
C LYS A 773 8.45 -42.83 0.04
N VAL A 774 9.02 -41.94 -0.79
CA VAL A 774 8.49 -41.62 -2.13
C VAL A 774 8.73 -42.77 -3.11
N VAL A 775 9.84 -43.50 -2.98
CA VAL A 775 10.07 -44.71 -3.79
C VAL A 775 9.03 -45.80 -3.46
N GLU A 776 8.70 -45.97 -2.18
CA GLU A 776 7.61 -46.88 -1.73
C GLU A 776 6.23 -46.45 -2.25
N LEU A 777 6.01 -45.15 -2.49
CA LEU A 777 4.76 -44.63 -3.07
C LEU A 777 4.61 -45.02 -4.54
N ASP A 778 5.65 -44.86 -5.36
CA ASP A 778 5.57 -45.14 -6.80
C ASP A 778 5.22 -46.62 -7.06
N GLU A 779 5.78 -47.56 -6.28
CA GLU A 779 5.46 -48.99 -6.36
C GLU A 779 4.01 -49.31 -5.92
N LEU A 780 3.47 -48.58 -4.93
CA LEU A 780 2.11 -48.78 -4.44
C LEU A 780 1.07 -48.11 -5.35
N GLU A 781 1.40 -47.00 -6.00
CA GLU A 781 0.55 -46.35 -7.00
C GLU A 781 0.37 -47.22 -8.24
N GLU A 782 1.42 -47.90 -8.70
CA GLU A 782 1.32 -48.85 -9.82
C GLU A 782 0.43 -50.06 -9.45
N LYS A 783 0.57 -50.58 -8.22
CA LYS A 783 -0.32 -51.65 -7.71
C LYS A 783 -1.77 -51.20 -7.56
N LEU A 784 -2.00 -49.98 -7.05
CA LEU A 784 -3.35 -49.41 -6.90
C LEU A 784 -4.00 -49.17 -8.27
N MET A 785 -3.23 -48.76 -9.28
CA MET A 785 -3.72 -48.59 -10.65
C MET A 785 -4.19 -49.92 -11.24
N LYS A 786 -3.45 -51.01 -11.01
CA LYS A 786 -3.85 -52.36 -11.44
C LYS A 786 -5.11 -52.83 -10.71
N LEU A 787 -5.18 -52.67 -9.39
CA LEU A 787 -6.36 -53.06 -8.60
C LEU A 787 -7.61 -52.21 -8.91
N ASN A 788 -7.44 -50.93 -9.26
CA ASN A 788 -8.55 -50.08 -9.73
C ASN A 788 -9.14 -50.61 -11.04
N LYS A 789 -8.29 -51.03 -11.97
CA LYS A 789 -8.74 -51.63 -13.23
C LYS A 789 -9.50 -52.93 -12.99
N ASP A 790 -8.97 -53.80 -12.14
CA ASP A 790 -9.63 -55.05 -11.76
C ASP A 790 -10.97 -54.79 -11.04
N ARG A 791 -11.05 -53.73 -10.21
CA ARG A 791 -12.30 -53.30 -9.54
C ARG A 791 -13.37 -52.87 -10.52
N GLU A 792 -13.02 -52.06 -11.52
CA GLU A 792 -13.95 -51.58 -12.56
C GLU A 792 -14.50 -52.75 -13.38
N GLU A 793 -13.63 -53.67 -13.82
CA GLU A 793 -14.02 -54.85 -14.60
C GLU A 793 -14.91 -55.80 -13.78
N VAL A 794 -14.59 -56.04 -12.50
CA VAL A 794 -15.42 -56.85 -11.58
C VAL A 794 -16.76 -56.19 -11.31
N GLN A 795 -16.83 -54.86 -11.14
CA GLN A 795 -18.09 -54.14 -10.94
C GLN A 795 -19.01 -54.23 -12.16
N GLU A 796 -18.46 -54.07 -13.37
CA GLU A 796 -19.23 -54.17 -14.62
C GLU A 796 -19.78 -55.60 -14.81
N LEU A 797 -18.93 -56.63 -14.62
CA LEU A 797 -19.34 -58.03 -14.72
C LEU A 797 -20.37 -58.42 -13.64
N SER A 798 -20.21 -57.93 -12.41
CA SER A 798 -21.17 -58.16 -11.31
C SER A 798 -22.52 -57.49 -11.58
N GLN A 799 -22.53 -56.32 -12.23
CA GLN A 799 -23.78 -55.68 -12.67
C GLN A 799 -24.48 -56.51 -13.74
N LYS A 800 -23.75 -57.03 -14.74
CA LYS A 800 -24.30 -57.90 -15.78
C LYS A 800 -24.83 -59.22 -15.21
N GLU A 801 -24.10 -59.83 -14.28
CA GLU A 801 -24.50 -61.04 -13.54
C GLU A 801 -25.82 -60.81 -12.80
N ARG A 802 -25.95 -59.68 -12.08
CA ARG A 802 -27.19 -59.31 -11.38
C ARG A 802 -28.38 -59.10 -12.32
N VAL A 803 -28.17 -58.45 -13.46
CA VAL A 803 -29.24 -58.22 -14.46
C VAL A 803 -29.70 -59.55 -15.06
N LEU A 804 -28.77 -60.39 -15.51
CA LEU A 804 -29.10 -61.71 -16.08
C LEU A 804 -29.79 -62.62 -15.06
N ARG A 805 -29.41 -62.55 -13.79
CA ARG A 805 -30.08 -63.30 -12.72
C ARG A 805 -31.55 -62.89 -12.57
N LEU A 806 -31.83 -61.58 -12.56
CA LEU A 806 -33.20 -61.06 -12.47
C LEU A 806 -34.00 -61.42 -13.73
N ASP A 807 -33.37 -61.42 -14.91
CA ASP A 807 -34.00 -61.84 -16.16
C ASP A 807 -34.33 -63.34 -16.17
N ILE A 808 -33.44 -64.20 -15.64
CA ILE A 808 -33.70 -65.63 -15.45
C ILE A 808 -34.90 -65.84 -14.53
N GLU A 809 -34.95 -65.17 -13.37
CA GLU A 809 -36.08 -65.25 -12.43
C GLU A 809 -37.39 -64.83 -13.10
N ARG A 810 -37.38 -63.70 -13.83
CA ARG A 810 -38.55 -63.21 -14.57
C ARG A 810 -39.01 -64.17 -15.67
N LEU A 811 -38.09 -64.74 -16.44
CA LEU A 811 -38.40 -65.71 -17.50
C LEU A 811 -38.96 -67.01 -16.92
N GLN A 812 -38.43 -67.48 -15.78
CA GLN A 812 -38.97 -68.62 -15.05
C GLN A 812 -40.39 -68.37 -14.56
N ASP A 813 -40.65 -67.22 -13.93
CA ASP A 813 -41.97 -66.84 -13.43
C ASP A 813 -42.99 -66.73 -14.58
N SER A 814 -42.59 -66.17 -15.72
CA SER A 814 -43.41 -66.06 -16.93
C SER A 814 -43.75 -67.44 -17.51
N LEU A 815 -42.76 -68.33 -17.62
CA LEU A 815 -42.95 -69.71 -18.07
C LEU A 815 -43.86 -70.50 -17.13
N GLN A 816 -43.66 -70.37 -15.81
CA GLN A 816 -44.47 -71.03 -14.79
C GLN A 816 -45.92 -70.52 -14.81
N SER A 817 -46.12 -69.21 -14.99
CA SER A 817 -47.45 -68.59 -15.11
C SER A 817 -48.19 -69.06 -16.37
N LYS A 818 -47.50 -69.10 -17.53
CA LYS A 818 -48.06 -69.63 -18.78
C LYS A 818 -48.44 -71.11 -18.66
N THR A 819 -47.56 -71.91 -18.07
CA THR A 819 -47.78 -73.34 -17.83
C THR A 819 -48.99 -73.56 -16.92
N SER A 820 -49.08 -72.82 -15.81
CA SER A 820 -50.18 -72.90 -14.86
C SER A 820 -51.52 -72.51 -15.49
N ARG A 821 -51.53 -71.45 -16.33
CA ARG A 821 -52.73 -71.00 -17.05
C ARG A 821 -53.24 -72.05 -18.05
N ILE A 822 -52.34 -72.70 -18.80
CA ILE A 822 -52.70 -73.75 -19.75
C ILE A 822 -53.20 -75.00 -19.00
N ILE A 823 -52.57 -75.38 -17.89
CA ILE A 823 -53.04 -76.49 -17.03
C ILE A 823 -54.45 -76.21 -16.47
N GLU A 824 -54.70 -74.99 -15.99
CA GLU A 824 -56.01 -74.58 -15.48
C GLU A 824 -57.07 -74.63 -16.59
N GLN A 825 -56.76 -74.14 -17.79
CA GLN A 825 -57.65 -74.25 -18.95
C GLN A 825 -57.93 -75.71 -19.30
N ILE A 826 -56.92 -76.58 -19.36
CA ILE A 826 -57.10 -78.02 -19.59
C ILE A 826 -58.03 -78.61 -18.53
N SER A 827 -57.85 -78.31 -17.25
CA SER A 827 -58.73 -78.78 -16.16
C SER A 827 -60.19 -78.34 -16.36
N VAL A 828 -60.41 -77.07 -16.73
CA VAL A 828 -61.76 -76.54 -17.03
C VAL A 828 -62.40 -77.27 -18.21
N TYR A 829 -61.66 -77.47 -19.30
CA TYR A 829 -62.15 -78.17 -20.48
C TYR A 829 -62.35 -79.68 -20.22
N GLU A 830 -61.48 -80.34 -19.44
CA GLU A 830 -61.65 -81.73 -19.01
C GLU A 830 -62.89 -81.92 -18.14
N ASN A 831 -63.17 -80.99 -17.22
CA ASN A 831 -64.39 -81.02 -16.42
C ASN A 831 -65.64 -80.81 -17.28
N LYS A 832 -65.59 -79.94 -18.29
CA LYS A 832 -66.67 -79.77 -19.28
C LYS A 832 -66.90 -81.03 -20.13
N VAL A 833 -65.84 -81.74 -20.52
CA VAL A 833 -65.93 -83.00 -21.27
C VAL A 833 -66.46 -84.15 -20.40
N LYS A 834 -66.08 -84.24 -19.12
CA LYS A 834 -66.62 -85.24 -18.17
C LYS A 834 -68.13 -85.15 -17.96
N LEU A 835 -68.73 -83.98 -18.17
CA LEU A 835 -70.19 -83.82 -18.12
C LEU A 835 -70.92 -84.55 -19.26
N ILE A 836 -70.23 -84.88 -20.37
CA ILE A 836 -70.76 -85.67 -21.48
C ILE A 836 -71.02 -87.13 -21.06
N SER A 837 -70.13 -87.73 -20.24
CA SER A 837 -70.26 -89.13 -19.80
C SER A 837 -71.38 -89.37 -18.76
N ASN A 838 -71.93 -88.31 -18.17
CA ASN A 838 -73.02 -88.38 -17.19
C ASN A 838 -74.38 -87.93 -17.73
N SER A 839 -74.48 -87.61 -19.02
CA SER A 839 -75.70 -87.03 -19.63
C SER A 839 -76.25 -87.97 -20.70
N ASN A 840 -77.43 -88.56 -20.46
CA ASN A 840 -78.14 -89.43 -21.42
C ASN A 840 -78.83 -88.63 -22.55
N CYS A 841 -78.08 -87.74 -23.23
CA CYS A 841 -78.59 -86.90 -24.33
C CYS A 841 -78.27 -87.51 -25.71
N PRO A 842 -79.21 -87.53 -26.68
CA PRO A 842 -78.98 -88.05 -28.02
C PRO A 842 -78.09 -87.11 -28.87
N ILE A 843 -77.15 -87.70 -29.63
CA ILE A 843 -75.98 -87.01 -30.21
C ILE A 843 -76.24 -86.42 -31.62
N GLU A 844 -77.37 -86.70 -32.26
CA GLU A 844 -77.52 -86.44 -33.70
C GLU A 844 -78.15 -85.09 -34.09
N ASN A 845 -78.61 -84.24 -33.14
CA ASN A 845 -78.92 -82.81 -33.42
C ASN A 845 -79.19 -81.99 -32.13
N PRO A 846 -78.21 -81.23 -31.61
CA PRO A 846 -78.38 -80.57 -30.31
C PRO A 846 -78.91 -79.13 -30.44
N THR A 847 -80.04 -78.86 -29.79
CA THR A 847 -80.57 -77.49 -29.58
C THR A 847 -80.10 -76.85 -28.27
N CYS A 848 -79.23 -77.53 -27.52
CA CYS A 848 -78.77 -77.14 -26.19
C CYS A 848 -77.37 -76.51 -26.23
N ASN A 849 -77.24 -75.25 -25.78
CA ASN A 849 -75.95 -74.54 -25.71
C ASN A 849 -74.90 -75.28 -24.86
N PHE A 850 -75.31 -76.03 -23.84
CA PHE A 850 -74.41 -76.83 -23.00
C PHE A 850 -73.72 -77.97 -23.77
N LEU A 851 -74.43 -78.63 -24.69
CA LEU A 851 -73.83 -79.72 -25.47
C LEU A 851 -72.89 -79.17 -26.55
N LYS A 852 -73.22 -78.00 -27.10
CA LYS A 852 -72.37 -77.28 -28.06
C LYS A 852 -71.05 -76.85 -27.41
N ASP A 853 -71.10 -76.25 -26.22
CA ASP A 853 -69.93 -75.87 -25.42
C ASP A 853 -69.05 -77.08 -25.03
N ALA A 854 -69.66 -78.23 -24.73
CA ALA A 854 -68.93 -79.43 -24.35
C ALA A 854 -68.27 -80.16 -25.54
N LEU A 855 -68.87 -80.07 -26.74
CA LEU A 855 -68.27 -80.57 -27.98
C LEU A 855 -67.12 -79.68 -28.45
N GLU A 856 -67.29 -78.35 -28.39
CA GLU A 856 -66.20 -77.39 -28.65
C GLU A 856 -65.03 -77.58 -27.66
N ALA A 857 -65.33 -77.88 -26.39
CA ALA A 857 -64.33 -78.23 -25.38
C ALA A 857 -63.54 -79.51 -25.74
N LYS A 858 -64.19 -80.52 -26.32
CA LYS A 858 -63.58 -81.79 -26.74
C LYS A 858 -62.65 -81.61 -27.93
N GLU A 859 -62.96 -80.70 -28.86
CA GLU A 859 -62.11 -80.37 -30.01
C GLU A 859 -60.90 -79.52 -29.63
N LYS A 860 -61.02 -78.60 -28.66
CA LYS A 860 -59.92 -77.73 -28.21
C LYS A 860 -58.93 -78.40 -27.25
N LEU A 861 -59.33 -79.47 -26.56
CA LEU A 861 -58.49 -80.18 -25.59
C LEU A 861 -57.16 -80.73 -26.16
N PRO A 862 -57.12 -81.37 -27.34
CA PRO A 862 -55.90 -81.86 -27.96
C PRO A 862 -54.95 -80.73 -28.37
N GLU A 863 -55.50 -79.59 -28.81
CA GLU A 863 -54.71 -78.40 -29.18
C GLU A 863 -54.01 -77.81 -27.96
N LEU A 864 -54.72 -77.61 -26.85
CA LEU A 864 -54.14 -77.11 -25.59
C LEU A 864 -53.12 -78.09 -24.98
N LYS A 865 -53.34 -79.40 -25.08
CA LYS A 865 -52.36 -80.42 -24.64
C LYS A 865 -51.10 -80.42 -25.52
N LYS A 866 -51.23 -80.13 -26.81
CA LYS A 866 -50.11 -79.97 -27.73
C LYS A 866 -49.35 -78.67 -27.47
N GLU A 867 -50.06 -77.59 -27.13
CA GLU A 867 -49.48 -76.30 -26.74
C GLU A 867 -48.69 -76.42 -25.42
N LEU A 868 -49.21 -77.15 -24.42
CA LEU A 868 -48.50 -77.44 -23.16
C LEU A 868 -47.18 -78.19 -23.39
N ASN A 869 -47.16 -79.16 -24.31
CA ASN A 869 -45.96 -79.94 -24.63
C ASN A 869 -44.93 -79.15 -25.47
N ASN A 870 -45.33 -78.03 -26.09
CA ASN A 870 -44.50 -77.22 -26.96
C ASN A 870 -44.07 -75.88 -26.32
N ILE A 871 -44.29 -75.68 -25.02
CA ILE A 871 -43.78 -74.51 -24.30
C ILE A 871 -42.25 -74.55 -24.35
N SER A 872 -41.66 -73.73 -25.22
CA SER A 872 -40.21 -73.66 -25.42
C SER A 872 -39.52 -72.92 -24.28
N SER A 873 -38.43 -73.50 -23.79
CA SER A 873 -37.52 -72.92 -22.79
C SER A 873 -36.28 -72.27 -23.42
N GLU A 874 -36.24 -72.07 -24.74
CA GLU A 874 -35.03 -71.61 -25.46
C GLU A 874 -34.48 -70.28 -24.96
N GLU A 875 -35.33 -69.30 -24.65
CA GLU A 875 -34.88 -67.99 -24.14
C GLU A 875 -34.31 -68.08 -22.73
N LEU A 876 -34.90 -68.94 -21.88
CA LEU A 876 -34.42 -69.19 -20.52
C LEU A 876 -33.08 -69.93 -20.53
N GLU A 877 -32.90 -70.89 -21.45
CA GLU A 877 -31.65 -71.65 -21.54
C GLU A 877 -30.50 -70.79 -22.06
N LYS A 878 -30.77 -69.88 -23.01
CA LYS A 878 -29.79 -68.87 -23.48
C LYS A 878 -29.33 -67.97 -22.34
N ALA A 879 -30.27 -67.42 -21.56
CA ALA A 879 -29.93 -66.56 -20.42
C ALA A 879 -29.11 -67.30 -19.34
N ARG A 880 -29.37 -68.60 -19.12
CA ARG A 880 -28.60 -69.44 -18.18
C ARG A 880 -27.16 -69.71 -18.65
N VAL A 881 -26.96 -69.93 -19.95
CA VAL A 881 -25.62 -70.10 -20.51
C VAL A 881 -24.81 -68.81 -20.38
N GLU A 882 -25.41 -67.67 -20.75
CA GLU A 882 -24.76 -66.36 -20.65
C GLU A 882 -24.45 -65.98 -19.19
N TYR A 883 -25.34 -66.30 -18.25
CA TYR A 883 -25.08 -66.17 -16.82
C TYR A 883 -23.91 -67.05 -16.34
N GLY A 884 -23.82 -68.29 -16.85
CA GLY A 884 -22.70 -69.21 -16.56
C GLY A 884 -21.35 -68.66 -17.04
N ASP A 885 -21.31 -68.13 -18.27
CA ASP A 885 -20.09 -67.56 -18.86
C ASP A 885 -19.59 -66.33 -18.09
N ILE A 886 -20.50 -65.44 -17.67
CA ILE A 886 -20.14 -64.26 -16.87
C ILE A 886 -19.67 -64.65 -15.47
N ASN A 887 -20.29 -65.66 -14.85
CA ASN A 887 -19.88 -66.13 -13.53
C ASN A 887 -18.48 -66.80 -13.58
N GLU A 888 -18.16 -67.53 -14.66
CA GLU A 888 -16.81 -68.07 -14.87
C GLU A 888 -15.76 -66.96 -15.09
N GLN A 889 -16.15 -65.86 -15.75
CA GLN A 889 -15.29 -64.67 -15.88
C GLN A 889 -15.05 -63.98 -14.53
N LEU A 890 -16.09 -63.84 -13.69
CA LEU A 890 -15.96 -63.28 -12.34
C LEU A 890 -15.01 -64.11 -11.44
N MET A 891 -15.04 -65.45 -11.56
CA MET A 891 -14.14 -66.33 -10.81
C MET A 891 -12.66 -66.23 -11.21
N LYS A 892 -12.33 -65.59 -12.34
CA LYS A 892 -10.94 -65.40 -12.80
C LYS A 892 -10.26 -64.17 -12.18
N PHE A 893 -11.02 -63.27 -11.55
CA PHE A 893 -10.49 -62.08 -10.89
C PHE A 893 -10.22 -62.36 -9.40
N ASP A 894 -8.95 -62.27 -8.99
CA ASP A 894 -8.50 -62.42 -7.59
C ASP A 894 -8.55 -61.05 -6.87
N PHE A 895 -9.70 -60.37 -6.91
CA PHE A 895 -9.87 -59.02 -6.38
C PHE A 895 -10.39 -59.03 -4.94
N SER A 896 -9.62 -58.43 -4.02
CA SER A 896 -9.99 -58.24 -2.61
C SER A 896 -10.25 -56.77 -2.27
N LEU A 897 -11.45 -56.47 -1.80
CA LEU A 897 -11.84 -55.11 -1.38
C LEU A 897 -11.05 -54.65 -0.13
N GLU A 898 -10.65 -55.58 0.75
CA GLU A 898 -9.85 -55.27 1.94
C GLU A 898 -8.41 -54.89 1.57
N GLU A 899 -7.81 -55.59 0.60
CA GLU A 899 -6.47 -55.29 0.10
C GLU A 899 -6.44 -53.94 -0.62
N TYR A 900 -7.46 -53.66 -1.44
CA TYR A 900 -7.65 -52.37 -2.11
C TYR A 900 -7.69 -51.19 -1.13
N ASN A 901 -8.58 -51.26 -0.13
CA ASN A 901 -8.73 -50.18 0.86
C ASN A 901 -7.44 -49.99 1.69
N THR A 902 -6.70 -51.07 1.95
CA THR A 902 -5.44 -51.01 2.69
C THR A 902 -4.35 -50.29 1.89
N ILE A 903 -4.24 -50.59 0.60
CA ILE A 903 -3.27 -49.95 -0.30
C ILE A 903 -3.66 -48.49 -0.55
N GLU A 904 -4.94 -48.19 -0.77
CA GLU A 904 -5.44 -46.82 -0.99
C GLU A 904 -5.13 -45.90 0.20
N ASN A 905 -5.42 -46.34 1.42
CA ASN A 905 -5.13 -45.57 2.64
C ASN A 905 -3.61 -45.31 2.79
N LYS A 906 -2.78 -46.29 2.45
CA LYS A 906 -1.33 -46.18 2.55
C LYS A 906 -0.73 -45.26 1.48
N VAL A 907 -1.30 -45.26 0.27
CA VAL A 907 -0.97 -44.30 -0.80
C VAL A 907 -1.35 -42.88 -0.39
N GLN A 908 -2.52 -42.66 0.21
CA GLN A 908 -2.92 -41.34 0.71
C GLN A 908 -1.98 -40.82 1.81
N GLU A 909 -1.55 -41.68 2.75
CA GLU A 909 -0.59 -41.31 3.79
C GLU A 909 0.77 -40.90 3.19
N LEU A 910 1.27 -41.65 2.19
CA LEU A 910 2.56 -41.40 1.55
C LEU A 910 2.54 -40.18 0.61
N ARG A 911 1.40 -39.86 -0.02
CA ARG A 911 1.22 -38.61 -0.79
C ARG A 911 1.38 -37.36 0.07
N ARG A 912 0.83 -37.37 1.29
CA ARG A 912 1.02 -36.28 2.26
C ARG A 912 2.48 -36.07 2.63
N LYS A 913 3.26 -37.16 2.73
CA LYS A 913 4.71 -37.10 2.99
C LYS A 913 5.51 -36.61 1.77
N LYS A 914 5.02 -36.83 0.54
CA LYS A 914 5.60 -36.27 -0.70
C LYS A 914 5.40 -34.76 -0.80
N GLU A 915 4.24 -34.25 -0.36
CA GLU A 915 4.00 -32.80 -0.22
C GLU A 915 4.93 -32.17 0.83
N GLU A 916 5.15 -32.87 1.95
CA GLU A 916 6.12 -32.45 2.98
C GLU A 916 7.55 -32.39 2.42
N LEU A 917 7.97 -33.35 1.58
CA LEU A 917 9.26 -33.34 0.89
C LEU A 917 9.41 -32.17 -0.09
N LEU A 918 8.36 -31.83 -0.85
CA LEU A 918 8.35 -30.68 -1.77
C LEU A 918 8.53 -29.34 -1.03
N SER A 919 8.06 -29.25 0.22
CA SER A 919 8.27 -28.06 1.07
C SER A 919 9.72 -27.89 1.57
N LEU A 920 10.53 -28.95 1.52
CA LEU A 920 11.92 -28.95 2.01
C LEU A 920 12.93 -28.49 0.94
N SER A 921 12.60 -28.55 -0.36
CA SER A 921 13.51 -28.12 -1.44
C SER A 921 13.81 -26.62 -1.38
N GLY A 922 12.81 -25.77 -1.10
CA GLY A 922 13.00 -24.33 -0.93
C GLY A 922 13.83 -23.95 0.30
N LYS A 923 13.92 -24.84 1.31
CA LYS A 923 14.75 -24.61 2.51
C LYS A 923 16.23 -24.85 2.26
N GLU A 924 16.59 -25.64 1.24
CA GLU A 924 17.97 -25.94 0.85
C GLU A 924 18.64 -24.73 0.18
N GLU A 925 17.92 -24.03 -0.70
CA GLU A 925 18.37 -22.74 -1.25
C GLU A 925 18.51 -21.68 -0.16
N LEU A 926 17.58 -21.67 0.80
CA LEU A 926 17.63 -20.75 1.95
C LEU A 926 18.87 -21.02 2.82
N LEU A 927 19.17 -22.29 3.12
CA LEU A 927 20.36 -22.71 3.87
C LEU A 927 21.64 -22.28 3.13
N ASN A 928 21.72 -22.50 1.82
CA ASN A 928 22.86 -22.09 1.00
C ASN A 928 23.08 -20.57 1.02
N ASN A 929 22.00 -19.78 1.02
CA ASN A 929 22.09 -18.34 1.15
C ASN A 929 22.60 -17.91 2.54
N TYR A 930 22.11 -18.53 3.62
CA TYR A 930 22.60 -18.23 4.96
C TYR A 930 24.07 -18.63 5.15
N LEU A 931 24.51 -19.77 4.58
CA LEU A 931 25.91 -20.19 4.60
C LEU A 931 26.82 -19.20 3.83
N LYS A 932 26.40 -18.74 2.65
CA LYS A 932 27.14 -17.71 1.90
C LYS A 932 27.24 -16.40 2.68
N GLN A 933 26.14 -15.94 3.27
CA GLN A 933 26.14 -14.75 4.12
C GLN A 933 27.03 -14.92 5.37
N GLN A 934 27.04 -16.11 5.97
CA GLN A 934 27.90 -16.44 7.11
C GLN A 934 29.38 -16.29 6.75
N GLU A 935 29.76 -16.75 5.56
CA GLU A 935 31.14 -16.69 5.06
C GLU A 935 31.56 -15.26 4.70
N GLU A 936 30.67 -14.48 4.10
CA GLU A 936 30.90 -13.07 3.79
C GLU A 936 31.04 -12.22 5.06
N LEU A 937 30.17 -12.42 6.05
CA LEU A 937 30.26 -11.78 7.36
C LEU A 937 31.56 -12.14 8.10
N ARG A 938 32.03 -13.39 7.95
CA ARG A 938 33.31 -13.83 8.53
C ARG A 938 34.49 -13.07 7.90
N LYS A 939 34.55 -12.97 6.58
CA LYS A 939 35.60 -12.22 5.86
C LYS A 939 35.60 -10.74 6.27
N ASN A 940 34.42 -10.12 6.33
CA ASN A 940 34.29 -8.73 6.76
C ASN A 940 34.75 -8.52 8.22
N SER A 941 34.48 -9.50 9.10
CA SER A 941 34.97 -9.46 10.49
C SER A 941 36.49 -9.56 10.58
N GLU A 942 37.11 -10.42 9.78
CA GLU A 942 38.57 -10.60 9.73
C GLU A 942 39.27 -9.34 9.20
N GLU A 943 38.75 -8.72 8.13
CA GLU A 943 39.27 -7.46 7.60
C GLU A 943 39.16 -6.29 8.60
N LEU A 944 38.05 -6.21 9.34
CA LEU A 944 37.85 -5.18 10.37
C LEU A 944 38.80 -5.41 11.57
N GLN A 945 39.07 -6.67 11.91
CA GLN A 945 40.01 -7.01 12.97
C GLN A 945 41.45 -6.61 12.61
N GLU A 946 41.88 -6.88 11.37
CA GLU A 946 43.20 -6.45 10.89
C GLU A 946 43.35 -4.92 10.90
N LYS A 947 42.29 -4.19 10.52
CA LYS A 947 42.27 -2.71 10.59
C LYS A 947 42.35 -2.19 12.02
N LYS A 948 41.71 -2.88 12.98
CA LYS A 948 41.79 -2.54 14.40
C LYS A 948 43.18 -2.76 14.96
N GLU A 949 43.80 -3.90 14.69
CA GLU A 949 45.17 -4.19 15.16
C GLU A 949 46.16 -3.12 14.68
N LYS A 950 46.04 -2.68 13.42
CA LYS A 950 46.84 -1.57 12.88
C LYS A 950 46.59 -0.24 13.62
N LEU A 951 45.33 0.07 13.92
CA LEU A 951 44.97 1.28 14.69
C LEU A 951 45.40 1.20 16.15
N GLU A 952 45.40 0.01 16.76
CA GLU A 952 45.81 -0.20 18.14
C GLU A 952 47.30 0.08 18.33
N VAL A 953 48.13 -0.38 17.38
CA VAL A 953 49.55 -0.02 17.32
C VAL A 953 49.72 1.50 17.15
N GLN A 954 48.97 2.12 16.24
CA GLN A 954 49.03 3.57 16.01
C GLN A 954 48.61 4.39 17.24
N ILE A 955 47.56 3.96 17.96
CA ILE A 955 47.11 4.62 19.19
C ILE A 955 48.18 4.49 20.27
N LYS A 956 48.79 3.31 20.43
CA LYS A 956 49.84 3.08 21.42
C LYS A 956 51.08 3.94 21.19
N ASP A 957 51.49 4.11 19.93
CA ASP A 957 52.60 5.00 19.56
C ASP A 957 52.26 6.47 19.88
N LEU A 958 51.06 6.93 19.52
CA LEU A 958 50.61 8.30 19.77
C LEU A 958 50.34 8.60 21.27
N GLU A 959 49.99 7.59 22.07
CA GLU A 959 49.83 7.71 23.53
C GLU A 959 51.17 7.85 24.24
N ALA A 960 52.22 7.19 23.74
CA ALA A 960 53.58 7.39 24.26
C ALA A 960 54.05 8.84 24.02
N ASP A 961 53.85 9.37 22.81
CA ASP A 961 54.16 10.77 22.46
C ASP A 961 53.38 11.79 23.33
N SER A 962 52.14 11.47 23.73
CA SER A 962 51.32 12.35 24.58
C SER A 962 51.82 12.43 26.02
N LYS A 963 52.49 11.38 26.51
CA LYS A 963 53.04 11.35 27.87
C LYS A 963 54.31 12.20 27.96
N ASP A 964 55.13 12.18 26.91
CA ASP A 964 56.32 13.04 26.77
C ASP A 964 55.92 14.53 26.71
N LEU A 965 54.74 14.86 26.15
CA LEU A 965 54.20 16.21 26.13
C LEU A 965 53.83 16.73 27.53
N GLU A 966 53.16 15.92 28.36
CA GLU A 966 52.80 16.30 29.75
C GLU A 966 54.05 16.59 30.60
N GLU A 967 55.11 15.78 30.46
CA GLU A 967 56.38 15.98 31.17
C GLU A 967 57.10 17.27 30.73
N LEU A 968 57.03 17.63 29.44
CA LEU A 968 57.62 18.86 28.90
C LEU A 968 56.81 20.12 29.27
N GLU A 969 55.47 20.03 29.31
CA GLU A 969 54.58 21.13 29.73
C GLU A 969 54.72 21.44 31.23
N GLU A 970 54.94 20.44 32.09
CA GLU A 970 55.25 20.66 33.52
C GLU A 970 56.63 21.33 33.75
N ALA A 971 57.61 21.09 32.86
CA ALA A 971 58.95 21.65 32.98
C ALA A 971 59.06 23.12 32.49
N MET A 972 58.18 23.54 31.59
CA MET A 972 58.16 24.87 30.95
C MET A 972 58.23 26.07 31.93
N PRO A 973 57.40 26.14 33.00
CA PRO A 973 57.38 27.29 33.91
C PRO A 973 58.72 27.48 34.65
N ARG A 974 59.46 26.38 34.88
CA ARG A 974 60.75 26.40 35.57
C ARG A 974 61.88 26.90 34.67
N LEU A 975 61.79 26.67 33.36
CA LEU A 975 62.77 27.11 32.36
C LEU A 975 62.53 28.56 31.89
N GLU A 976 61.28 29.03 31.87
CA GLU A 976 60.92 30.39 31.44
C GLU A 976 61.54 31.49 32.34
N HIS A 977 61.74 31.20 33.64
CA HIS A 977 62.43 32.10 34.56
C HIS A 977 63.88 32.42 34.12
N TRP A 978 64.60 31.44 33.56
CA TRP A 978 65.98 31.60 33.09
C TRP A 978 66.06 32.35 31.75
N TYR A 979 65.08 32.16 30.86
CA TYR A 979 65.00 32.86 29.57
C TYR A 979 64.90 34.39 29.73
N LYS A 980 64.22 34.87 30.77
CA LYS A 980 64.09 36.31 31.07
C LYS A 980 65.42 36.97 31.48
N GLY A 981 66.42 36.20 31.93
CA GLY A 981 67.75 36.70 32.30
C GLY A 981 68.69 37.03 31.12
N LYS A 982 68.28 36.75 29.87
CA LYS A 982 69.07 36.95 28.65
C LYS A 982 69.42 38.42 28.38
N ASP A 983 68.55 39.35 28.77
CA ASP A 983 68.70 40.78 28.51
C ASP A 983 69.60 41.51 29.55
N GLU A 984 69.89 40.88 30.70
CA GLU A 984 70.61 41.51 31.82
C GLU A 984 72.15 41.29 31.78
N LEU A 985 72.63 40.26 31.05
CA LEU A 985 74.05 39.85 30.99
C LEU A 985 75.01 40.86 30.33
N PRO A 986 74.66 41.52 29.19
CA PRO A 986 75.54 42.47 28.52
C PRO A 986 75.75 43.76 29.33
N ALA A 987 74.71 44.19 30.05
CA ALA A 987 74.74 45.38 30.91
C ALA A 987 75.68 45.17 32.13
N ALA A 988 75.67 43.99 32.75
CA ALA A 988 76.52 43.68 33.90
C ALA A 988 78.03 43.66 33.57
N LYS A 989 78.42 43.20 32.36
CA LYS A 989 79.84 43.17 31.93
C LYS A 989 80.43 44.57 31.67
N GLN A 990 79.60 45.53 31.26
CA GLN A 990 80.04 46.90 30.96
C GLN A 990 80.26 47.74 32.23
N VAL A 991 79.49 47.48 33.29
CA VAL A 991 79.59 48.10 34.62
C VAL A 991 80.91 47.72 35.33
N LEU A 992 81.36 46.45 35.20
CA LEU A 992 82.60 45.95 35.82
C LEU A 992 83.89 46.68 35.41
N VAL A 993 83.96 47.13 34.15
CA VAL A 993 85.16 47.76 33.57
C VAL A 993 85.20 49.27 33.80
N SER A 994 84.04 49.92 33.85
CA SER A 994 83.92 51.39 33.93
C SER A 994 83.99 51.91 35.37
N ASP A 995 83.33 51.23 36.32
CA ASP A 995 83.20 51.72 37.70
C ASP A 995 84.46 51.45 38.55
N SER A 996 85.21 50.39 38.27
CA SER A 996 86.45 50.05 38.98
C SER A 996 87.54 51.14 38.88
N LYS A 997 87.69 51.77 37.69
CA LYS A 997 88.64 52.87 37.47
C LYS A 997 88.22 54.18 38.14
N ARG A 998 86.90 54.42 38.27
CA ARG A 998 86.36 55.65 38.86
C ARG A 998 86.48 55.66 40.39
N ILE A 999 86.28 54.51 41.03
CA ILE A 999 86.42 54.33 42.49
C ILE A 999 87.85 54.64 42.97
N GLU A 1000 88.87 54.29 42.18
CA GLU A 1000 90.28 54.49 42.54
C GLU A 1000 90.69 55.98 42.48
N ALA A 1001 90.18 56.73 41.49
CA ALA A 1001 90.38 58.18 41.39
C ALA A 1001 89.69 58.95 42.54
N LEU A 1002 88.48 58.57 42.92
CA LEU A 1002 87.71 59.22 43.99
C LEU A 1002 88.39 59.11 45.36
N LYS A 1003 89.09 58.00 45.65
CA LYS A 1003 89.82 57.81 46.93
C LYS A 1003 90.96 58.83 47.14
N SER A 1004 91.64 59.24 46.07
CA SER A 1004 92.74 60.21 46.14
C SER A 1004 92.23 61.64 46.39
N GLU A 1005 91.08 61.99 45.83
CA GLU A 1005 90.48 63.33 45.96
C GLU A 1005 89.89 63.60 47.35
N ILE A 1006 89.31 62.59 48.00
CA ILE A 1006 88.72 62.69 49.35
C ILE A 1006 89.80 63.00 50.41
N PHE A 1007 90.99 62.44 50.25
CA PHE A 1007 92.11 62.62 51.19
C PHE A 1007 92.57 64.09 51.29
N ASN A 1008 92.67 64.78 50.15
CA ASN A 1008 93.15 66.17 50.11
C ASN A 1008 92.15 67.17 50.72
N LEU A 1009 90.85 66.97 50.51
CA LEU A 1009 89.79 67.85 51.04
C LEU A 1009 89.67 67.79 52.56
N THR A 1010 89.98 66.63 53.16
CA THR A 1010 89.87 66.40 54.61
C THR A 1010 90.90 67.20 55.42
N TYR A 1011 92.08 67.44 54.84
CA TYR A 1011 93.17 68.22 55.47
C TYR A 1011 92.88 69.73 55.56
N GLU A 1012 92.11 70.28 54.61
CA GLU A 1012 91.80 71.71 54.54
C GLU A 1012 90.69 72.14 55.52
N ILE A 1013 89.72 71.25 55.77
CA ILE A 1013 88.57 71.46 56.66
C ILE A 1013 89.01 71.69 58.12
N ASP A 1014 90.05 71.00 58.57
CA ASP A 1014 90.47 70.96 59.98
C ASP A 1014 91.11 72.28 60.45
N ASN A 1015 91.70 73.05 59.53
CA ASN A 1015 92.28 74.37 59.83
C ASN A 1015 91.21 75.47 59.97
N LEU A 1016 90.18 75.46 59.12
CA LEU A 1016 89.12 76.48 59.11
C LEU A 1016 88.20 76.39 60.35
N GLN A 1017 88.05 75.20 60.95
CA GLN A 1017 87.20 75.01 62.13
C GLN A 1017 87.70 75.68 63.41
N LYS A 1018 89.02 75.91 63.57
CA LYS A 1018 89.57 76.54 64.77
C LYS A 1018 89.14 78.00 64.90
N GLU A 1019 89.05 78.73 63.80
CA GLU A 1019 88.74 80.16 63.75
C GLU A 1019 87.25 80.48 63.99
N LYS A 1020 86.35 79.57 63.59
CA LYS A 1020 84.89 79.72 63.80
C LYS A 1020 84.45 79.62 65.26
N THR A 1021 85.21 78.92 66.10
CA THR A 1021 84.79 78.56 67.47
C THR A 1021 84.75 79.77 68.42
N GLU A 1022 85.51 80.84 68.14
CA GLU A 1022 85.48 82.06 68.96
C GLU A 1022 84.26 82.96 68.70
N LEU A 1023 83.70 82.94 67.48
CA LEU A 1023 82.59 83.81 67.08
C LEU A 1023 81.20 83.26 67.48
N ILE A 1024 81.09 81.97 67.79
CA ILE A 1024 79.81 81.31 68.13
C ILE A 1024 79.29 81.69 69.53
N LYS A 1025 80.17 82.05 70.47
CA LYS A 1025 79.78 82.38 71.86
C LYS A 1025 78.83 83.58 72.00
N ILE A 1026 78.65 84.39 70.95
CA ILE A 1026 77.78 85.59 70.96
C ILE A 1026 76.46 85.37 70.17
N ILE A 1027 76.30 84.25 69.47
CA ILE A 1027 75.16 84.00 68.54
C ILE A 1027 74.17 82.94 69.06
N ASP A 1028 74.43 82.30 70.21
CA ASP A 1028 73.64 81.16 70.70
C ASP A 1028 72.19 81.47 71.16
N GLU A 1029 71.73 82.72 71.11
CA GLU A 1029 70.31 83.07 71.38
C GLU A 1029 69.41 83.14 70.11
N LEU A 1030 69.89 82.69 68.94
CA LEU A 1030 69.25 82.94 67.63
C LEU A 1030 68.71 81.73 66.85
N ARG A 1031 69.20 80.53 67.14
CA ARG A 1031 69.15 79.39 66.18
C ARG A 1031 67.85 78.60 66.14
N LEU A 1032 66.95 78.79 67.10
CA LEU A 1032 65.74 77.97 67.24
C LEU A 1032 64.61 78.37 66.27
N VAL A 1033 64.62 79.58 65.71
CA VAL A 1033 63.45 80.14 64.99
C VAL A 1033 63.50 79.95 63.46
N ASP A 1034 64.68 80.00 62.83
CA ASP A 1034 64.80 79.92 61.36
C ASP A 1034 64.76 78.48 60.79
N SER A 1035 65.03 77.46 61.63
CA SER A 1035 64.95 76.04 61.26
C SER A 1035 63.51 75.59 60.98
N ASP A 1036 62.55 76.11 61.75
CA ASP A 1036 61.15 75.65 61.72
C ASP A 1036 60.33 76.23 60.54
N ILE A 1037 60.81 77.32 59.93
CA ILE A 1037 60.21 77.96 58.75
C ILE A 1037 60.50 77.15 57.46
N ASN A 1038 61.77 76.80 57.22
CA ASN A 1038 62.18 76.12 55.98
C ASN A 1038 61.67 74.67 55.88
N SER A 1039 61.56 73.96 57.00
CA SER A 1039 61.02 72.60 57.04
C SER A 1039 59.52 72.58 56.65
N SER A 1040 58.75 73.54 57.14
CA SER A 1040 57.30 73.65 56.86
C SER A 1040 57.01 74.01 55.39
N GLU A 1041 57.82 74.86 54.74
CA GLU A 1041 57.64 75.21 53.31
C GLU A 1041 57.96 74.04 52.36
N MET A 1042 58.95 73.22 52.69
CA MET A 1042 59.37 72.09 51.84
C MET A 1042 58.35 70.94 51.88
N ILE A 1043 57.75 70.68 53.04
CA ILE A 1043 56.66 69.70 53.22
C ILE A 1043 55.40 70.14 52.44
N LEU A 1044 55.05 71.43 52.46
CA LEU A 1044 53.90 71.95 51.71
C LEU A 1044 54.06 71.79 50.19
N ARG A 1045 55.28 71.97 49.66
CA ARG A 1045 55.55 71.74 48.23
C ARG A 1045 55.39 70.27 47.83
N SER A 1046 55.88 69.33 48.63
CA SER A 1046 55.75 67.91 48.27
C SER A 1046 54.30 67.43 48.33
N LEU A 1047 53.54 67.86 49.35
CA LEU A 1047 52.13 67.50 49.50
C LEU A 1047 51.26 68.07 48.35
N ARG A 1048 51.55 69.29 47.88
CA ARG A 1048 50.85 69.88 46.72
C ARG A 1048 51.13 69.13 45.43
N THR A 1049 52.37 68.69 45.18
CA THR A 1049 52.70 67.85 44.01
C THR A 1049 52.00 66.49 44.08
N GLN A 1050 51.90 65.89 45.27
CA GLN A 1050 51.14 64.65 45.46
C GLN A 1050 49.64 64.84 45.18
N LEU A 1051 49.04 65.95 45.62
CA LEU A 1051 47.64 66.27 45.35
C LEU A 1051 47.34 66.34 43.84
N THR A 1052 48.20 66.99 43.05
CA THR A 1052 48.02 67.11 41.59
C THR A 1052 48.05 65.75 40.90
N ASN A 1053 48.94 64.85 41.32
CA ASN A 1053 49.04 63.50 40.74
C ASN A 1053 47.80 62.65 41.07
N ILE A 1054 47.25 62.78 42.28
CA ILE A 1054 46.03 62.09 42.68
C ILE A 1054 44.82 62.60 41.87
N GLU A 1055 44.74 63.92 41.60
CA GLU A 1055 43.67 64.49 40.78
C GLU A 1055 43.70 64.00 39.33
N ILE A 1056 44.90 63.82 38.75
CA ILE A 1056 45.06 63.21 37.42
C ILE A 1056 44.59 61.75 37.43
N ALA A 1057 44.93 60.99 38.46
CA ALA A 1057 44.50 59.59 38.60
C ALA A 1057 42.97 59.46 38.73
N ILE A 1058 42.32 60.36 39.50
CA ILE A 1058 40.84 60.44 39.61
C ILE A 1058 40.20 60.70 38.24
N GLY A 1059 40.73 61.65 37.47
CA GLY A 1059 40.20 61.97 36.14
C GLY A 1059 40.28 60.80 35.16
N ILE A 1060 41.39 60.04 35.18
CA ILE A 1060 41.57 58.84 34.35
C ILE A 1060 40.58 57.75 34.76
N ALA A 1061 40.41 57.50 36.06
CA ALA A 1061 39.49 56.48 36.56
C ALA A 1061 38.02 56.81 36.23
N GLN A 1062 37.60 58.08 36.39
CA GLN A 1062 36.25 58.52 36.04
C GLN A 1062 35.95 58.40 34.54
N SER A 1063 36.91 58.74 33.66
CA SER A 1063 36.75 58.57 32.22
C SER A 1063 36.53 57.11 31.83
N LYS A 1064 37.29 56.19 32.41
CA LYS A 1064 37.14 54.74 32.17
C LYS A 1064 35.82 54.19 32.70
N LEU A 1065 35.34 54.68 33.85
CA LEU A 1065 34.04 54.25 34.41
C LEU A 1065 32.86 54.68 33.53
N ASN A 1066 32.94 55.85 32.89
CA ASN A 1066 31.94 56.28 31.90
C ASN A 1066 31.94 55.37 30.66
N GLU A 1067 33.13 55.03 30.13
CA GLU A 1067 33.24 54.07 29.01
C GLU A 1067 32.62 52.70 29.36
N PHE A 1068 32.81 52.21 30.59
CA PHE A 1068 32.17 50.97 31.05
C PHE A 1068 30.64 51.09 31.17
N SER A 1069 30.11 52.25 31.56
CA SER A 1069 28.66 52.50 31.58
C SER A 1069 28.06 52.42 30.17
N GLU A 1070 28.69 53.04 29.18
CA GLU A 1070 28.25 52.98 27.78
C GLU A 1070 28.30 51.53 27.24
N MET A 1071 29.35 50.77 27.58
CA MET A 1071 29.43 49.35 27.21
C MET A 1071 28.32 48.51 27.85
N GLN A 1072 27.89 48.85 29.06
CA GLN A 1072 26.81 48.16 29.77
C GLN A 1072 25.45 48.39 29.09
N ASP A 1073 25.17 49.61 28.63
CA ASP A 1073 23.96 49.91 27.84
C ASP A 1073 23.96 49.17 26.49
N ILE A 1074 25.12 49.12 25.82
CA ILE A 1074 25.28 48.35 24.57
C ILE A 1074 25.02 46.86 24.83
N ARG A 1075 25.54 46.30 25.93
CA ARG A 1075 25.31 44.92 26.33
C ARG A 1075 23.82 44.63 26.52
N GLU A 1076 23.10 45.45 27.27
CA GLU A 1076 21.65 45.27 27.48
C GLU A 1076 20.87 45.28 26.16
N SER A 1077 21.20 46.20 25.24
CA SER A 1077 20.60 46.24 23.91
C SER A 1077 20.87 44.96 23.08
N LYS A 1078 22.07 44.37 23.21
CA LYS A 1078 22.45 43.13 22.53
C LYS A 1078 21.77 41.91 23.17
N VAL A 1079 21.59 41.87 24.49
CA VAL A 1079 20.85 40.81 25.20
C VAL A 1079 19.38 40.80 24.78
N LEU A 1080 18.75 41.98 24.65
CA LEU A 1080 17.38 42.10 24.14
C LEU A 1080 17.28 41.56 22.70
N LYS A 1081 18.21 41.94 21.81
CA LYS A 1081 18.28 41.39 20.44
C LYS A 1081 18.50 39.88 20.42
N LEU A 1082 19.36 39.35 21.29
CA LEU A 1082 19.61 37.91 21.42
C LEU A 1082 18.32 37.16 21.79
N SER A 1083 17.55 37.69 22.75
CA SER A 1083 16.27 37.09 23.16
C SER A 1083 15.25 37.06 22.01
N ALA A 1084 15.18 38.13 21.21
CA ALA A 1084 14.30 38.21 20.06
C ALA A 1084 14.70 37.22 18.95
N LEU A 1085 15.99 37.12 18.61
CA LEU A 1085 16.50 36.15 17.64
C LEU A 1085 16.32 34.71 18.12
N ALA A 1086 16.50 34.43 19.42
CA ALA A 1086 16.28 33.11 19.99
C ALA A 1086 14.81 32.67 19.90
N ASN A 1087 13.87 33.60 20.15
CA ASN A 1087 12.44 33.34 19.98
C ASN A 1087 12.08 33.08 18.50
N ASN A 1088 12.65 33.85 17.56
CA ASN A 1088 12.49 33.58 16.13
C ASN A 1088 13.05 32.21 15.74
N ALA A 1089 14.26 31.86 16.18
CA ALA A 1089 14.88 30.57 15.89
C ALA A 1089 14.02 29.41 16.40
N LYS A 1090 13.47 29.52 17.62
CA LYS A 1090 12.52 28.54 18.17
C LYS A 1090 11.26 28.40 17.30
N ALA A 1091 10.68 29.51 16.84
CA ALA A 1091 9.51 29.48 15.96
C ALA A 1091 9.82 28.87 14.58
N ILE A 1092 10.99 29.18 14.00
CA ILE A 1092 11.43 28.60 12.72
C ILE A 1092 11.75 27.10 12.87
N GLU A 1093 12.28 26.67 14.02
CA GLU A 1093 12.48 25.25 14.32
C GLU A 1093 11.15 24.49 14.37
N ILE A 1094 10.10 25.09 14.95
CA ILE A 1094 8.74 24.54 14.91
C ILE A 1094 8.24 24.45 13.47
N LEU A 1095 8.45 25.47 12.63
CA LEU A 1095 8.09 25.42 11.20
C LEU A 1095 8.85 24.33 10.44
N ALA A 1096 10.15 24.18 10.68
CA ALA A 1096 10.95 23.12 10.08
C ALA A 1096 10.42 21.74 10.50
N LYS A 1097 9.97 21.57 11.74
CA LYS A 1097 9.32 20.34 12.19
C LYS A 1097 7.94 20.15 11.54
N ALA A 1098 7.12 21.19 11.47
CA ALA A 1098 5.78 21.16 10.89
C ALA A 1098 5.81 20.79 9.40
N PHE A 1099 6.75 21.32 8.63
CA PHE A 1099 6.90 21.05 7.20
C PHE A 1099 7.70 19.78 6.89
N SER A 1100 8.31 19.14 7.89
CA SER A 1100 9.07 17.90 7.70
C SER A 1100 8.19 16.72 7.28
N ILE A 1101 8.81 15.67 6.75
CA ILE A 1101 8.15 14.39 6.40
C ILE A 1101 7.34 13.78 7.56
N ASP A 1102 7.69 14.06 8.82
CA ASP A 1102 6.97 13.59 10.02
C ASP A 1102 5.91 14.57 10.55
N GLY A 1103 5.77 15.74 9.91
CA GLY A 1103 4.87 16.83 10.32
C GLY A 1103 3.50 16.77 9.63
N ILE A 1104 3.11 17.89 9.02
CA ILE A 1104 1.87 18.05 8.25
C ILE A 1104 1.76 17.02 7.12
N PRO A 1105 2.79 16.76 6.29
CA PRO A 1105 2.72 15.77 5.21
C PRO A 1105 2.32 14.36 5.69
N PHE A 1106 2.83 13.93 6.84
CA PHE A 1106 2.49 12.61 7.41
C PHE A 1106 1.02 12.52 7.80
N GLN A 1107 0.47 13.59 8.38
CA GLN A 1107 -0.94 13.62 8.82
C GLN A 1107 -1.89 13.61 7.63
N ILE A 1108 -1.56 14.34 6.57
CA ILE A 1108 -2.30 14.32 5.30
C ILE A 1108 -2.19 12.93 4.66
N ALA A 1109 -0.98 12.38 4.52
CA ALA A 1109 -0.81 11.03 3.96
C ALA A 1109 -1.59 9.96 4.74
N ARG A 1110 -1.64 10.06 6.07
CA ARG A 1110 -2.36 9.11 6.93
C ARG A 1110 -3.88 9.13 6.70
N SER A 1111 -4.48 10.29 6.50
CA SER A 1111 -5.91 10.42 6.21
C SER A 1111 -6.23 9.86 4.82
N VAL A 1112 -5.38 10.15 3.84
CA VAL A 1112 -5.50 9.68 2.46
C VAL A 1112 -5.35 8.17 2.36
N VAL A 1113 -4.39 7.57 3.06
CA VAL A 1113 -4.18 6.11 3.05
C VAL A 1113 -5.43 5.35 3.49
N ALA A 1114 -6.15 5.87 4.49
CA ALA A 1114 -7.40 5.26 4.95
C ALA A 1114 -8.50 5.32 3.89
N GLU A 1115 -8.60 6.45 3.18
CA GLU A 1115 -9.54 6.63 2.07
C GLU A 1115 -9.17 5.76 0.86
N LEU A 1116 -7.90 5.71 0.49
CA LEU A 1116 -7.40 4.84 -0.57
C LEU A 1116 -7.70 3.36 -0.26
N SER A 1117 -7.55 2.94 1.00
CA SER A 1117 -7.97 1.61 1.46
C SER A 1117 -9.48 1.40 1.27
N ALA A 1118 -10.31 2.36 1.64
CA ALA A 1118 -11.77 2.25 1.52
C ALA A 1118 -12.21 2.15 0.05
N GLN A 1119 -11.74 3.04 -0.82
CA GLN A 1119 -12.05 3.04 -2.25
C GLN A 1119 -11.54 1.78 -2.97
N SER A 1120 -10.30 1.37 -2.69
CA SER A 1120 -9.75 0.12 -3.24
C SER A 1120 -10.60 -1.09 -2.84
N ASN A 1121 -11.12 -1.11 -1.61
CA ASN A 1121 -11.96 -2.18 -1.11
C ASN A 1121 -13.38 -2.16 -1.67
N GLU A 1122 -13.95 -0.98 -1.93
CA GLU A 1122 -15.26 -0.85 -2.59
C GLU A 1122 -15.22 -1.52 -3.97
N ILE A 1123 -14.21 -1.17 -4.77
CA ILE A 1123 -13.99 -1.71 -6.11
C ILE A 1123 -13.67 -3.21 -6.03
N LEU A 1124 -12.74 -3.61 -5.16
CA LEU A 1124 -12.35 -5.01 -5.02
C LEU A 1124 -13.51 -5.89 -4.51
N SER A 1125 -14.36 -5.36 -3.64
CA SER A 1125 -15.53 -6.08 -3.11
C SER A 1125 -16.55 -6.36 -4.21
N GLN A 1126 -16.76 -5.41 -5.13
CA GLN A 1126 -17.64 -5.61 -6.30
C GLN A 1126 -17.08 -6.69 -7.24
N MET A 1127 -15.76 -6.74 -7.46
CA MET A 1127 -15.10 -7.73 -8.32
C MET A 1127 -14.98 -9.13 -7.70
N THR A 1128 -15.01 -9.25 -6.37
CA THR A 1128 -14.75 -10.51 -5.65
C THR A 1128 -15.95 -11.03 -4.88
N GLY A 1129 -17.07 -10.31 -4.87
CA GLY A 1129 -18.21 -10.60 -4.01
C GLY A 1129 -17.84 -10.53 -2.53
N GLY A 1130 -17.00 -9.58 -2.14
CA GLY A 1130 -16.57 -9.37 -0.74
C GLY A 1130 -15.59 -10.41 -0.18
N LYS A 1131 -15.08 -11.34 -0.99
CA LYS A 1131 -14.15 -12.40 -0.55
C LYS A 1131 -12.73 -11.90 -0.25
N MET A 1132 -12.37 -10.71 -0.75
CA MET A 1132 -11.03 -10.11 -0.58
C MET A 1132 -11.11 -8.66 -0.10
N SER A 1133 -10.12 -8.23 0.68
CA SER A 1133 -9.91 -6.82 1.03
C SER A 1133 -8.42 -6.46 1.05
N ILE A 1134 -8.09 -5.22 0.74
CA ILE A 1134 -6.75 -4.61 0.78
C ILE A 1134 -6.63 -3.69 2.00
N GLU A 1135 -5.52 -3.81 2.72
CA GLU A 1135 -5.14 -2.93 3.82
C GLU A 1135 -3.79 -2.27 3.51
N PHE A 1136 -3.76 -0.94 3.50
CA PHE A 1136 -2.54 -0.16 3.39
C PHE A 1136 -2.03 0.18 4.79
N LYS A 1137 -0.79 -0.21 5.10
CA LYS A 1137 -0.13 0.08 6.39
C LYS A 1137 1.04 1.02 6.19
N MET A 1138 1.06 2.10 6.96
CA MET A 1138 2.21 2.99 7.03
C MET A 1138 3.27 2.41 7.95
N ASP A 1139 4.51 2.40 7.49
CA ASP A 1139 5.68 1.84 8.18
C ASP A 1139 6.83 2.87 8.16
N LYS A 1140 7.83 2.71 9.03
CA LYS A 1140 9.05 3.53 9.04
C LYS A 1140 10.26 2.66 8.70
N VAL A 1141 10.97 2.99 7.63
CA VAL A 1141 12.18 2.26 7.19
C VAL A 1141 13.41 3.18 7.18
N LEU A 1142 14.57 2.60 7.48
CA LEU A 1142 15.86 3.28 7.43
C LEU A 1142 16.46 3.18 6.03
N LYS A 1143 16.55 4.30 5.30
CA LYS A 1143 17.26 4.41 4.01
C LYS A 1143 18.38 5.44 4.16
N ASN A 1144 19.62 5.06 3.88
CA ASN A 1144 20.80 5.94 4.02
C ASN A 1144 20.94 6.63 5.39
N LYS A 1145 20.72 5.88 6.49
CA LYS A 1145 20.78 6.39 7.89
C LYS A 1145 19.72 7.45 8.25
N LYS A 1146 18.68 7.63 7.42
CA LYS A 1146 17.50 8.46 7.71
C LYS A 1146 16.24 7.59 7.76
N GLU A 1147 15.36 7.86 8.72
CA GLU A 1147 14.02 7.28 8.74
C GLU A 1147 13.16 7.93 7.66
N ILE A 1148 12.50 7.11 6.85
CA ILE A 1148 11.59 7.55 5.79
C ILE A 1148 10.29 6.76 5.93
N ASN A 1149 9.17 7.43 5.72
CA ASN A 1149 7.86 6.82 5.71
C ASN A 1149 7.72 5.86 4.50
N ALA A 1150 7.05 4.75 4.74
CA ALA A 1150 6.86 3.66 3.80
C ALA A 1150 5.42 3.19 3.80
N LEU A 1151 4.99 2.59 2.70
CA LEU A 1151 3.66 2.02 2.54
C LEU A 1151 3.77 0.52 2.24
N GLU A 1152 3.24 -0.30 3.15
CA GLU A 1152 3.10 -1.74 2.97
C GLU A 1152 1.65 -2.10 2.64
N ILE A 1153 1.47 -3.15 1.83
CA ILE A 1153 0.17 -3.55 1.30
C ILE A 1153 -0.10 -4.99 1.68
N TRP A 1154 -1.22 -5.19 2.37
CA TRP A 1154 -1.69 -6.48 2.82
C TRP A 1154 -3.00 -6.82 2.12
N ILE A 1155 -3.12 -8.06 1.65
CA ILE A 1155 -4.37 -8.59 1.10
C ILE A 1155 -4.93 -9.59 2.11
N ASN A 1156 -6.16 -9.35 2.55
CA ASN A 1156 -6.95 -10.27 3.35
C ASN A 1156 -7.86 -11.06 2.42
N ASP A 1157 -7.76 -12.37 2.50
CA ASP A 1157 -8.58 -13.33 1.78
C ASP A 1157 -9.36 -14.14 2.81
N TYR A 1158 -10.68 -14.23 2.61
CA TYR A 1158 -11.59 -14.95 3.51
C TYR A 1158 -11.19 -16.42 3.75
N GLN A 1159 -10.65 -17.10 2.74
CA GLN A 1159 -10.29 -18.53 2.84
C GLN A 1159 -8.84 -18.75 3.31
N ARG A 1160 -7.93 -17.85 2.95
CA ARG A 1160 -6.47 -18.06 3.10
C ARG A 1160 -5.79 -17.14 4.13
N GLY A 1161 -6.54 -16.25 4.77
CA GLY A 1161 -6.01 -15.32 5.78
C GLY A 1161 -5.34 -14.08 5.17
N THR A 1162 -4.53 -13.39 5.97
CA THR A 1162 -3.86 -12.12 5.64
C THR A 1162 -2.43 -12.35 5.17
N MET A 1163 -2.06 -11.87 3.98
CA MET A 1163 -0.71 -12.03 3.42
C MET A 1163 -0.27 -10.80 2.62
N PRO A 1164 1.04 -10.57 2.46
CA PRO A 1164 1.57 -9.53 1.58
C PRO A 1164 1.16 -9.74 0.11
N TYR A 1165 0.97 -8.64 -0.63
CA TYR A 1165 0.60 -8.67 -2.06
C TYR A 1165 1.43 -9.64 -2.90
N LEU A 1166 2.76 -9.63 -2.70
CA LEU A 1166 3.72 -10.43 -3.49
C LEU A 1166 3.53 -11.94 -3.34
N SER A 1167 2.87 -12.41 -2.28
CA SER A 1167 2.69 -13.84 -1.96
C SER A 1167 1.38 -14.46 -2.48
N ARG A 1168 0.59 -13.73 -3.29
CA ARG A 1168 -0.72 -14.18 -3.81
C ARG A 1168 -0.66 -14.81 -5.21
N SER A 1169 -1.71 -15.54 -5.59
CA SER A 1169 -1.85 -16.12 -6.95
C SER A 1169 -2.04 -15.03 -8.02
N GLY A 1170 -1.71 -15.34 -9.27
CA GLY A 1170 -1.75 -14.39 -10.40
C GLY A 1170 -3.08 -13.65 -10.53
N GLY A 1171 -4.21 -14.37 -10.56
CA GLY A 1171 -5.55 -13.77 -10.66
C GLY A 1171 -5.94 -12.87 -9.47
N GLN A 1172 -5.48 -13.18 -8.25
CA GLN A 1172 -5.73 -12.34 -7.07
C GLN A 1172 -4.92 -11.05 -7.09
N LYS A 1173 -3.67 -11.11 -7.57
CA LYS A 1173 -2.81 -9.95 -7.77
C LYS A 1173 -3.41 -8.98 -8.78
N VAL A 1174 -3.93 -9.49 -9.90
CA VAL A 1174 -4.56 -8.67 -10.95
C VAL A 1174 -5.79 -7.92 -10.41
N LYS A 1175 -6.69 -8.60 -9.69
CA LYS A 1175 -7.89 -7.97 -9.11
C LYS A 1175 -7.53 -6.87 -8.10
N ALA A 1176 -6.54 -7.13 -7.25
CA ALA A 1176 -6.03 -6.13 -6.31
C ALA A 1176 -5.35 -4.96 -7.02
N ALA A 1177 -4.53 -5.23 -8.04
CA ALA A 1177 -3.83 -4.21 -8.81
C ALA A 1177 -4.76 -3.27 -9.56
N LEU A 1178 -5.79 -3.83 -10.18
CA LEU A 1178 -6.80 -3.06 -10.88
C LEU A 1178 -7.57 -2.16 -9.90
N SER A 1179 -7.99 -2.71 -8.76
CA SER A 1179 -8.74 -1.97 -7.73
C SER A 1179 -7.94 -0.80 -7.16
N VAL A 1180 -6.64 -0.98 -6.92
CA VAL A 1180 -5.75 0.08 -6.42
C VAL A 1180 -5.45 1.12 -7.50
N ALA A 1181 -5.18 0.70 -8.74
CA ALA A 1181 -4.93 1.62 -9.84
C ALA A 1181 -6.13 2.55 -10.06
N PHE A 1182 -7.35 2.01 -9.99
CA PHE A 1182 -8.58 2.79 -10.10
C PHE A 1182 -8.79 3.73 -8.93
N ALA A 1183 -8.56 3.26 -7.69
CA ALA A 1183 -8.65 4.12 -6.51
C ALA A 1183 -7.62 5.26 -6.58
N LEU A 1184 -6.40 5.02 -7.06
CA LEU A 1184 -5.39 6.07 -7.28
C LEU A 1184 -5.79 7.07 -8.37
N ALA A 1185 -6.37 6.59 -9.48
CA ALA A 1185 -6.87 7.44 -10.55
C ALA A 1185 -8.00 8.35 -10.08
N ASP A 1186 -8.95 7.82 -9.30
CA ASP A 1186 -10.04 8.60 -8.69
C ASP A 1186 -9.52 9.60 -7.66
N LEU A 1187 -8.56 9.19 -6.82
CA LEU A 1187 -7.93 10.05 -5.82
C LEU A 1187 -7.18 11.22 -6.47
N LYS A 1188 -6.48 10.99 -7.59
CA LYS A 1188 -5.84 12.06 -8.37
C LYS A 1188 -6.87 12.98 -9.01
N ALA A 1189 -7.94 12.43 -9.59
CA ALA A 1189 -9.00 13.20 -10.22
C ALA A 1189 -9.72 14.13 -9.23
N ASN A 1190 -10.01 13.64 -8.03
CA ASN A 1190 -10.73 14.39 -7.00
C ASN A 1190 -9.85 15.41 -6.25
N ARG A 1191 -8.54 15.19 -6.12
CA ARG A 1191 -7.67 16.00 -5.24
C ARG A 1191 -6.65 16.88 -5.97
N ALA A 1192 -6.06 16.41 -7.08
CA ALA A 1192 -5.08 17.20 -7.84
C ALA A 1192 -5.74 18.13 -8.87
N GLY A 1193 -7.07 18.10 -9.00
CA GLY A 1193 -7.84 18.89 -9.94
C GLY A 1193 -7.66 18.50 -11.42
N ILE A 1194 -6.81 17.50 -11.70
CA ILE A 1194 -6.57 16.98 -13.05
C ILE A 1194 -7.27 15.62 -13.15
N LYS A 1195 -8.34 15.55 -13.92
CA LYS A 1195 -9.04 14.30 -14.21
C LYS A 1195 -8.37 13.63 -15.39
N LEU A 1196 -7.91 12.39 -15.22
CA LEU A 1196 -7.40 11.61 -16.35
C LEU A 1196 -8.57 11.26 -17.27
N GLY A 1197 -8.49 11.68 -18.53
CA GLY A 1197 -9.47 11.35 -19.57
C GLY A 1197 -9.11 10.09 -20.35
N MET A 1198 -8.11 9.32 -19.90
CA MET A 1198 -7.66 8.09 -20.56
C MET A 1198 -7.08 7.08 -19.59
N MET A 1199 -7.23 5.81 -19.96
CA MET A 1199 -6.65 4.67 -19.28
C MET A 1199 -6.35 3.56 -20.30
N PHE A 1200 -5.08 3.21 -20.45
CA PHE A 1200 -4.63 2.13 -21.32
C PHE A 1200 -4.26 0.92 -20.49
N ILE A 1201 -4.74 -0.25 -20.92
CA ILE A 1201 -4.64 -1.48 -20.16
C ILE A 1201 -4.15 -2.58 -21.08
N ASP A 1202 -3.07 -3.24 -20.73
CA ASP A 1202 -2.56 -4.42 -21.42
C ASP A 1202 -3.18 -5.69 -20.80
N GLU A 1203 -3.15 -6.80 -21.53
CA GLU A 1203 -3.78 -8.05 -21.09
C GLU A 1203 -2.98 -8.78 -20.00
N PRO A 1204 -3.61 -9.17 -18.88
CA PRO A 1204 -2.93 -9.89 -17.81
C PRO A 1204 -2.56 -11.32 -18.19
N PRO A 1205 -1.33 -11.78 -17.87
CA PRO A 1205 -0.93 -13.14 -18.16
C PRO A 1205 -1.66 -14.11 -17.22
N PHE A 1206 -2.16 -15.22 -17.78
CA PHE A 1206 -2.73 -16.34 -17.03
C PHE A 1206 -4.03 -16.06 -16.24
N LEU A 1207 -4.98 -15.30 -16.81
CA LEU A 1207 -6.35 -15.29 -16.29
C LEU A 1207 -7.12 -16.54 -16.72
N ASP A 1208 -7.84 -17.14 -15.78
CA ASP A 1208 -8.88 -18.13 -16.07
C ASP A 1208 -10.14 -17.45 -16.61
N THR A 1209 -11.08 -18.23 -17.13
CA THR A 1209 -12.31 -17.70 -17.75
C THR A 1209 -13.14 -16.85 -16.78
N GLU A 1210 -13.18 -17.22 -15.49
CA GLU A 1210 -13.83 -16.42 -14.43
C GLU A 1210 -13.06 -15.12 -14.14
N GLY A 1211 -11.73 -15.15 -14.19
CA GLY A 1211 -10.86 -13.99 -14.06
C GLY A 1211 -10.99 -12.99 -15.20
N VAL A 1212 -11.06 -13.47 -16.45
CA VAL A 1212 -11.29 -12.63 -17.64
C VAL A 1212 -12.65 -11.94 -17.56
N GLN A 1213 -13.68 -12.67 -17.12
CA GLN A 1213 -15.03 -12.12 -17.01
C GLN A 1213 -15.11 -11.03 -15.94
N ALA A 1214 -14.58 -11.29 -14.74
CA ALA A 1214 -14.52 -10.30 -13.67
C ALA A 1214 -13.66 -9.07 -14.05
N TYR A 1215 -12.64 -9.27 -14.89
CA TYR A 1215 -11.82 -8.19 -15.43
C TYR A 1215 -12.62 -7.31 -16.40
N CYS A 1216 -13.33 -7.88 -17.37
CA CYS A 1216 -14.21 -7.13 -18.26
C CYS A 1216 -15.34 -6.41 -17.51
N ASP A 1217 -15.98 -7.07 -16.54
CA ASP A 1217 -17.06 -6.48 -15.75
C ASP A 1217 -16.57 -5.24 -14.97
N ALA A 1218 -15.34 -5.27 -14.45
CA ALA A 1218 -14.72 -4.12 -13.78
C ALA A 1218 -14.45 -2.96 -14.73
N LEU A 1219 -14.02 -3.23 -15.97
CA LEU A 1219 -13.79 -2.20 -16.99
C LEU A 1219 -15.09 -1.54 -17.46
N GLU A 1220 -16.14 -2.33 -17.65
CA GLU A 1220 -17.47 -1.82 -18.01
C GLU A 1220 -18.10 -0.99 -16.88
N LEU A 1221 -18.02 -1.46 -15.64
CA LEU A 1221 -18.49 -0.72 -14.48
C LEU A 1221 -17.77 0.62 -14.35
N MET A 1222 -16.47 0.64 -14.62
CA MET A 1222 -15.69 1.87 -14.59
C MET A 1222 -16.06 2.83 -15.72
N HIS A 1223 -16.22 2.33 -16.95
CA HIS A 1223 -16.70 3.15 -18.07
C HIS A 1223 -18.07 3.77 -17.74
N THR A 1224 -18.94 3.02 -17.08
CA THR A 1224 -20.24 3.50 -16.60
C THR A 1224 -20.10 4.60 -15.54
N ARG A 1225 -19.18 4.43 -14.58
CA ARG A 1225 -18.92 5.40 -13.50
C ARG A 1225 -18.22 6.67 -14.00
N TYR A 1226 -17.40 6.56 -15.04
CA TYR A 1226 -16.63 7.67 -15.64
C TYR A 1226 -16.78 7.68 -17.17
N PRO A 1227 -17.94 8.11 -17.71
CA PRO A 1227 -18.22 8.08 -19.14
C PRO A 1227 -17.25 8.89 -20.01
N GLU A 1228 -16.64 9.90 -19.40
CA GLU A 1228 -15.70 10.82 -20.07
C GLU A 1228 -14.26 10.31 -20.11
N MET A 1229 -13.98 9.16 -19.48
CA MET A 1229 -12.65 8.56 -19.49
C MET A 1229 -12.57 7.48 -20.58
N ARG A 1230 -11.57 7.63 -21.46
CA ARG A 1230 -11.31 6.68 -22.54
C ARG A 1230 -10.61 5.44 -22.00
N VAL A 1231 -11.25 4.28 -22.07
CA VAL A 1231 -10.61 3.02 -21.71
C VAL A 1231 -10.25 2.27 -22.98
N VAL A 1232 -8.96 1.95 -23.10
CA VAL A 1232 -8.42 1.19 -24.23
C VAL A 1232 -7.72 -0.05 -23.69
N ALA A 1233 -8.30 -1.21 -23.94
CA ALA A 1233 -7.73 -2.49 -23.55
C ALA A 1233 -6.98 -3.12 -24.73
N ILE A 1234 -5.74 -3.58 -24.52
CA ILE A 1234 -4.95 -4.31 -25.51
C ILE A 1234 -5.10 -5.78 -25.16
N SER A 1235 -5.69 -6.56 -26.06
CA SER A 1235 -5.91 -7.99 -25.81
C SER A 1235 -5.89 -8.82 -27.09
N HIS A 1236 -5.55 -10.10 -26.95
CA HIS A 1236 -5.70 -11.11 -27.97
C HIS A 1236 -6.82 -12.12 -27.64
N ASP A 1237 -7.47 -12.00 -26.48
CA ASP A 1237 -8.56 -12.87 -26.04
C ASP A 1237 -9.87 -12.53 -26.79
N PRO A 1238 -10.43 -13.47 -27.56
CA PRO A 1238 -11.70 -13.29 -28.26
C PRO A 1238 -12.88 -12.95 -27.31
N THR A 1239 -12.81 -13.42 -26.06
CA THR A 1239 -13.84 -13.24 -25.04
C THR A 1239 -13.84 -11.80 -24.52
N MET A 1240 -12.66 -11.20 -24.34
CA MET A 1240 -12.55 -9.77 -24.03
C MET A 1240 -12.97 -8.92 -25.22
N LYS A 1241 -12.49 -9.27 -26.42
CA LYS A 1241 -12.83 -8.56 -27.66
C LYS A 1241 -14.35 -8.39 -27.84
N ALA A 1242 -15.14 -9.41 -27.51
CA ALA A 1242 -16.60 -9.38 -27.66
C ALA A 1242 -17.34 -8.45 -26.65
N ARG A 1243 -16.66 -7.96 -25.61
CA ARG A 1243 -17.23 -7.09 -24.57
C ARG A 1243 -17.05 -5.60 -24.88
N PHE A 1244 -16.10 -5.22 -25.75
CA PHE A 1244 -15.87 -3.81 -26.11
C PHE A 1244 -16.66 -3.43 -27.39
N PRO A 1245 -17.31 -2.25 -27.42
CA PRO A 1245 -18.11 -1.78 -28.55
C PRO A 1245 -17.28 -1.27 -29.73
N GLN A 1246 -16.03 -0.87 -29.51
CA GLN A 1246 -15.14 -0.31 -30.53
C GLN A 1246 -13.89 -1.16 -30.71
N GLU A 1247 -13.39 -1.29 -31.94
CA GLU A 1247 -12.23 -2.11 -32.26
C GLU A 1247 -11.15 -1.32 -33.00
N ILE A 1248 -9.92 -1.46 -32.52
CA ILE A 1248 -8.70 -0.96 -33.14
C ILE A 1248 -7.88 -2.17 -33.57
N GLU A 1249 -7.58 -2.31 -34.85
CA GLU A 1249 -6.78 -3.41 -35.38
C GLU A 1249 -5.39 -2.91 -35.81
N VAL A 1250 -4.34 -3.57 -35.31
CA VAL A 1250 -2.96 -3.30 -35.71
C VAL A 1250 -2.50 -4.42 -36.64
N ILE A 1251 -2.16 -4.05 -37.88
CA ILE A 1251 -1.76 -4.97 -38.94
C ILE A 1251 -0.32 -4.75 -39.38
N ASP A 1252 0.29 -5.80 -39.95
CA ASP A 1252 1.64 -5.73 -40.49
C ASP A 1252 1.53 -5.38 -41.98
N ALA A 1253 2.04 -4.21 -42.36
CA ALA A 1253 2.01 -3.74 -43.74
C ALA A 1253 3.37 -3.91 -44.44
N GLY A 1254 4.21 -4.86 -43.98
CA GLY A 1254 5.45 -5.26 -44.64
C GLY A 1254 6.51 -4.15 -44.63
N GLU A 1255 6.99 -3.73 -45.81
CA GLU A 1255 8.02 -2.68 -45.94
C GLU A 1255 7.59 -1.31 -45.39
N SER A 1256 6.28 -1.10 -45.15
CA SER A 1256 5.75 0.12 -44.55
C SER A 1256 5.63 0.08 -43.02
N GLY A 1257 6.02 -1.02 -42.38
CA GLY A 1257 5.93 -1.23 -40.93
C GLY A 1257 4.50 -1.53 -40.46
N SER A 1258 4.28 -1.41 -39.15
CA SER A 1258 2.96 -1.62 -38.54
C SER A 1258 1.99 -0.48 -38.86
N LYS A 1259 0.71 -0.80 -39.10
CA LYS A 1259 -0.37 0.17 -39.37
C LYS A 1259 -1.57 -0.02 -38.46
N ILE A 1260 -2.32 1.05 -38.23
CA ILE A 1260 -3.48 1.08 -37.34
C ILE A 1260 -4.75 1.30 -38.16
N LEU A 1261 -5.73 0.43 -37.95
CA LEU A 1261 -7.08 0.50 -38.53
C LEU A 1261 -8.08 0.71 -37.39
N PHE A 1262 -8.98 1.67 -37.55
CA PHE A 1262 -10.09 1.92 -36.62
C PHE A 1262 -11.38 1.52 -37.32
N ASN A 1263 -12.09 0.53 -36.77
CA ASN A 1263 -13.31 -0.04 -37.35
C ASN A 1263 -14.56 0.38 -36.59
#